data_AF-A0A5Q4H3K9-F1
#
_entry.id   AF-A0A5Q4H3K9-F1
#
_cell.length_a   1.000
_cell.length_b   1.000
_cell.length_c   1.000
_cell.angle_alpha   90.00
_cell.angle_beta   90.00
_cell.angle_gamma   90.00
#
_symmetry.space_group_name_H-M   'P 1'
#
loop_
_entity.id
_entity.type
_entity.pdbx_description
1 polymer ?
#
loop_
_entity_poly.entity_id
_entity_poly.type
_entity_poly.pdbx_seq_one_letter_code
_entity_poly.pdbx_strand_id
1 'polypeptide(L)'
;MANRLQSRLCNSTVFKRQSMRLIRIQWYLSGFAVLLIGTLATFAMTKAQEAGDEPFYRLRDQQSEYLGPGREVKPPSDVTEVLIGYFGPEDPKDPETGGMWRAATAVVDQANRDGGYHGKPFRLVAAWADNPWTAGVSLLVQQVYRDHVWAIIGGIDGETTHLAEQVVAKARLPLISPVATDKTSNLANVPWIFSVAPGDHLLAPPLAIEIARHADRGGLIVLSADDHDSRRLAIEVLAALRDQEIAPRYRYVVRRGEQDHGELVERVTAADPDSVLVIADAQDSATLVRSLRTAGCTSRIYGGPAMGRHSFIDQAGRDADGVIFPQLFMPSADRHPDFDYAAAHTHDAVQMLIDAIREAGLNRAAIGDALREMSPIQGITGEIRWDGLGSNTRPVQLAVWRDGKPISLDTTSKPQSARSLPAVAHHLVRTASPAVALARDGQALQPVVVGTDASEPVRQAATDLAELLGRISGASFEVIQGDGRKGLAVGIAADFPDLTLDLDFSSDPLERQRYRLRSHHDGVWLIGASERAAEYAVWDLLHRLGYRLFFPTDTWEVVPQQSDLQVALDVLEQPDFITRQAPRGAPWSDRALWNRWRTRNRMTSAFSLSTGHAYGGIIRANAEAFRNNPDFYALVDGERRMAGRVDGGGDIKFCISHPGLRQLVVQHAIRLVTANPQQDSISMDPSDGGHWCQCDACDRMGSVSDQAVTLANDVAEAINGLELGPKYVGIYAYNQHSPPPSIPVHPNVVVSVATSFIRGGYTIEQLIEGWADQGAVLGVREYHDVFPWSHDMPRRARGGDLAYLSRTIPHFFEHGARYMNSENSDSWGANGLGYWLSPILLWDVNAADRVEHYVEDFLELAFESAKPPMADFYHLLNQDRSTRTPEDVVGRMYRSLSDARELASSPQVHARLDDLVLYTRYVECYHDYRAAKGEARQAAFETLWRLVYRMRDRMMVSTVAICDRDRFRDRSVSVPDAAAWNVPEGENPWKSSQPFDRTELERMVREGMDANPIMQMDFQPVEFSDRLAPASRLDLPVVPRGTLSLRGRGTRRYLVWLQQPGSIELRVTGGLIAHYRDRGNVKLRLYSPAEATLEPVAQDESVPPDGQQYSVSLRSPYDGWHTLEVSDGSDMTELVLPEDMPLTVRSSIDDPPGNALAGRWTLYFYVPRGTRIVGGFTDQTNGRMRAADDSVVLDFAAMERPGYFHVPVPDGQDGRLWKIEQATGQRLLMTVPPYLARNGQQLLLPQEVIEAGVLPRFPSRNAKP
;
A
#
# COMPACT_ATOMS: atom_id res chain seq x y z
N MET A 1 -49.27 42.29 -9.09
CA MET A 1 -49.76 43.54 -8.46
C MET A 1 -48.53 44.40 -8.18
N ALA A 2 -48.20 45.34 -9.08
CA ALA A 2 -48.50 46.80 -8.99
C ALA A 2 -47.31 47.54 -8.32
N ASN A 3 -46.73 48.65 -8.78
CA ASN A 3 -46.94 49.61 -9.88
C ASN A 3 -45.63 50.43 -10.02
N ARG A 4 -45.07 50.64 -11.23
CA ARG A 4 -45.22 51.85 -12.10
C ARG A 4 -44.89 53.21 -11.47
N LEU A 5 -43.74 53.76 -11.91
CA LEU A 5 -43.56 54.94 -12.78
C LEU A 5 -44.16 56.31 -12.42
N GLN A 6 -43.33 57.34 -12.69
CA GLN A 6 -43.63 58.71 -13.12
C GLN A 6 -44.03 59.73 -12.03
N SER A 7 -43.63 61.01 -12.05
CA SER A 7 -42.82 61.83 -12.97
C SER A 7 -42.83 63.30 -12.50
N ARG A 8 -42.01 64.14 -13.17
CA ARG A 8 -42.12 65.60 -13.40
C ARG A 8 -41.47 66.53 -12.36
N LEU A 9 -40.84 67.65 -12.71
CA LEU A 9 -40.41 68.29 -13.97
C LEU A 9 -39.54 69.51 -13.60
N CYS A 10 -38.60 69.85 -14.48
CA CYS A 10 -38.11 71.18 -14.86
C CYS A 10 -37.53 72.20 -13.83
N ASN A 11 -36.21 72.39 -14.00
CA ASN A 11 -35.52 73.66 -14.31
C ASN A 11 -35.66 74.88 -13.39
N SER A 12 -34.55 75.22 -12.71
CA SER A 12 -33.87 76.51 -12.98
C SER A 12 -32.40 76.47 -12.58
N THR A 13 -31.60 77.06 -13.46
CA THR A 13 -30.13 77.05 -13.55
C THR A 13 -29.52 78.19 -12.73
N VAL A 14 -29.24 77.95 -11.44
CA VAL A 14 -28.23 78.74 -10.68
C VAL A 14 -27.39 77.88 -9.71
N PHE A 15 -27.81 76.66 -9.36
CA PHE A 15 -27.07 75.77 -8.44
C PHE A 15 -26.03 74.81 -9.10
N LYS A 16 -25.64 75.06 -10.36
CA LYS A 16 -24.94 74.06 -11.20
C LYS A 16 -23.41 74.02 -11.12
N ARG A 17 -22.75 74.74 -10.20
CA ARG A 17 -21.28 74.60 -10.00
C ARG A 17 -20.82 74.12 -8.63
N GLN A 18 -21.65 74.18 -7.59
CA GLN A 18 -21.30 73.62 -6.26
C GLN A 18 -21.90 72.22 -6.03
N SER A 19 -23.10 71.91 -6.53
CA SER A 19 -23.72 70.58 -6.33
C SER A 19 -23.07 69.46 -7.16
N MET A 20 -22.41 69.77 -8.29
CA MET A 20 -21.68 68.76 -9.08
C MET A 20 -20.35 68.33 -8.44
N ARG A 21 -19.77 69.15 -7.54
CA ARG A 21 -18.59 68.74 -6.74
C ARG A 21 -18.99 67.86 -5.57
N LEU A 22 -20.11 68.17 -4.90
CA LEU A 22 -20.62 67.35 -3.78
C LEU A 22 -21.20 66.01 -4.26
N ILE A 23 -21.90 65.96 -5.40
CA ILE A 23 -22.39 64.70 -5.97
C ILE A 23 -21.22 63.86 -6.50
N ARG A 24 -20.16 64.46 -7.09
CA ARG A 24 -18.95 63.69 -7.42
C ARG A 24 -18.26 63.17 -6.18
N ILE A 25 -18.08 63.96 -5.12
CA ILE A 25 -17.44 63.50 -3.87
C ILE A 25 -18.26 62.39 -3.20
N GLN A 26 -19.60 62.45 -3.27
CA GLN A 26 -20.45 61.41 -2.71
C GLN A 26 -20.49 60.14 -3.57
N TRP A 27 -20.39 60.25 -4.91
CA TRP A 27 -20.17 59.08 -5.78
C TRP A 27 -18.75 58.51 -5.65
N TYR A 28 -17.74 59.35 -5.39
CA TYR A 28 -16.39 58.88 -5.10
C TYR A 28 -16.31 58.24 -3.72
N LEU A 29 -16.99 58.74 -2.69
CA LEU A 29 -17.00 58.13 -1.35
C LEU A 29 -17.86 56.86 -1.29
N SER A 30 -19.01 56.81 -1.97
CA SER A 30 -19.80 55.59 -2.12
C SER A 30 -19.09 54.57 -3.04
N GLY A 31 -18.42 55.05 -4.08
CA GLY A 31 -17.58 54.23 -4.96
C GLY A 31 -16.33 53.71 -4.27
N PHE A 32 -15.69 54.50 -3.41
CA PHE A 32 -14.56 54.06 -2.57
C PHE A 32 -15.04 53.12 -1.47
N ALA A 33 -16.21 53.34 -0.86
CA ALA A 33 -16.77 52.41 0.11
C ALA A 33 -17.19 51.08 -0.55
N VAL A 34 -17.74 51.10 -1.76
CA VAL A 34 -18.04 49.88 -2.54
C VAL A 34 -16.77 49.24 -3.09
N LEU A 35 -15.73 50.01 -3.44
CA LEU A 35 -14.42 49.44 -3.80
C LEU A 35 -13.67 48.94 -2.57
N LEU A 36 -13.85 49.50 -1.38
CA LEU A 36 -13.18 49.08 -0.14
C LEU A 36 -13.91 47.90 0.50
N ILE A 37 -15.25 47.88 0.47
CA ILE A 37 -16.06 46.70 0.83
C ILE A 37 -15.89 45.63 -0.24
N GLY A 38 -15.81 46.01 -1.52
CA GLY A 38 -15.49 45.13 -2.64
C GLY A 38 -14.09 44.56 -2.51
N THR A 39 -13.06 45.36 -2.26
CA THR A 39 -11.69 44.85 -2.03
C THR A 39 -11.56 44.13 -0.71
N LEU A 40 -12.27 44.49 0.37
CA LEU A 40 -12.29 43.71 1.62
C LEU A 40 -13.06 42.40 1.46
N ALA A 41 -14.13 42.37 0.68
CA ALA A 41 -14.87 41.16 0.33
C ALA A 41 -14.09 40.31 -0.68
N THR A 42 -13.35 40.92 -1.60
CA THR A 42 -12.46 40.20 -2.51
C THR A 42 -11.25 39.71 -1.74
N PHE A 43 -10.64 40.47 -0.83
CA PHE A 43 -9.55 39.99 0.05
C PHE A 43 -10.04 38.92 1.01
N ALA A 44 -11.26 39.02 1.53
CA ALA A 44 -11.88 37.99 2.36
C ALA A 44 -12.27 36.75 1.55
N MET A 45 -12.71 36.91 0.30
CA MET A 45 -12.99 35.79 -0.62
C MET A 45 -11.71 35.17 -1.18
N THR A 46 -10.65 35.94 -1.42
CA THR A 46 -9.34 35.42 -1.84
C THR A 46 -8.67 34.70 -0.67
N LYS A 47 -8.80 35.22 0.57
CA LYS A 47 -8.42 34.46 1.78
C LYS A 47 -9.30 33.24 2.04
N ALA A 48 -10.59 33.28 1.70
CA ALA A 48 -11.47 32.12 1.82
C ALA A 48 -11.22 31.08 0.71
N GLN A 49 -10.67 31.49 -0.44
CA GLN A 49 -10.33 30.63 -1.57
C GLN A 49 -8.90 30.09 -1.49
N GLU A 50 -7.99 30.77 -0.78
CA GLU A 50 -6.72 30.21 -0.28
C GLU A 50 -6.91 29.30 0.95
N ALA A 51 -8.08 29.36 1.61
CA ALA A 51 -8.45 28.46 2.73
C ALA A 51 -9.13 27.15 2.26
N GLY A 52 -9.22 26.92 0.95
CA GLY A 52 -9.76 25.70 0.34
C GLY A 52 -8.76 24.56 0.35
N ASP A 53 -8.28 24.17 1.53
CA ASP A 53 -7.64 22.88 1.85
C ASP A 53 -7.32 22.84 3.36
N GLU A 54 -8.16 23.45 4.20
CA GLU A 54 -8.13 23.12 5.62
C GLU A 54 -8.93 21.83 5.83
N PRO A 55 -8.27 20.68 6.08
CA PRO A 55 -9.00 19.45 6.30
C PRO A 55 -9.97 19.66 7.45
N PHE A 56 -11.15 19.04 7.33
CA PHE A 56 -12.23 19.10 8.32
C PHE A 56 -11.74 18.91 9.77
N TYR A 57 -10.64 18.15 9.92
CA TYR A 57 -9.98 17.93 11.18
C TYR A 57 -8.46 17.73 10.97
N ARG A 58 -7.64 18.68 11.43
CA ARG A 58 -6.19 18.51 11.51
C ARG A 58 -5.84 17.77 12.80
N LEU A 59 -5.86 16.44 12.76
CA LEU A 59 -5.53 15.60 13.92
C LEU A 59 -4.19 16.00 14.58
N ARG A 60 -3.20 16.42 13.78
CA ARG A 60 -1.87 16.83 14.25
C ARG A 60 -1.87 18.13 15.07
N ASP A 61 -2.84 18.99 14.81
CA ASP A 61 -2.99 20.28 15.50
C ASP A 61 -3.83 20.13 16.77
N GLN A 62 -4.43 18.95 16.99
CA GLN A 62 -5.30 18.67 18.13
C GLN A 62 -4.54 17.87 19.18
N GLN A 63 -4.49 18.41 20.38
CA GLN A 63 -3.89 17.75 21.52
C GLN A 63 -4.76 16.57 21.96
N SER A 64 -4.22 15.35 21.88
CA SER A 64 -4.95 14.15 22.31
C SER A 64 -4.92 13.99 23.83
N GLU A 65 -6.08 14.06 24.46
CA GLU A 65 -6.23 13.83 25.90
C GLU A 65 -6.20 12.33 26.23
N TYR A 66 -5.57 11.97 27.35
CA TYR A 66 -5.71 10.62 27.90
C TYR A 66 -7.07 10.47 28.58
N LEU A 67 -8.01 9.75 27.96
CA LEU A 67 -9.34 9.48 28.52
C LEU A 67 -9.45 8.11 29.23
N GLY A 68 -8.33 7.41 29.41
CA GLY A 68 -8.29 6.10 30.04
C GLY A 68 -8.29 6.14 31.59
N PRO A 69 -8.45 4.98 32.24
CA PRO A 69 -8.45 4.86 33.70
C PRO A 69 -7.03 5.01 34.28
N GLY A 70 -6.92 5.24 35.58
CA GLY A 70 -5.64 5.28 36.29
C GLY A 70 -5.45 6.53 37.15
N ARG A 71 -6.13 7.65 36.85
CA ARG A 71 -6.06 8.88 37.67
C ARG A 71 -6.61 8.67 39.09
N GLU A 72 -7.56 7.75 39.22
CA GLU A 72 -8.15 7.34 40.49
C GLU A 72 -7.22 6.49 41.36
N VAL A 73 -6.13 5.95 40.80
CA VAL A 73 -5.19 5.06 41.50
C VAL A 73 -4.31 5.89 42.42
N LYS A 74 -4.39 5.59 43.72
CA LYS A 74 -3.51 6.21 44.72
C LYS A 74 -2.11 5.58 44.70
N PRO A 75 -1.05 6.36 44.93
CA PRO A 75 0.29 5.83 45.14
C PRO A 75 0.32 4.72 46.20
N PRO A 76 1.06 3.61 45.97
CA PRO A 76 1.28 2.60 47.00
C PRO A 76 2.00 3.22 48.20
N SER A 77 1.58 2.86 49.43
CA SER A 77 2.14 3.43 50.66
C SER A 77 3.53 2.88 51.02
N ASP A 78 3.92 1.76 50.43
CA ASP A 78 5.11 0.96 50.72
C ASP A 78 6.29 1.19 49.75
N VAL A 79 6.18 2.18 48.85
CA VAL A 79 7.28 2.54 47.94
C VAL A 79 8.47 3.11 48.73
N THR A 80 9.62 2.45 48.65
CA THR A 80 10.89 2.86 49.30
C THR A 80 11.82 3.65 48.38
N GLU A 81 11.71 3.46 47.06
CA GLU A 81 12.45 4.16 46.00
C GLU A 81 11.55 4.41 44.78
N VAL A 82 11.85 5.44 43.99
CA VAL A 82 11.11 5.78 42.76
C VAL A 82 11.86 5.26 41.54
N LEU A 83 11.29 4.25 40.89
CA LEU A 83 11.91 3.58 39.75
C LEU A 83 11.53 4.24 38.42
N ILE A 84 12.55 4.61 37.65
CA ILE A 84 12.44 5.14 36.29
C ILE A 84 13.13 4.15 35.36
N GLY A 85 12.44 3.69 34.31
CA GLY A 85 13.05 2.83 33.30
C GLY A 85 13.99 3.64 32.40
N TYR A 86 15.14 3.09 32.07
CA TYR A 86 16.07 3.59 31.06
C TYR A 86 16.22 2.49 30.00
N PHE A 87 15.80 2.75 28.77
CA PHE A 87 15.92 1.81 27.67
C PHE A 87 17.11 2.18 26.79
N GLY A 88 18.26 1.62 27.15
CA GLY A 88 19.58 1.92 26.61
C GLY A 88 20.68 1.22 27.42
N PRO A 89 21.91 1.10 26.89
CA PRO A 89 23.04 0.50 27.63
C PRO A 89 23.38 1.28 28.90
N GLU A 90 23.70 0.57 29.99
CA GLU A 90 24.18 1.15 31.25
C GLU A 90 25.72 1.28 31.33
N ASP A 91 26.42 1.13 30.21
CA ASP A 91 27.88 1.25 30.18
C ASP A 91 28.31 2.70 29.98
N PRO A 92 28.87 3.39 31.00
CA PRO A 92 29.37 4.75 30.86
C PRO A 92 30.57 4.86 29.92
N LYS A 93 31.16 3.75 29.44
CA LYS A 93 32.29 3.73 28.50
C LYS A 93 31.88 3.44 27.07
N ASP A 94 30.61 3.12 26.82
CA ASP A 94 30.13 2.87 25.47
C ASP A 94 30.36 4.12 24.59
N PRO A 95 31.00 3.98 23.41
CA PRO A 95 31.42 5.12 22.61
C PRO A 95 30.24 5.92 22.04
N GLU A 96 29.10 5.28 21.81
CA GLU A 96 27.92 5.97 21.29
C GLU A 96 27.01 6.43 22.43
N THR A 97 26.62 5.54 23.33
CA THR A 97 25.55 5.76 24.32
C THR A 97 26.06 6.09 25.73
N GLY A 98 27.35 5.93 26.01
CA GLY A 98 27.90 6.16 27.36
C GLY A 98 27.72 7.60 27.85
N GLY A 99 27.71 8.58 26.94
CA GLY A 99 27.37 9.97 27.26
C GLY A 99 25.94 10.14 27.76
N MET A 100 24.98 9.43 27.17
CA MET A 100 23.57 9.44 27.57
C MET A 100 23.42 8.86 28.98
N TRP A 101 24.05 7.72 29.26
CA TRP A 101 24.00 7.10 30.59
C TRP A 101 24.62 7.99 31.68
N ARG A 102 25.78 8.61 31.41
CA ARG A 102 26.41 9.56 32.35
C ARG A 102 25.53 10.79 32.60
N ALA A 103 24.87 11.31 31.57
CA ALA A 103 23.94 12.43 31.71
C ALA A 103 22.71 12.04 32.56
N ALA A 104 22.10 10.88 32.26
CA ALA A 104 20.94 10.38 32.99
C ALA A 104 21.23 10.15 34.49
N THR A 105 22.34 9.48 34.79
CA THR A 105 22.78 9.20 36.17
C THR A 105 23.13 10.48 36.93
N ALA A 106 23.82 11.44 36.29
CA ALA A 106 24.15 12.71 36.92
C ALA A 106 22.92 13.52 37.36
N VAL A 107 21.85 13.53 36.55
CA VAL A 107 20.58 14.19 36.88
C VAL A 107 19.89 13.49 38.06
N VAL A 108 19.82 12.16 38.04
CA VAL A 108 19.25 11.37 39.14
C VAL A 108 20.02 11.55 40.44
N ASP A 109 21.35 11.53 40.39
CA ASP A 109 22.21 11.78 41.56
C ASP A 109 22.00 13.17 42.13
N GLN A 110 21.86 14.17 41.26
CA GLN A 110 21.55 15.54 41.68
C GLN A 110 20.17 15.62 42.34
N ALA A 111 19.14 15.04 41.72
CA ALA A 111 17.79 15.00 42.27
C ALA A 111 17.73 14.29 43.65
N ASN A 112 18.54 13.26 43.85
CA ASN A 112 18.69 12.55 45.12
C ASN A 112 19.42 13.39 46.17
N ARG A 113 20.46 14.15 45.79
CA ARG A 113 21.10 15.14 46.68
C ARG A 113 20.12 16.24 47.11
N ASP A 114 19.18 16.59 46.23
CA ASP A 114 18.12 17.57 46.48
C ASP A 114 16.92 16.98 47.27
N GLY A 115 17.07 15.80 47.87
CA GLY A 115 16.09 15.18 48.76
C GLY A 115 15.14 14.17 48.12
N GLY A 116 15.37 13.80 46.85
CA GLY A 116 14.59 12.78 46.13
C GLY A 116 13.11 13.18 45.95
N TYR A 117 12.21 12.20 45.99
CA TYR A 117 10.76 12.38 46.00
C TYR A 117 10.22 12.13 47.41
N HIS A 118 9.93 13.20 48.16
CA HIS A 118 9.52 13.13 49.58
C HIS A 118 10.45 12.26 50.45
N GLY A 119 11.77 12.39 50.25
CA GLY A 119 12.78 11.60 50.98
C GLY A 119 13.05 10.21 50.41
N LYS A 120 12.37 9.80 49.32
CA LYS A 120 12.60 8.54 48.61
C LYS A 120 13.57 8.77 47.45
N PRO A 121 14.65 7.99 47.32
CA PRO A 121 15.59 8.16 46.21
C PRO A 121 14.96 7.73 44.88
N PHE A 122 15.31 8.42 43.80
CA PHE A 122 15.12 7.98 42.42
C PHE A 122 16.19 6.97 42.03
N ARG A 123 15.83 5.96 41.23
CA ARG A 123 16.77 5.00 40.67
C ARG A 123 16.41 4.67 39.23
N LEU A 124 17.42 4.68 38.35
CA LEU A 124 17.29 4.19 36.99
C LEU A 124 17.34 2.66 37.00
N VAL A 125 16.40 2.04 36.31
CA VAL A 125 16.43 0.62 35.95
C VAL A 125 16.82 0.58 34.49
N ALA A 126 18.04 0.15 34.16
CA ALA A 126 18.47 0.04 32.76
C ALA A 126 18.03 -1.30 32.15
N ALA A 127 17.69 -1.28 30.87
CA ALA A 127 17.42 -2.45 30.06
C ALA A 127 18.02 -2.25 28.67
N TRP A 128 18.83 -3.21 28.24
CA TRP A 128 19.42 -3.19 26.91
C TRP A 128 19.69 -4.59 26.37
N ALA A 129 19.55 -4.73 25.05
CA ALA A 129 20.02 -5.88 24.30
C ALA A 129 20.53 -5.42 22.93
N ASP A 130 21.60 -6.04 22.43
CA ASP A 130 22.18 -5.73 21.12
C ASP A 130 21.19 -5.94 19.97
N ASN A 131 20.23 -6.85 20.15
CA ASN A 131 19.06 -6.97 19.28
C ASN A 131 17.81 -6.49 20.03
N PRO A 132 17.38 -5.23 19.83
CA PRO A 132 16.26 -4.65 20.56
C PRO A 132 14.92 -5.32 20.20
N TRP A 133 14.74 -5.81 18.98
CA TRP A 133 13.49 -6.45 18.51
C TRP A 133 13.19 -7.83 19.09
N THR A 134 14.20 -8.51 19.64
CA THR A 134 14.01 -9.82 20.29
C THR A 134 14.06 -9.68 21.81
N ALA A 135 15.25 -9.50 22.38
CA ALA A 135 15.43 -9.43 23.82
C ALA A 135 15.00 -8.06 24.41
N GLY A 136 15.10 -6.97 23.65
CA GLY A 136 14.76 -5.62 24.12
C GLY A 136 13.28 -5.47 24.52
N VAL A 137 12.34 -6.01 23.73
CA VAL A 137 10.89 -6.03 24.08
C VAL A 137 10.68 -6.70 25.43
N SER A 138 11.29 -7.88 25.64
CA SER A 138 11.15 -8.64 26.88
C SER A 138 11.69 -7.88 28.08
N LEU A 139 12.81 -7.15 27.92
CA LEU A 139 13.40 -6.36 29.00
C LEU A 139 12.56 -5.11 29.33
N LEU A 140 11.98 -4.45 28.33
CA LEU A 140 11.01 -3.37 28.55
C LEU A 140 9.76 -3.85 29.27
N VAL A 141 9.21 -5.00 28.87
CA VAL A 141 8.07 -5.64 29.55
C VAL A 141 8.43 -5.97 31.01
N GLN A 142 9.66 -6.41 31.28
CA GLN A 142 10.14 -6.61 32.66
C GLN A 142 10.17 -5.29 33.44
N GLN A 143 10.73 -4.22 32.89
CA GLN A 143 10.71 -2.91 33.55
C GLN A 143 9.28 -2.44 33.89
N VAL A 144 8.34 -2.63 32.95
CA VAL A 144 6.95 -2.20 33.10
C VAL A 144 6.19 -3.00 34.16
N TYR A 145 6.28 -4.34 34.09
CA TYR A 145 5.38 -5.25 34.82
C TYR A 145 6.05 -5.99 35.99
N ARG A 146 7.37 -6.13 36.01
CA ARG A 146 8.13 -6.73 37.13
C ARG A 146 8.72 -5.65 38.02
N ASP A 147 9.43 -4.70 37.43
CA ASP A 147 10.09 -3.63 38.19
C ASP A 147 9.13 -2.49 38.52
N HIS A 148 7.94 -2.47 37.91
CA HIS A 148 6.90 -1.49 38.16
C HIS A 148 7.37 -0.03 38.06
N VAL A 149 8.20 0.27 37.05
CA VAL A 149 8.69 1.63 36.82
C VAL A 149 7.53 2.61 36.59
N TRP A 150 7.75 3.88 36.94
CA TRP A 150 6.73 4.94 36.86
C TRP A 150 6.65 5.63 35.51
N ALA A 151 7.75 5.59 34.75
CA ALA A 151 7.86 6.05 33.38
C ALA A 151 9.16 5.49 32.77
N ILE A 152 9.32 5.62 31.46
CA ILE A 152 10.50 5.19 30.72
C ILE A 152 11.13 6.39 30.01
N ILE A 153 12.43 6.55 30.20
CA ILE A 153 13.32 7.30 29.31
C ILE A 153 13.78 6.28 28.26
N GLY A 154 13.39 6.42 27.00
CA GLY A 154 13.56 5.28 26.10
C GLY A 154 13.76 5.58 24.63
N GLY A 155 14.63 4.74 24.06
CA GLY A 155 15.14 4.80 22.70
C GLY A 155 16.49 5.50 22.65
N ILE A 156 17.50 4.83 22.10
CA ILE A 156 18.80 5.43 21.75
C ILE A 156 18.86 5.88 20.28
N ASP A 157 17.82 5.56 19.52
CA ASP A 157 17.57 5.85 18.10
C ASP A 157 16.06 5.73 17.81
N GLY A 158 15.64 5.97 16.56
CA GLY A 158 14.23 5.86 16.16
C GLY A 158 13.70 4.42 16.24
N GLU A 159 14.50 3.43 15.86
CA GLU A 159 14.14 2.01 15.87
C GLU A 159 13.77 1.52 17.28
N THR A 160 14.63 1.81 18.26
CA THR A 160 14.40 1.45 19.67
C THR A 160 13.32 2.30 20.33
N THR A 161 13.09 3.53 19.85
CA THR A 161 11.96 4.36 20.31
C THR A 161 10.62 3.78 19.86
N HIS A 162 10.47 3.36 18.60
CA HIS A 162 9.27 2.67 18.09
C HIS A 162 8.96 1.39 18.86
N LEU A 163 10.01 0.65 19.20
CA LEU A 163 9.87 -0.55 20.01
C LEU A 163 9.36 -0.23 21.43
N ALA A 164 9.93 0.80 22.07
CA ALA A 164 9.44 1.26 23.37
C ALA A 164 7.99 1.76 23.30
N GLU A 165 7.65 2.55 22.27
CA GLU A 165 6.31 3.05 21.98
C GLU A 165 5.27 1.92 21.98
N GLN A 166 5.51 0.82 21.26
CA GLN A 166 4.56 -0.29 21.15
C GLN A 166 4.26 -0.95 22.51
N VAL A 167 5.26 -1.03 23.40
CA VAL A 167 5.11 -1.59 24.74
C VAL A 167 4.36 -0.62 25.65
N VAL A 168 4.78 0.64 25.68
CA VAL A 168 4.23 1.65 26.60
C VAL A 168 2.82 2.10 26.21
N ALA A 169 2.46 2.05 24.93
CA ALA A 169 1.10 2.30 24.46
C ALA A 169 0.11 1.27 25.02
N LYS A 170 0.52 0.00 25.12
CA LYS A 170 -0.31 -1.05 25.75
C LYS A 170 -0.30 -0.93 27.28
N ALA A 171 0.84 -0.55 27.86
CA ALA A 171 1.03 -0.47 29.30
C ALA A 171 0.50 0.82 29.97
N ARG A 172 0.11 1.83 29.19
CA ARG A 172 -0.32 3.16 29.67
C ARG A 172 0.73 3.79 30.60
N LEU A 173 1.99 3.75 30.16
CA LEU A 173 3.15 4.19 30.90
C LEU A 173 3.82 5.35 30.15
N PRO A 174 4.11 6.51 30.77
CA PRO A 174 4.76 7.60 30.06
C PRO A 174 6.12 7.20 29.49
N LEU A 175 6.36 7.59 28.24
CA LEU A 175 7.63 7.45 27.53
C LEU A 175 8.12 8.84 27.10
N ILE A 176 9.38 9.12 27.40
CA ILE A 176 10.08 10.29 26.88
C ILE A 176 11.32 9.82 26.11
N SER A 177 11.31 10.03 24.80
CA SER A 177 12.43 9.72 23.91
C SER A 177 13.41 10.89 23.87
N PRO A 178 14.69 10.67 24.24
CA PRO A 178 15.65 11.75 24.29
C PRO A 178 16.16 12.15 22.89
N VAL A 179 16.45 11.19 22.01
CA VAL A 179 17.33 11.42 20.84
C VAL A 179 16.72 11.09 19.48
N ALA A 180 15.60 10.36 19.42
CA ALA A 180 14.99 9.99 18.15
C ALA A 180 14.46 11.22 17.41
N THR A 181 14.87 11.39 16.15
CA THR A 181 14.35 12.43 15.25
C THR A 181 13.25 11.89 14.33
N ASP A 182 13.00 10.57 14.33
CA ASP A 182 11.90 9.98 13.56
C ASP A 182 10.54 10.40 14.13
N LYS A 183 9.87 11.31 13.40
CA LYS A 183 8.55 11.84 13.76
C LYS A 183 7.46 10.77 13.81
N THR A 184 7.65 9.62 13.14
CA THR A 184 6.62 8.59 13.03
C THR A 184 6.31 7.92 14.37
N SER A 185 7.23 7.99 15.33
CA SER A 185 7.02 7.51 16.71
C SER A 185 5.93 8.28 17.49
N ASN A 186 5.62 9.50 17.07
CA ASN A 186 4.52 10.29 17.63
C ASN A 186 3.23 10.19 16.80
N LEU A 187 3.29 9.65 15.57
CA LEU A 187 2.13 9.61 14.67
C LEU A 187 1.07 8.58 15.07
N ALA A 188 1.38 7.62 15.94
CA ALA A 188 0.37 6.77 16.58
C ALA A 188 -0.54 7.53 17.56
N ASN A 189 -0.22 8.81 17.83
CA ASN A 189 -1.04 9.72 18.61
C ASN A 189 -1.36 9.18 20.02
N VAL A 190 -0.33 8.63 20.67
CA VAL A 190 -0.41 8.09 22.03
C VAL A 190 -0.18 9.23 23.05
N PRO A 191 -1.17 9.58 23.89
CA PRO A 191 -1.11 10.78 24.74
C PRO A 191 0.01 10.87 25.79
N TRP A 192 0.81 9.83 25.97
CA TRP A 192 1.86 9.78 27.00
C TRP A 192 3.23 9.45 26.40
N ILE A 193 3.43 9.77 25.12
CA ILE A 193 4.71 9.64 24.42
C ILE A 193 5.19 11.03 24.02
N PHE A 194 6.44 11.34 24.38
CA PHE A 194 7.06 12.65 24.15
C PHE A 194 8.45 12.49 23.54
N SER A 195 8.82 13.34 22.59
CA SER A 195 10.12 13.26 21.90
C SER A 195 10.87 14.58 22.07
N VAL A 196 11.98 14.56 22.82
CA VAL A 196 12.73 15.75 23.23
C VAL A 196 13.57 16.31 22.09
N ALA A 197 14.15 15.46 21.25
CA ALA A 197 14.83 15.88 20.04
C ALA A 197 13.80 16.41 19.00
N PRO A 198 14.11 17.51 18.28
CA PRO A 198 13.31 17.95 17.15
C PRO A 198 13.22 16.86 16.06
N GLY A 199 12.05 16.68 15.45
CA GLY A 199 11.83 15.65 14.44
C GLY A 199 12.39 16.00 13.06
N ASP A 200 12.64 15.00 12.21
CA ASP A 200 13.32 15.13 10.90
C ASP A 200 12.65 16.14 9.96
N HIS A 201 11.33 16.30 10.06
CA HIS A 201 10.57 17.31 9.32
C HIS A 201 10.99 18.77 9.64
N LEU A 202 11.66 19.01 10.76
CA LEU A 202 12.25 20.30 11.15
C LEU A 202 13.74 20.38 10.78
N LEU A 203 14.43 19.24 10.68
CA LEU A 203 15.85 19.17 10.31
C LEU A 203 16.04 19.30 8.79
N ALA A 204 15.14 18.69 8.01
CA ALA A 204 15.25 18.60 6.56
C ALA A 204 15.15 19.96 5.83
N PRO A 205 14.20 20.86 6.14
CA PRO A 205 14.08 22.14 5.43
C PRO A 205 15.33 23.04 5.49
N PRO A 206 15.95 23.34 6.64
CA PRO A 206 17.15 24.19 6.66
C PRO A 206 18.32 23.55 5.90
N LEU A 207 18.46 22.23 5.95
CA LEU A 207 19.49 21.50 5.21
C LEU A 207 19.29 21.62 3.70
N ALA A 208 18.06 21.40 3.23
CA ALA A 208 17.71 21.54 1.81
C ALA A 208 17.92 22.97 1.29
N ILE A 209 17.53 23.99 2.09
CA ILE A 209 17.73 25.40 1.76
C ILE A 209 19.23 25.74 1.62
N GLU A 210 20.07 25.21 2.50
CA GLU A 210 21.52 25.46 2.43
C GLU A 210 22.17 24.74 1.25
N ILE A 211 21.79 23.47 1.00
CA ILE A 211 22.21 22.75 -0.21
C ILE A 211 21.83 23.55 -1.45
N ALA A 212 20.62 24.12 -1.48
CA ALA A 212 20.13 24.94 -2.60
C ALA A 212 20.93 26.21 -2.89
N ARG A 213 21.69 26.73 -1.93
CA ARG A 213 22.57 27.89 -2.16
C ARG A 213 23.83 27.54 -2.93
N HIS A 214 24.17 26.25 -3.00
CA HIS A 214 25.52 25.80 -3.32
C HIS A 214 25.59 24.61 -4.28
N ALA A 215 24.48 23.91 -4.49
CA ALA A 215 24.34 22.89 -5.51
C ALA A 215 23.58 23.48 -6.69
N ASP A 216 24.23 23.59 -7.85
CA ASP A 216 23.51 23.82 -9.10
C ASP A 216 22.69 22.56 -9.44
N ARG A 217 21.67 22.68 -10.32
CA ARG A 217 20.82 21.55 -10.70
C ARG A 217 21.64 20.42 -11.32
N GLY A 218 21.80 19.33 -10.57
CA GLY A 218 22.56 18.15 -10.99
C GLY A 218 23.95 18.00 -10.35
N GLY A 219 24.36 18.92 -9.47
CA GLY A 219 25.64 18.85 -8.74
C GLY A 219 25.60 18.10 -7.40
N LEU A 220 24.43 17.57 -6.98
CA LEU A 220 24.26 16.89 -5.70
C LEU A 220 24.32 15.36 -5.84
N ILE A 221 25.15 14.70 -5.04
CA ILE A 221 25.10 13.24 -4.82
C ILE A 221 24.64 12.96 -3.39
N VAL A 222 23.76 11.97 -3.22
CA VAL A 222 23.28 11.53 -1.91
C VAL A 222 23.82 10.16 -1.59
N LEU A 223 24.50 10.02 -0.46
CA LEU A 223 24.94 8.76 0.14
C LEU A 223 24.08 8.52 1.37
N SER A 224 23.29 7.45 1.39
CA SER A 224 22.37 7.14 2.49
C SER A 224 22.66 5.73 3.01
N ALA A 225 22.86 5.56 4.30
CA ALA A 225 22.92 4.23 4.90
C ALA A 225 21.54 3.55 4.88
N ASP A 226 21.53 2.22 4.99
CA ASP A 226 20.34 1.35 4.95
C ASP A 226 19.65 1.15 6.31
N ASP A 227 20.15 1.77 7.38
CA ASP A 227 19.54 1.75 8.71
C ASP A 227 18.23 2.56 8.78
N HIS A 228 17.47 2.37 9.87
CA HIS A 228 16.15 2.98 10.04
C HIS A 228 16.20 4.52 10.04
N ASP A 229 17.02 5.12 10.88
CA ASP A 229 17.08 6.57 11.05
C ASP A 229 17.60 7.25 9.79
N SER A 230 18.62 6.67 9.13
CA SER A 230 19.14 7.18 7.87
C SER A 230 18.09 7.16 6.76
N ARG A 231 17.30 6.09 6.65
CA ARG A 231 16.21 6.01 5.67
C ARG A 231 15.10 7.02 5.96
N ARG A 232 14.73 7.22 7.22
CA ARG A 232 13.70 8.19 7.64
C ARG A 232 14.12 9.63 7.34
N LEU A 233 15.33 10.00 7.73
CA LEU A 233 15.87 11.33 7.43
C LEU A 233 16.03 11.55 5.92
N ALA A 234 16.48 10.54 5.17
CA ALA A 234 16.60 10.63 3.71
C ALA A 234 15.25 10.92 3.03
N ILE A 235 14.15 10.33 3.50
CA ILE A 235 12.81 10.61 2.96
C ILE A 235 12.44 12.09 3.17
N GLU A 236 12.62 12.61 4.37
CA GLU A 236 12.27 14.01 4.70
C GLU A 236 13.19 15.00 3.97
N VAL A 237 14.51 14.74 3.91
CA VAL A 237 15.47 15.61 3.20
C VAL A 237 15.22 15.58 1.69
N LEU A 238 14.95 14.42 1.09
CA LEU A 238 14.59 14.36 -0.34
C LEU A 238 13.27 15.07 -0.63
N ALA A 239 12.29 14.99 0.28
CA ALA A 239 11.06 15.79 0.16
C ALA A 239 11.37 17.30 0.21
N ALA A 240 12.14 17.76 1.20
CA ALA A 240 12.53 19.15 1.32
C ALA A 240 13.40 19.65 0.14
N LEU A 241 14.27 18.79 -0.41
CA LEU A 241 15.04 19.11 -1.62
C LEU A 241 14.13 19.27 -2.85
N ARG A 242 13.08 18.45 -2.99
CA ARG A 242 12.06 18.64 -4.05
C ARG A 242 11.34 19.97 -3.91
N ASP A 243 11.03 20.41 -2.69
CA ASP A 243 10.44 21.73 -2.44
C ASP A 243 11.39 22.89 -2.82
N GLN A 244 12.71 22.65 -2.80
CA GLN A 244 13.74 23.55 -3.31
C GLN A 244 14.05 23.34 -4.81
N GLU A 245 13.30 22.46 -5.49
CA GLU A 245 13.50 22.10 -6.89
C GLU A 245 14.89 21.50 -7.21
N ILE A 246 15.44 20.75 -6.25
CA ILE A 246 16.73 20.06 -6.36
C ILE A 246 16.49 18.55 -6.41
N ALA A 247 16.98 17.93 -7.47
CA ALA A 247 17.06 16.49 -7.59
C ALA A 247 18.54 16.06 -7.48
N PRO A 248 18.86 15.05 -6.66
CA PRO A 248 20.21 14.48 -6.65
C PRO A 248 20.49 13.79 -7.99
N ARG A 249 21.71 13.96 -8.50
CA ARG A 249 22.17 13.31 -9.74
C ARG A 249 22.29 11.80 -9.57
N TYR A 250 22.83 11.39 -8.42
CA TYR A 250 22.92 10.00 -8.03
C TYR A 250 22.55 9.87 -6.56
N ARG A 251 21.88 8.77 -6.24
CA ARG A 251 21.65 8.32 -4.87
C ARG A 251 22.27 6.93 -4.73
N TYR A 252 23.18 6.80 -3.78
CA TYR A 252 23.79 5.53 -3.42
C TYR A 252 23.31 5.13 -2.03
N VAL A 253 22.93 3.86 -1.90
CA VAL A 253 22.66 3.24 -0.60
C VAL A 253 23.94 2.56 -0.14
N VAL A 254 24.36 2.84 1.08
CA VAL A 254 25.55 2.27 1.72
C VAL A 254 25.10 1.30 2.79
N ARG A 255 25.78 0.17 2.94
CA ARG A 255 25.43 -0.79 3.99
C ARG A 255 25.98 -0.31 5.32
N ARG A 256 25.18 -0.34 6.40
CA ARG A 256 25.64 0.02 7.74
C ARG A 256 26.88 -0.79 8.15
N GLY A 257 27.90 -0.10 8.65
CA GLY A 257 29.16 -0.69 9.13
C GLY A 257 30.12 -1.17 8.03
N GLU A 258 29.80 -0.93 6.75
CA GLU A 258 30.70 -1.22 5.63
C GLU A 258 31.99 -0.39 5.75
N GLN A 259 33.14 -1.05 5.63
CA GLN A 259 34.45 -0.40 5.81
C GLN A 259 35.14 -0.05 4.48
N ASP A 260 34.81 -0.76 3.41
CA ASP A 260 35.40 -0.54 2.09
C ASP A 260 34.40 0.17 1.18
N HIS A 261 34.66 1.44 0.90
CA HIS A 261 33.87 2.24 -0.02
C HIS A 261 34.64 2.61 -1.30
N GLY A 262 35.71 1.89 -1.64
CA GLY A 262 36.63 2.28 -2.71
C GLY A 262 35.93 2.58 -4.04
N GLU A 263 35.10 1.65 -4.52
CA GLU A 263 34.36 1.80 -5.79
C GLU A 263 33.30 2.91 -5.71
N LEU A 264 32.64 3.07 -4.57
CA LEU A 264 31.66 4.14 -4.36
C LEU A 264 32.35 5.50 -4.40
N VAL A 265 33.44 5.66 -3.65
CA VAL A 265 34.22 6.91 -3.57
C VAL A 265 34.85 7.24 -4.92
N GLU A 266 35.35 6.25 -5.66
CA GLU A 266 35.84 6.45 -7.02
C GLU A 266 34.73 7.00 -7.93
N ARG A 267 33.52 6.43 -7.89
CA ARG A 267 32.37 6.93 -8.65
C ARG A 267 31.96 8.34 -8.25
N VAL A 268 31.88 8.63 -6.95
CA VAL A 268 31.52 9.97 -6.45
C VAL A 268 32.57 10.99 -6.88
N THR A 269 33.85 10.66 -6.76
CA THR A 269 34.94 11.57 -7.12
C THR A 269 35.03 11.77 -8.63
N ALA A 270 34.82 10.71 -9.42
CA ALA A 270 34.79 10.80 -10.88
C ALA A 270 33.60 11.62 -11.41
N ALA A 271 32.50 11.67 -10.67
CA ALA A 271 31.34 12.48 -11.01
C ALA A 271 31.53 13.98 -10.75
N ASP A 272 32.56 14.36 -9.99
CA ASP A 272 32.93 15.73 -9.60
C ASP A 272 31.73 16.60 -9.15
N PRO A 273 30.96 16.17 -8.12
CA PRO A 273 29.77 16.89 -7.68
C PRO A 273 30.13 18.19 -6.96
N ASP A 274 29.27 19.21 -7.04
CA ASP A 274 29.39 20.43 -6.22
C ASP A 274 29.18 20.12 -4.74
N SER A 275 28.27 19.18 -4.46
CA SER A 275 27.80 18.86 -3.11
C SER A 275 27.57 17.36 -2.94
N VAL A 276 27.94 16.84 -1.77
CA VAL A 276 27.65 15.46 -1.36
C VAL A 276 26.87 15.52 -0.06
N LEU A 277 25.71 14.88 -0.01
CA LEU A 277 24.92 14.73 1.20
C LEU A 277 25.12 13.30 1.73
N VAL A 278 25.64 13.18 2.95
CA VAL A 278 25.89 11.91 3.64
C VAL A 278 24.92 11.75 4.79
N ILE A 279 24.02 10.77 4.69
CA ILE A 279 23.04 10.42 5.70
C ILE A 279 23.38 9.03 6.22
N ALA A 280 24.10 8.96 7.32
CA ALA A 280 24.48 7.73 7.98
C ALA A 280 24.63 7.98 9.49
N ASP A 281 24.85 6.91 10.27
CA ASP A 281 25.26 7.06 11.67
C ASP A 281 26.62 7.79 11.78
N ALA A 282 27.03 8.12 13.01
CA ALA A 282 28.21 8.93 13.26
C ALA A 282 29.51 8.28 12.75
N GLN A 283 29.63 6.96 12.86
CA GLN A 283 30.86 6.22 12.50
C GLN A 283 30.96 6.05 10.99
N ASP A 284 29.87 5.63 10.36
CA ASP A 284 29.80 5.46 8.91
C ASP A 284 29.95 6.81 8.19
N SER A 285 29.32 7.87 8.73
CA SER A 285 29.52 9.25 8.26
C SER A 285 30.99 9.66 8.31
N ALA A 286 31.70 9.40 9.42
CA ALA A 286 33.12 9.74 9.53
C ALA A 286 33.98 8.95 8.53
N THR A 287 33.68 7.67 8.32
CA THR A 287 34.40 6.83 7.37
C THR A 287 34.18 7.27 5.93
N LEU A 288 32.95 7.56 5.53
CA LEU A 288 32.63 8.10 4.20
C LEU A 288 33.30 9.45 3.95
N VAL A 289 33.22 10.38 4.92
CA VAL A 289 33.86 11.70 4.81
C VAL A 289 35.37 11.59 4.63
N ARG A 290 36.06 10.79 5.46
CA ARG A 290 37.50 10.57 5.33
C ARG A 290 37.87 9.94 3.98
N SER A 291 37.08 8.97 3.53
CA SER A 291 37.36 8.27 2.27
C SER A 291 37.21 9.21 1.08
N LEU A 292 36.16 10.04 1.05
CA LEU A 292 35.97 11.09 0.06
C LEU A 292 37.11 12.11 0.07
N ARG A 293 37.50 12.61 1.24
CA ARG A 293 38.62 13.58 1.36
C ARG A 293 39.96 12.98 0.94
N THR A 294 40.24 11.72 1.31
CA THR A 294 41.45 10.99 0.93
C THR A 294 41.54 10.78 -0.58
N ALA A 295 40.40 10.53 -1.25
CA ALA A 295 40.30 10.42 -2.69
C ALA A 295 40.40 11.78 -3.43
N GLY A 296 40.52 12.90 -2.70
CA GLY A 296 40.65 14.23 -3.28
C GLY A 296 39.32 14.93 -3.60
N CYS A 297 38.19 14.44 -3.07
CA CYS A 297 36.89 15.10 -3.22
C CYS A 297 36.90 16.50 -2.57
N THR A 298 36.72 17.54 -3.39
CA THR A 298 36.70 18.94 -2.95
C THR A 298 35.28 19.49 -2.72
N SER A 299 34.27 18.67 -2.97
CA SER A 299 32.85 19.02 -2.84
C SER A 299 32.49 19.50 -1.43
N ARG A 300 31.44 20.32 -1.34
CA ARG A 300 30.82 20.63 -0.05
C ARG A 300 30.12 19.38 0.48
N ILE A 301 30.36 19.05 1.74
CA ILE A 301 29.76 17.87 2.36
C ILE A 301 28.70 18.33 3.36
N TYR A 302 27.49 17.82 3.17
CA TYR A 302 26.37 17.96 4.07
C TYR A 302 26.10 16.61 4.74
N GLY A 303 25.47 16.61 5.91
CA GLY A 303 24.98 15.36 6.48
C GLY A 303 23.92 15.50 7.55
N GLY A 304 23.57 14.36 8.14
CA GLY A 304 22.55 14.26 9.18
C GLY A 304 22.99 14.74 10.56
N PRO A 305 22.06 14.79 11.54
CA PRO A 305 22.34 15.26 12.90
C PRO A 305 23.40 14.40 13.62
N ALA A 306 23.58 13.14 13.22
CA ALA A 306 24.62 12.24 13.76
C ALA A 306 26.05 12.82 13.63
N MET A 307 26.30 13.69 12.66
CA MET A 307 27.59 14.39 12.52
C MET A 307 27.85 15.42 13.63
N GLY A 308 26.86 15.72 14.48
CA GLY A 308 27.01 16.51 15.70
C GLY A 308 27.43 15.70 16.93
N ARG A 309 27.65 14.38 16.81
CA ARG A 309 28.11 13.51 17.89
C ARG A 309 29.63 13.59 18.07
N HIS A 310 30.11 13.32 19.28
CA HIS A 310 31.55 13.20 19.54
C HIS A 310 32.19 12.07 18.73
N SER A 311 31.51 10.93 18.59
CA SER A 311 31.98 9.78 17.82
C SER A 311 32.28 10.12 16.35
N PHE A 312 31.55 11.06 15.75
CA PHE A 312 31.85 11.55 14.40
C PHE A 312 33.15 12.36 14.37
N ILE A 313 33.27 13.39 15.21
CA ILE A 313 34.43 14.30 15.15
C ILE A 313 35.73 13.63 15.62
N ASP A 314 35.65 12.73 16.60
CA ASP A 314 36.80 11.96 17.08
C ASP A 314 37.38 11.06 15.98
N GLN A 315 36.53 10.54 15.10
CA GLN A 315 36.92 9.67 14.00
C GLN A 315 37.29 10.45 12.73
N ALA A 316 36.49 11.44 12.33
CA ALA A 316 36.72 12.24 11.13
C ALA A 316 37.92 13.18 11.29
N GLY A 317 38.19 13.65 12.51
CA GLY A 317 39.31 14.52 12.82
C GLY A 317 39.34 15.78 11.95
N ARG A 318 40.43 16.00 11.22
CA ARG A 318 40.59 17.17 10.34
C ARG A 318 39.70 17.12 9.09
N ASP A 319 39.29 15.93 8.66
CA ASP A 319 38.48 15.75 7.44
C ASP A 319 37.04 16.22 7.63
N ALA A 320 36.61 16.43 8.89
CA ALA A 320 35.34 17.06 9.22
C ALA A 320 35.30 18.55 8.87
N ASP A 321 36.44 19.23 8.65
CA ASP A 321 36.43 20.68 8.38
C ASP A 321 35.57 21.02 7.15
N GLY A 322 34.62 21.95 7.34
CA GLY A 322 33.68 22.37 6.31
C GLY A 322 32.45 21.47 6.13
N VAL A 323 32.30 20.39 6.90
CA VAL A 323 31.07 19.56 6.90
C VAL A 323 29.92 20.31 7.58
N ILE A 324 28.76 20.36 6.90
CA ILE A 324 27.57 21.08 7.35
C ILE A 324 26.46 20.10 7.78
N PHE A 325 25.82 20.32 8.92
CA PHE A 325 24.81 19.41 9.47
C PHE A 325 23.78 20.13 10.35
N PRO A 326 22.58 19.55 10.59
CA PRO A 326 21.60 20.08 11.54
C PRO A 326 22.14 20.11 12.98
N GLN A 327 22.11 21.27 13.60
CA GLN A 327 22.60 21.50 14.94
C GLN A 327 21.51 21.30 15.99
N LEU A 328 21.56 20.16 16.67
CA LEU A 328 20.60 19.84 17.73
C LEU A 328 21.00 20.35 19.12
N PHE A 329 22.28 20.67 19.34
CA PHE A 329 22.78 21.22 20.60
C PHE A 329 24.04 22.05 20.37
N MET A 330 24.22 23.10 21.18
CA MET A 330 25.45 23.88 21.26
C MET A 330 26.04 23.79 22.66
N PRO A 331 27.21 23.15 22.83
CA PRO A 331 27.89 23.09 24.12
C PRO A 331 28.23 24.51 24.62
N SER A 332 27.97 24.78 25.89
CA SER A 332 28.43 26.00 26.55
C SER A 332 29.81 25.76 27.16
N ALA A 333 30.76 26.67 26.91
CA ALA A 333 32.11 26.57 27.48
C ALA A 333 32.11 26.58 29.03
N ASP A 334 31.07 27.15 29.64
CA ASP A 334 30.95 27.28 31.10
C ASP A 334 30.04 26.20 31.73
N ARG A 335 29.24 25.48 30.91
CA ARG A 335 28.25 24.50 31.39
C ARG A 335 28.20 23.29 30.47
N HIS A 336 28.51 22.11 31.05
CA HIS A 336 28.51 20.82 30.36
C HIS A 336 29.37 20.77 29.08
N PRO A 337 30.67 21.15 29.15
CA PRO A 337 31.53 21.20 27.97
C PRO A 337 31.73 19.84 27.29
N ASP A 338 31.47 18.74 28.01
CA ASP A 338 31.66 17.36 27.53
C ASP A 338 30.38 16.74 26.92
N PHE A 339 29.29 17.50 26.76
CA PHE A 339 28.03 16.99 26.21
C PHE A 339 27.98 17.17 24.69
N ASP A 340 27.60 16.11 23.97
CA ASP A 340 27.00 16.24 22.65
C ASP A 340 25.47 16.37 22.76
N TYR A 341 24.78 16.43 21.61
CA TYR A 341 23.33 16.55 21.64
C TYR A 341 22.65 15.36 22.32
N ALA A 342 23.17 14.14 22.21
CA ALA A 342 22.51 12.97 22.78
C ALA A 342 22.56 12.99 24.31
N ALA A 343 23.72 13.30 24.88
CA ALA A 343 23.86 13.52 26.31
C ALA A 343 22.97 14.69 26.79
N ALA A 344 22.92 15.79 26.05
CA ALA A 344 22.15 16.97 26.42
C ALA A 344 20.63 16.74 26.39
N HIS A 345 20.08 16.09 25.37
CA HIS A 345 18.65 15.77 25.34
C HIS A 345 18.29 14.68 26.35
N THR A 346 19.21 13.74 26.65
CA THR A 346 19.00 12.77 27.74
C THR A 346 18.94 13.47 29.09
N HIS A 347 19.82 14.44 29.35
CA HIS A 347 19.76 15.27 30.55
C HIS A 347 18.40 15.96 30.69
N ASP A 348 17.93 16.63 29.62
CA ASP A 348 16.63 17.30 29.63
C ASP A 348 15.48 16.31 29.83
N ALA A 349 15.48 15.17 29.14
CA ALA A 349 14.46 14.13 29.29
C ALA A 349 14.33 13.62 30.74
N VAL A 350 15.46 13.32 31.39
CA VAL A 350 15.47 12.84 32.78
C VAL A 350 15.03 13.93 33.75
N GLN A 351 15.50 15.17 33.56
CA GLN A 351 15.12 16.30 34.41
C GLN A 351 13.61 16.56 34.31
N MET A 352 13.08 16.59 33.10
CA MET A 352 11.64 16.74 32.83
C MET A 352 10.82 15.67 33.52
N LEU A 353 11.23 14.41 33.41
CA LEU A 353 10.50 13.31 34.03
C LEU A 353 10.53 13.39 35.56
N ILE A 354 11.67 13.74 36.16
CA ILE A 354 11.78 13.90 37.61
C ILE A 354 10.87 15.03 38.10
N ASP A 355 10.85 16.16 37.38
CA ASP A 355 10.01 17.30 37.74
C ASP A 355 8.52 16.97 37.58
N ALA A 356 8.13 16.28 36.51
CA ALA A 356 6.77 15.76 36.34
C ALA A 356 6.35 14.79 37.45
N ILE A 357 7.26 13.90 37.90
CA ILE A 357 6.98 13.01 39.04
C ILE A 357 6.83 13.80 40.35
N ARG A 358 7.64 14.84 40.57
CA ARG A 358 7.54 15.70 41.77
C ARG A 358 6.23 16.47 41.80
N GLU A 359 5.72 16.88 40.64
CA GLU A 359 4.46 17.62 40.51
C GLU A 359 3.24 16.70 40.61
N ALA A 360 3.19 15.64 39.78
CA ALA A 360 2.03 14.75 39.68
C ALA A 360 1.93 13.72 40.81
N GLY A 361 3.07 13.40 41.42
CA GLY A 361 3.24 12.25 42.30
C GLY A 361 3.30 10.91 41.57
N LEU A 362 3.33 9.82 42.32
CA LEU A 362 3.48 8.45 41.79
C LEU A 362 2.17 7.91 41.21
N ASN A 363 1.78 8.44 40.04
CA ASN A 363 0.64 8.00 39.25
C ASN A 363 0.98 8.13 37.76
N ARG A 364 0.98 7.02 37.03
CA ARG A 364 1.40 6.97 35.60
C ARG A 364 0.60 7.93 34.71
N ALA A 365 -0.71 8.02 34.91
CA ALA A 365 -1.56 8.90 34.12
C ALA A 365 -1.27 10.38 34.44
N ALA A 366 -1.15 10.72 35.72
CA ALA A 366 -0.87 12.08 36.16
C ALA A 366 0.55 12.53 35.75
N ILE A 367 1.54 11.64 35.75
CA ILE A 367 2.89 11.93 35.24
C ILE A 367 2.84 12.28 33.75
N GLY A 368 2.06 11.54 32.95
CA GLY A 368 1.85 11.85 31.54
C GLY A 368 1.16 13.20 31.33
N ASP A 369 0.17 13.53 32.15
CA ASP A 369 -0.49 14.85 32.14
C ASP A 369 0.49 15.97 32.48
N ALA A 370 1.29 15.81 33.56
CA ALA A 370 2.28 16.80 33.97
C ALA A 370 3.36 17.05 32.90
N LEU A 371 3.94 15.99 32.31
CA LEU A 371 4.91 16.13 31.22
C LEU A 371 4.38 16.97 30.05
N ARG A 372 3.07 16.91 29.81
CA ARG A 372 2.41 17.68 28.76
C ARG A 372 2.18 19.13 29.17
N GLU A 373 1.67 19.34 30.38
CA GLU A 373 1.38 20.67 30.94
C GLU A 373 2.63 21.51 31.18
N MET A 374 3.80 20.87 31.35
CA MET A 374 5.09 21.55 31.47
C MET A 374 5.53 22.30 30.18
N SER A 375 4.86 22.11 29.04
CA SER A 375 5.23 22.74 27.78
C SER A 375 4.71 24.20 27.66
N PRO A 376 5.53 25.18 27.24
CA PRO A 376 6.95 25.07 26.88
C PRO A 376 7.86 25.01 28.11
N ILE A 377 8.90 24.18 28.05
CA ILE A 377 9.91 24.06 29.11
C ILE A 377 11.29 24.53 28.62
N GLN A 378 12.01 25.23 29.49
CA GLN A 378 13.38 25.63 29.21
C GLN A 378 14.37 24.53 29.67
N GLY A 379 14.88 23.75 28.71
CA GLY A 379 15.96 22.79 28.92
C GLY A 379 17.35 23.38 28.66
N ILE A 380 18.40 22.57 28.85
CA ILE A 380 19.77 22.93 28.48
C ILE A 380 19.96 22.90 26.95
N THR A 381 19.14 22.14 26.24
CA THR A 381 19.14 22.09 24.78
C THR A 381 18.41 23.29 24.15
N GLY A 382 17.58 24.00 24.91
CA GLY A 382 16.78 25.14 24.46
C GLY A 382 15.34 25.07 24.97
N GLU A 383 14.46 25.92 24.46
CA GLU A 383 13.02 25.80 24.71
C GLU A 383 12.48 24.54 24.00
N ILE A 384 11.85 23.64 24.76
CA ILE A 384 11.20 22.42 24.28
C ILE A 384 9.69 22.67 24.30
N ARG A 385 9.06 22.51 23.14
CA ARG A 385 7.62 22.76 22.95
C ARG A 385 6.96 21.59 22.24
N TRP A 386 5.93 21.01 22.84
CA TRP A 386 5.17 19.92 22.26
C TRP A 386 4.19 20.42 21.20
N ASP A 387 4.09 19.69 20.09
CA ASP A 387 2.90 19.72 19.23
C ASP A 387 1.76 18.89 19.86
N GLY A 388 0.64 18.75 19.13
CA GLY A 388 -0.52 17.96 19.58
C GLY A 388 -0.23 16.47 19.81
N LEU A 389 0.87 15.95 19.25
CA LEU A 389 1.30 14.56 19.29
C LEU A 389 2.45 14.29 20.28
N GLY A 390 2.97 15.32 20.95
CA GLY A 390 4.08 15.21 21.90
C GLY A 390 5.48 15.32 21.27
N SER A 391 5.60 15.76 20.02
CA SER A 391 6.90 15.99 19.36
C SER A 391 7.44 17.40 19.61
N ASN A 392 8.76 17.55 19.79
CA ASN A 392 9.38 18.86 19.97
C ASN A 392 9.37 19.69 18.67
N THR A 393 8.79 20.88 18.75
CA THR A 393 8.62 21.84 17.64
C THR A 393 9.73 22.88 17.53
N ARG A 394 10.80 22.77 18.34
CA ARG A 394 11.91 23.72 18.33
C ARG A 394 12.55 23.81 16.93
N PRO A 395 12.60 25.01 16.31
CA PRO A 395 13.31 25.19 15.04
C PRO A 395 14.80 24.81 15.15
N VAL A 396 15.34 24.18 14.10
CA VAL A 396 16.72 23.72 14.05
C VAL A 396 17.55 24.64 13.15
N GLN A 397 18.76 24.99 13.60
CA GLN A 397 19.76 25.71 12.80
C GLN A 397 20.80 24.73 12.24
N LEU A 398 21.59 25.16 11.26
CA LEU A 398 22.73 24.37 10.78
C LEU A 398 24.01 24.77 11.50
N ALA A 399 24.98 23.86 11.53
CA ALA A 399 26.34 24.13 11.94
C ALA A 399 27.35 23.63 10.90
N VAL A 400 28.53 24.22 10.94
CA VAL A 400 29.69 23.79 10.18
C VAL A 400 30.85 23.46 11.11
N TRP A 401 31.51 22.34 10.89
CA TRP A 401 32.74 22.01 11.61
C TRP A 401 33.89 22.92 11.12
N ARG A 402 34.56 23.61 12.05
CA ARG A 402 35.75 24.43 11.81
C ARG A 402 36.77 24.23 12.90
N ASP A 403 37.99 23.83 12.54
CA ASP A 403 39.09 23.57 13.49
C ASP A 403 38.66 22.65 14.65
N GLY A 404 37.88 21.62 14.36
CA GLY A 404 37.37 20.66 15.35
C GLY A 404 36.27 21.20 16.28
N LYS A 405 35.62 22.33 15.94
CA LYS A 405 34.49 22.89 16.69
C LYS A 405 33.29 23.18 15.77
N PRO A 406 32.05 22.92 16.21
CA PRO A 406 30.89 23.27 15.43
C PRO A 406 30.60 24.78 15.61
N ILE A 407 30.48 25.49 14.49
CA ILE A 407 30.10 26.91 14.46
C ILE A 407 28.71 27.01 13.84
N SER A 408 27.76 27.64 14.55
CA SER A 408 26.41 27.88 14.04
C SER A 408 26.46 28.69 12.74
N LEU A 409 25.71 28.25 11.74
CA LEU A 409 25.65 28.86 10.43
C LEU A 409 24.41 29.76 10.36
N ASP A 410 24.63 31.07 10.21
CA ASP A 410 23.54 32.04 10.10
C ASP A 410 22.90 31.97 8.71
N THR A 411 21.82 31.21 8.61
CA THR A 411 21.01 31.07 7.39
C THR A 411 20.07 32.25 7.16
N THR A 412 20.02 33.26 8.04
CA THR A 412 19.06 34.39 7.97
C THR A 412 19.58 35.63 7.23
N SER A 413 20.87 35.67 6.89
CA SER A 413 21.46 36.79 6.16
C SER A 413 21.09 36.78 4.67
N LYS A 414 20.39 37.82 4.20
CA LYS A 414 20.24 38.11 2.76
C LYS A 414 21.62 38.36 2.14
N PRO A 415 21.88 37.94 0.89
CA PRO A 415 23.22 38.02 0.30
C PRO A 415 23.72 39.47 0.25
N GLN A 416 24.87 39.72 0.89
CA GLN A 416 25.65 40.94 0.71
C GLN A 416 26.31 40.93 -0.66
N SER A 417 26.17 42.06 -1.37
CA SER A 417 26.75 42.34 -2.68
C SER A 417 28.27 42.16 -2.72
N ALA A 418 28.75 41.15 -3.44
CA ALA A 418 30.16 41.04 -3.86
C ALA A 418 30.30 41.40 -5.35
N ARG A 419 31.34 42.19 -5.62
CA ARG A 419 31.59 42.96 -6.84
C ARG A 419 31.75 42.12 -8.11
N SER A 420 31.12 42.63 -9.15
CA SER A 420 31.32 42.39 -10.58
C SER A 420 32.78 42.43 -11.03
N LEU A 421 33.24 41.36 -11.69
CA LEU A 421 34.14 41.33 -12.87
C LEU A 421 33.81 40.06 -13.68
N PRO A 422 34.04 40.04 -15.00
CA PRO A 422 33.05 39.60 -15.98
C PRO A 422 33.04 38.07 -16.14
N ALA A 423 32.04 37.44 -15.55
CA ALA A 423 31.65 36.10 -15.95
C ALA A 423 30.71 36.20 -17.16
N VAL A 424 31.11 35.54 -18.25
CA VAL A 424 30.17 35.16 -19.31
C VAL A 424 29.31 34.05 -18.72
N ALA A 425 28.28 34.47 -17.98
CA ALA A 425 27.24 33.62 -17.43
C ALA A 425 25.92 34.16 -17.95
N HIS A 426 25.25 33.37 -18.78
CA HIS A 426 23.84 33.55 -19.07
C HIS A 426 23.06 33.32 -17.77
N HIS A 427 22.71 34.39 -17.06
CA HIS A 427 21.68 34.36 -16.02
C HIS A 427 20.35 33.96 -16.67
N LEU A 428 19.88 32.73 -16.44
CA LEU A 428 18.45 32.43 -16.54
C LEU A 428 17.85 32.55 -15.14
N VAL A 429 17.31 33.74 -14.86
CA VAL A 429 16.31 33.97 -13.83
C VAL A 429 15.20 32.95 -14.06
N ARG A 430 14.99 31.97 -13.16
CA ARG A 430 13.79 31.12 -13.21
C ARG A 430 12.63 31.95 -12.68
N THR A 431 12.03 32.73 -13.58
CA THR A 431 10.72 33.36 -13.38
C THR A 431 9.70 32.27 -13.04
N ALA A 432 8.83 32.49 -12.05
CA ALA A 432 7.62 31.69 -11.89
C ALA A 432 6.98 31.50 -13.26
N SER A 433 6.67 30.26 -13.65
CA SER A 433 6.09 29.98 -14.95
C SER A 433 4.85 30.85 -15.14
N PRO A 434 4.83 31.76 -16.12
CA PRO A 434 3.73 32.69 -16.28
C PRO A 434 2.46 31.90 -16.57
N ALA A 435 1.35 32.35 -16.00
CA ALA A 435 0.05 31.76 -16.26
C ALA A 435 -0.41 32.18 -17.66
N VAL A 436 -0.69 31.19 -18.52
CA VAL A 436 -1.04 31.39 -19.93
C VAL A 436 -2.49 31.04 -20.14
N ALA A 437 -3.26 31.98 -20.69
CA ALA A 437 -4.63 31.73 -21.08
C ALA A 437 -4.64 30.95 -22.41
N LEU A 438 -5.33 29.80 -22.41
CA LEU A 438 -5.49 28.92 -23.57
C LEU A 438 -6.79 29.19 -24.31
N ALA A 439 -7.86 29.48 -23.57
CA ALA A 439 -9.15 29.90 -24.10
C ALA A 439 -9.81 30.91 -23.16
N ARG A 440 -10.67 31.77 -23.72
CA ARG A 440 -11.52 32.68 -22.98
C ARG A 440 -12.82 32.91 -23.74
N ASP A 441 -13.94 32.90 -23.03
CA ASP A 441 -15.27 33.15 -23.61
C ASP A 441 -15.57 32.29 -24.87
N GLY A 442 -15.11 31.03 -24.88
CA GLY A 442 -15.28 30.13 -26.03
C GLY A 442 -14.42 30.46 -27.26
N GLN A 443 -13.36 31.27 -27.10
CA GLN A 443 -12.37 31.55 -28.14
C GLN A 443 -11.00 30.98 -27.75
N ALA A 444 -10.32 30.34 -28.69
CA ALA A 444 -8.97 29.82 -28.49
C ALA A 444 -7.98 30.99 -28.59
N LEU A 445 -7.09 31.10 -27.60
CA LEU A 445 -6.09 32.15 -27.51
C LEU A 445 -4.70 31.66 -27.94
N GLN A 446 -4.50 30.35 -27.98
CA GLN A 446 -3.25 29.71 -28.36
C GLN A 446 -3.55 28.61 -29.39
N PRO A 447 -2.84 28.56 -30.54
CA PRO A 447 -2.90 27.41 -31.43
C PRO A 447 -2.11 26.24 -30.84
N VAL A 448 -2.42 25.01 -31.30
CA VAL A 448 -1.56 23.84 -31.06
C VAL A 448 -0.50 23.80 -32.16
N VAL A 449 0.76 23.67 -31.78
CA VAL A 449 1.91 23.78 -32.69
C VAL A 449 2.69 22.48 -32.72
N VAL A 450 2.93 21.97 -33.92
CA VAL A 450 3.80 20.81 -34.18
C VAL A 450 4.99 21.23 -35.05
N GLY A 451 6.14 20.57 -34.88
CA GLY A 451 7.29 20.77 -35.76
C GLY A 451 6.98 20.37 -37.21
N THR A 452 7.69 20.96 -38.18
CA THR A 452 7.48 20.68 -39.61
C THR A 452 7.68 19.20 -39.94
N ASP A 453 8.69 18.58 -39.33
CA ASP A 453 9.06 17.18 -39.54
C ASP A 453 8.55 16.24 -38.44
N ALA A 454 7.62 16.71 -37.58
CA ALA A 454 7.05 15.90 -36.52
C ALA A 454 6.47 14.59 -37.09
N SER A 455 6.48 13.51 -36.31
CA SER A 455 5.94 12.24 -36.79
C SER A 455 4.42 12.18 -36.74
N GLU A 456 3.83 11.17 -37.37
CA GLU A 456 2.37 10.99 -37.37
C GLU A 456 1.79 10.76 -35.97
N PRO A 457 2.41 9.96 -35.08
CA PRO A 457 1.98 9.86 -33.69
C PRO A 457 1.95 11.20 -32.94
N VAL A 458 2.94 12.07 -33.16
CA VAL A 458 3.00 13.41 -32.55
C VAL A 458 1.88 14.31 -33.10
N ARG A 459 1.66 14.30 -34.43
CA ARG A 459 0.54 15.03 -35.05
C ARG A 459 -0.82 14.56 -34.54
N GLN A 460 -1.00 13.26 -34.34
CA GLN A 460 -2.22 12.71 -33.77
C GLN A 460 -2.40 13.18 -32.31
N ALA A 461 -1.36 13.14 -31.49
CA ALA A 461 -1.42 13.64 -30.11
C ALA A 461 -1.78 15.14 -30.04
N ALA A 462 -1.23 15.96 -30.95
CA ALA A 462 -1.59 17.37 -31.09
C ALA A 462 -3.05 17.58 -31.53
N THR A 463 -3.55 16.71 -32.41
CA THR A 463 -4.96 16.72 -32.84
C THR A 463 -5.90 16.35 -31.70
N ASP A 464 -5.55 15.31 -30.93
CA ASP A 464 -6.31 14.89 -29.74
C ASP A 464 -6.34 16.02 -28.70
N LEU A 465 -5.22 16.73 -28.49
CA LEU A 465 -5.15 17.90 -27.62
C LEU A 465 -6.10 19.01 -28.09
N ALA A 466 -6.04 19.40 -29.37
CA ALA A 466 -6.88 20.44 -29.93
C ALA A 466 -8.37 20.11 -29.83
N GLU A 467 -8.75 18.87 -30.17
CA GLU A 467 -10.13 18.38 -30.06
C GLU A 467 -10.64 18.46 -28.61
N LEU A 468 -9.87 17.94 -27.66
CA LEU A 468 -10.30 17.89 -26.26
C LEU A 468 -10.29 19.26 -25.59
N LEU A 469 -9.32 20.13 -25.86
CA LEU A 469 -9.37 21.52 -25.40
C LEU A 469 -10.61 22.24 -25.96
N GLY A 470 -10.99 21.94 -27.20
CA GLY A 470 -12.22 22.48 -27.78
C GLY A 470 -13.49 21.94 -27.13
N ARG A 471 -13.54 20.64 -26.83
CA ARG A 471 -14.67 20.03 -26.09
C ARG A 471 -14.76 20.52 -24.64
N ILE A 472 -13.62 20.90 -24.03
CA ILE A 472 -13.57 21.45 -22.67
C ILE A 472 -14.06 22.91 -22.64
N SER A 473 -13.57 23.73 -23.58
CA SER A 473 -13.80 25.19 -23.53
C SER A 473 -14.90 25.72 -24.43
N GLY A 474 -15.39 24.91 -25.38
CA GLY A 474 -16.25 25.36 -26.46
C GLY A 474 -15.53 26.15 -27.55
N ALA A 475 -14.20 26.32 -27.46
CA ALA A 475 -13.39 27.02 -28.45
C ALA A 475 -12.90 26.10 -29.58
N SER A 476 -12.52 26.68 -30.73
CA SER A 476 -11.90 25.94 -31.83
C SER A 476 -10.38 26.15 -31.81
N PHE A 477 -9.63 25.11 -31.46
CA PHE A 477 -8.16 25.13 -31.49
C PHE A 477 -7.67 24.61 -32.85
N GLU A 478 -6.81 25.38 -33.52
CA GLU A 478 -6.16 24.96 -34.77
C GLU A 478 -4.84 24.27 -34.48
N VAL A 479 -4.54 23.18 -35.21
CA VAL A 479 -3.22 22.56 -35.25
C VAL A 479 -2.44 23.15 -36.42
N ILE A 480 -1.33 23.83 -36.12
CA ILE A 480 -0.47 24.49 -37.11
C ILE A 480 0.97 23.96 -37.03
N GLN A 481 1.72 24.14 -38.12
CA GLN A 481 3.17 23.90 -38.11
C GLN A 481 3.93 25.15 -37.65
N GLY A 482 4.96 24.98 -36.83
CA GLY A 482 5.77 26.09 -36.35
C GLY A 482 7.00 25.68 -35.54
N ASP A 483 7.75 26.68 -35.06
CA ASP A 483 8.99 26.51 -34.30
C ASP A 483 8.78 26.27 -32.79
N GLY A 484 7.53 26.21 -32.34
CA GLY A 484 7.15 25.98 -30.95
C GLY A 484 7.40 27.16 -29.98
N ARG A 485 7.86 28.32 -30.47
CA ARG A 485 8.11 29.50 -29.60
C ARG A 485 6.84 30.20 -29.12
N LYS A 486 5.71 29.95 -29.79
CA LYS A 486 4.38 30.46 -29.44
C LYS A 486 3.36 29.33 -29.55
N GLY A 487 2.28 29.40 -28.78
CA GLY A 487 1.24 28.39 -28.77
C GLY A 487 1.57 27.17 -27.92
N LEU A 488 0.82 26.08 -28.10
CA LEU A 488 0.98 24.82 -27.39
C LEU A 488 1.89 23.89 -28.21
N ALA A 489 3.20 23.92 -27.95
CA ALA A 489 4.19 23.14 -28.69
C ALA A 489 4.16 21.67 -28.24
N VAL A 490 3.78 20.76 -29.15
CA VAL A 490 3.68 19.31 -28.91
C VAL A 490 4.69 18.57 -29.79
N GLY A 491 5.60 17.81 -29.19
CA GLY A 491 6.56 16.98 -29.93
C GLY A 491 7.75 16.52 -29.13
N ILE A 492 8.78 16.04 -29.82
CA ILE A 492 10.09 15.73 -29.21
C ILE A 492 11.05 16.90 -29.37
N ALA A 493 12.15 16.90 -28.62
CA ALA A 493 13.15 17.99 -28.70
C ALA A 493 13.67 18.22 -30.13
N ALA A 494 13.82 17.15 -30.93
CA ALA A 494 14.28 17.23 -32.32
C ALA A 494 13.27 17.92 -33.26
N ASP A 495 11.98 17.96 -32.92
CA ASP A 495 10.95 18.63 -33.73
C ASP A 495 11.07 20.16 -33.65
N PHE A 496 11.77 20.68 -32.63
CA PHE A 496 11.89 22.10 -32.34
C PHE A 496 13.36 22.51 -32.05
N PRO A 497 14.26 22.46 -33.05
CA PRO A 497 15.69 22.72 -32.86
C PRO A 497 15.99 24.16 -32.41
N ASP A 498 15.06 25.09 -32.65
CA ASP A 498 15.15 26.50 -32.30
C ASP A 498 14.63 26.83 -30.89
N LEU A 499 14.11 25.83 -30.15
CA LEU A 499 13.75 25.96 -28.75
C LEU A 499 14.96 25.68 -27.86
N THR A 500 15.27 26.62 -26.97
CA THR A 500 16.26 26.39 -25.92
C THR A 500 15.59 25.68 -24.75
N LEU A 501 15.60 24.34 -24.79
CA LEU A 501 15.12 23.50 -23.69
C LEU A 501 16.17 23.51 -22.55
N ASP A 502 15.71 23.58 -21.31
CA ASP A 502 16.55 23.57 -20.11
C ASP A 502 16.95 22.15 -19.66
N LEU A 503 16.78 21.16 -20.54
CA LEU A 503 16.90 19.74 -20.25
C LEU A 503 17.41 18.99 -21.49
N ASP A 504 18.36 18.08 -21.28
CA ASP A 504 18.77 17.09 -22.27
C ASP A 504 18.02 15.77 -22.01
N PHE A 505 17.49 15.18 -23.07
CA PHE A 505 16.76 13.92 -23.00
C PHE A 505 17.72 12.76 -23.32
N SER A 506 17.88 11.84 -22.38
CA SER A 506 18.73 10.67 -22.54
C SER A 506 18.27 9.76 -23.68
N SER A 507 19.22 9.11 -24.36
CA SER A 507 18.95 8.04 -25.31
C SER A 507 18.76 6.67 -24.65
N ASP A 508 18.89 6.59 -23.32
CA ASP A 508 18.63 5.35 -22.56
C ASP A 508 17.18 4.87 -22.81
N PRO A 509 16.99 3.61 -23.29
CA PRO A 509 15.67 3.02 -23.47
C PRO A 509 14.73 3.14 -22.28
N LEU A 510 15.26 3.21 -21.05
CA LEU A 510 14.53 3.31 -19.79
C LEU A 510 14.06 4.74 -19.49
N GLU A 511 14.74 5.76 -20.01
CA GLU A 511 14.42 7.18 -19.82
C GLU A 511 13.53 7.78 -20.93
N ARG A 512 13.28 7.03 -22.02
CA ARG A 512 12.46 7.47 -23.17
C ARG A 512 11.02 7.88 -22.83
N GLN A 513 10.56 7.67 -21.59
CA GLN A 513 9.21 8.04 -21.14
C GLN A 513 9.14 9.41 -20.45
N ARG A 514 10.28 10.09 -20.27
CA ARG A 514 10.36 11.40 -19.62
C ARG A 514 9.79 12.52 -20.49
N TYR A 515 9.07 13.49 -19.92
CA TYR A 515 8.57 14.66 -20.63
C TYR A 515 8.53 15.93 -19.76
N ARG A 516 8.45 17.08 -20.44
CA ARG A 516 8.45 18.43 -19.87
C ARG A 516 7.14 19.14 -20.20
N LEU A 517 6.46 19.62 -19.17
CA LEU A 517 5.36 20.59 -19.26
C LEU A 517 5.83 21.94 -18.74
N ARG A 518 5.85 22.97 -19.56
CA ARG A 518 6.27 24.31 -19.11
C ARG A 518 5.50 25.42 -19.78
N SER A 519 4.85 26.28 -19.01
CA SER A 519 4.24 27.50 -19.55
C SER A 519 5.28 28.62 -19.66
N HIS A 520 5.13 29.45 -20.69
CA HIS A 520 5.94 30.64 -20.96
C HIS A 520 5.03 31.75 -21.47
N HIS A 521 5.50 33.00 -21.56
CA HIS A 521 4.63 34.16 -21.79
C HIS A 521 3.72 34.04 -23.04
N ASP A 522 4.16 33.28 -24.04
CA ASP A 522 3.49 33.16 -25.33
C ASP A 522 2.96 31.73 -25.61
N GLY A 523 2.90 30.83 -24.62
CA GLY A 523 2.52 29.44 -24.88
C GLY A 523 2.87 28.41 -23.80
N VAL A 524 2.79 27.13 -24.17
CA VAL A 524 3.14 25.99 -23.31
C VAL A 524 3.93 24.96 -24.10
N TRP A 525 4.99 24.43 -23.50
CA TRP A 525 5.77 23.32 -24.01
C TRP A 525 5.22 22.00 -23.48
N LEU A 526 4.97 21.06 -24.38
CA LEU A 526 4.61 19.66 -24.12
C LEU A 526 5.61 18.76 -24.85
N ILE A 527 6.83 18.70 -24.31
CA ILE A 527 7.98 18.12 -25.02
C ILE A 527 8.41 16.80 -24.37
N GLY A 528 8.47 15.73 -25.15
CA GLY A 528 8.87 14.39 -24.68
C GLY A 528 10.27 13.97 -25.13
N ALA A 529 10.87 13.03 -24.37
CA ALA A 529 12.08 12.29 -24.77
C ALA A 529 11.84 11.36 -25.98
N SER A 530 10.58 10.96 -26.19
CA SER A 530 10.13 10.17 -27.34
C SER A 530 8.75 10.62 -27.77
N GLU A 531 8.31 10.19 -28.96
CA GLU A 531 6.95 10.44 -29.45
C GLU A 531 5.89 10.01 -28.44
N ARG A 532 6.13 8.87 -27.77
CA ARG A 532 5.26 8.35 -26.72
C ARG A 532 5.25 9.24 -25.48
N ALA A 533 6.39 9.82 -25.10
CA ALA A 533 6.44 10.75 -23.98
C ALA A 533 5.75 12.08 -24.28
N ALA A 534 5.79 12.55 -25.54
CA ALA A 534 5.01 13.71 -25.97
C ALA A 534 3.50 13.44 -25.87
N GLU A 535 3.05 12.23 -26.21
CA GLU A 535 1.66 11.78 -25.99
C GLU A 535 1.31 11.81 -24.48
N TYR A 536 2.20 11.38 -23.58
CA TYR A 536 1.96 11.49 -22.14
C TYR A 536 1.81 12.92 -21.65
N ALA A 537 2.62 13.85 -22.18
CA ALA A 537 2.54 15.26 -21.85
C ALA A 537 1.15 15.83 -22.20
N VAL A 538 0.59 15.45 -23.35
CA VAL A 538 -0.77 15.82 -23.77
C VAL A 538 -1.80 15.30 -22.77
N TRP A 539 -1.76 14.01 -22.43
CA TRP A 539 -2.73 13.43 -21.49
C TRP A 539 -2.56 13.97 -20.07
N ASP A 540 -1.34 14.28 -19.63
CA ASP A 540 -1.09 14.91 -18.34
C ASP A 540 -1.72 16.31 -18.26
N LEU A 541 -1.55 17.14 -19.29
CA LEU A 541 -2.21 18.44 -19.37
C LEU A 541 -3.74 18.28 -19.32
N LEU A 542 -4.29 17.36 -20.09
CA LEU A 542 -5.75 17.12 -20.13
C LEU A 542 -6.28 16.64 -18.76
N HIS A 543 -5.55 15.75 -18.07
CA HIS A 543 -5.91 15.33 -16.72
C HIS A 543 -5.87 16.48 -15.72
N ARG A 544 -4.86 17.35 -15.78
CA ARG A 544 -4.77 18.56 -14.94
C ARG A 544 -5.92 19.53 -15.19
N LEU A 545 -6.47 19.54 -16.40
CA LEU A 545 -7.67 20.31 -16.76
C LEU A 545 -8.99 19.62 -16.41
N GLY A 546 -8.96 18.42 -15.81
CA GLY A 546 -10.12 17.69 -15.32
C GLY A 546 -10.70 16.64 -16.27
N TYR A 547 -10.06 16.37 -17.42
CA TYR A 547 -10.48 15.26 -18.30
C TYR A 547 -10.28 13.91 -17.61
N ARG A 548 -11.23 12.98 -17.75
CA ARG A 548 -11.10 11.59 -17.27
C ARG A 548 -11.74 10.60 -18.25
N LEU A 549 -11.15 9.41 -18.35
CA LEU A 549 -11.79 8.24 -18.95
C LEU A 549 -11.69 7.09 -17.94
N PHE A 550 -12.72 6.95 -17.11
CA PHE A 550 -12.69 6.01 -15.98
C PHE A 550 -12.74 4.56 -16.47
N PHE A 551 -13.77 4.20 -17.24
CA PHE A 551 -13.91 2.86 -17.86
C PHE A 551 -13.85 2.97 -19.40
N PRO A 552 -13.72 1.85 -20.14
CA PRO A 552 -13.38 1.91 -21.57
C PRO A 552 -14.43 2.52 -22.51
N THR A 553 -15.70 2.57 -22.12
CA THR A 553 -16.80 3.01 -22.99
C THR A 553 -17.02 4.53 -22.90
N ASP A 554 -17.67 5.11 -23.91
CA ASP A 554 -17.99 6.55 -23.94
C ASP A 554 -18.84 7.02 -22.76
N THR A 555 -19.67 6.14 -22.20
CA THR A 555 -20.47 6.41 -21.00
C THR A 555 -19.60 6.91 -19.84
N TRP A 556 -18.35 6.45 -19.76
CA TRP A 556 -17.43 6.72 -18.66
C TRP A 556 -16.35 7.76 -19.00
N GLU A 557 -16.49 8.45 -20.14
CA GLU A 557 -15.70 9.65 -20.43
C GLU A 557 -16.31 10.86 -19.73
N VAL A 558 -15.48 11.62 -18.99
CA VAL A 558 -15.82 12.92 -18.42
C VAL A 558 -14.99 13.98 -19.10
N VAL A 559 -15.66 14.94 -19.74
CA VAL A 559 -15.05 16.14 -20.28
C VAL A 559 -15.59 17.35 -19.54
N PRO A 560 -14.76 18.04 -18.72
CA PRO A 560 -15.21 19.20 -17.96
C PRO A 560 -15.63 20.33 -18.89
N GLN A 561 -16.52 21.21 -18.44
CA GLN A 561 -16.98 22.38 -19.19
C GLN A 561 -16.41 23.64 -18.56
N GLN A 562 -15.41 24.25 -19.19
CA GLN A 562 -14.66 25.41 -18.68
C GLN A 562 -14.34 26.39 -19.83
N SER A 563 -15.14 27.46 -19.97
CA SER A 563 -14.98 28.44 -21.05
C SER A 563 -13.69 29.27 -20.98
N ASP A 564 -13.14 29.42 -19.77
CA ASP A 564 -11.90 30.12 -19.49
C ASP A 564 -10.85 29.13 -19.03
N LEU A 565 -9.85 28.89 -19.88
CA LEU A 565 -8.75 27.96 -19.60
C LEU A 565 -7.47 28.74 -19.39
N GLN A 566 -6.82 28.52 -18.26
CA GLN A 566 -5.51 29.07 -17.95
C GLN A 566 -4.65 28.02 -17.25
N VAL A 567 -3.36 27.98 -17.57
CA VAL A 567 -2.41 27.05 -16.96
C VAL A 567 -1.13 27.76 -16.57
N ALA A 568 -0.54 27.36 -15.45
CA ALA A 568 0.79 27.75 -14.99
C ALA A 568 1.54 26.47 -14.62
N LEU A 569 2.47 26.04 -15.47
CA LEU A 569 3.08 24.71 -15.39
C LEU A 569 4.60 24.80 -15.46
N ASP A 570 5.27 24.00 -14.64
CA ASP A 570 6.72 23.80 -14.68
C ASP A 570 7.06 22.40 -14.13
N VAL A 571 6.77 21.37 -14.92
CA VAL A 571 6.80 19.97 -14.48
C VAL A 571 7.72 19.16 -15.37
N LEU A 572 8.52 18.30 -14.77
CA LEU A 572 9.31 17.26 -15.42
C LEU A 572 8.85 15.92 -14.85
N GLU A 573 8.32 15.05 -15.70
CA GLU A 573 7.61 13.84 -15.28
C GLU A 573 8.21 12.60 -15.96
N GLN A 574 8.19 11.48 -15.24
CA GLN A 574 8.44 10.14 -15.76
C GLN A 574 7.72 9.11 -14.88
N PRO A 575 7.35 7.94 -15.40
CA PRO A 575 6.71 6.90 -14.60
C PRO A 575 7.72 6.13 -13.75
N ASP A 576 7.33 5.72 -12.54
CA ASP A 576 8.12 4.84 -11.66
C ASP A 576 8.27 3.42 -12.23
N PHE A 577 7.18 2.82 -12.72
CA PHE A 577 7.24 1.56 -13.46
C PHE A 577 7.46 1.79 -14.95
N ILE A 578 8.48 1.16 -15.52
CA ILE A 578 8.84 1.26 -16.93
C ILE A 578 7.73 0.69 -17.82
N THR A 579 7.19 -0.48 -17.46
CA THR A 579 5.99 -1.04 -18.09
C THR A 579 4.85 -1.15 -17.08
N ARG A 580 3.65 -0.74 -17.51
CA ARG A 580 2.49 -0.54 -16.64
C ARG A 580 1.30 -1.36 -17.09
N GLN A 581 1.50 -2.62 -17.45
CA GLN A 581 0.44 -3.47 -18.03
C GLN A 581 -0.43 -4.13 -16.96
N ALA A 582 -0.89 -3.38 -15.96
CA ALA A 582 -1.78 -3.87 -14.92
C ALA A 582 -2.90 -2.85 -14.69
N PRO A 583 -4.12 -3.08 -15.23
CA PRO A 583 -4.56 -4.31 -15.91
C PRO A 583 -3.90 -4.55 -17.29
N ARG A 584 -3.54 -5.80 -17.62
CA ARG A 584 -3.01 -6.22 -18.94
C ARG A 584 -4.14 -6.47 -19.93
N GLY A 585 -5.02 -5.51 -20.09
CA GLY A 585 -6.26 -5.67 -20.84
C GLY A 585 -7.15 -6.76 -20.27
N ALA A 586 -8.40 -6.74 -20.67
CA ALA A 586 -9.19 -7.94 -20.58
C ALA A 586 -8.98 -8.70 -21.90
N PRO A 587 -8.80 -10.03 -21.85
CA PRO A 587 -8.47 -10.82 -23.04
C PRO A 587 -9.52 -10.73 -24.17
N TRP A 588 -10.68 -10.09 -23.92
CA TRP A 588 -11.79 -10.02 -24.87
C TRP A 588 -12.49 -8.65 -24.95
N SER A 589 -11.95 -7.60 -24.32
CA SER A 589 -12.40 -6.21 -24.53
C SER A 589 -12.35 -5.87 -26.02
N ASP A 590 -13.27 -5.01 -26.48
CA ASP A 590 -13.12 -4.37 -27.79
C ASP A 590 -11.73 -3.71 -27.85
N ARG A 591 -10.92 -4.16 -28.83
CA ARG A 591 -9.51 -3.77 -28.90
C ARG A 591 -9.33 -2.27 -29.12
N ALA A 592 -10.28 -1.61 -29.79
CA ALA A 592 -10.25 -0.17 -29.99
C ALA A 592 -10.56 0.57 -28.68
N LEU A 593 -11.60 0.14 -27.94
CA LEU A 593 -11.93 0.73 -26.63
C LEU A 593 -10.79 0.54 -25.63
N TRP A 594 -10.22 -0.67 -25.56
CA TRP A 594 -9.08 -0.95 -24.71
C TRP A 594 -7.86 -0.08 -25.06
N ASN A 595 -7.53 0.05 -26.34
CA ASN A 595 -6.42 0.88 -26.79
C ASN A 595 -6.64 2.36 -26.48
N ARG A 596 -7.86 2.86 -26.67
CA ARG A 596 -8.22 4.23 -26.26
C ARG A 596 -8.04 4.40 -24.76
N TRP A 597 -8.61 3.52 -23.95
CA TRP A 597 -8.56 3.61 -22.50
C TRP A 597 -7.12 3.61 -21.96
N ARG A 598 -6.27 2.69 -22.44
CA ARG A 598 -4.87 2.60 -21.98
C ARG A 598 -4.01 3.79 -22.42
N THR A 599 -4.28 4.36 -23.60
CA THR A 599 -3.58 5.57 -24.07
C THR A 599 -3.95 6.76 -23.20
N ARG A 600 -5.25 7.00 -22.99
CA ARG A 600 -5.73 8.16 -22.25
C ARG A 600 -5.37 8.11 -20.77
N ASN A 601 -5.28 6.92 -20.17
CA ASN A 601 -4.80 6.74 -18.80
C ASN A 601 -3.27 6.56 -18.68
N ARG A 602 -2.48 6.92 -19.69
CA ARG A 602 -0.99 6.86 -19.71
C ARG A 602 -0.38 5.49 -19.36
N MET A 603 -1.12 4.43 -19.65
CA MET A 603 -0.73 3.04 -19.38
C MET A 603 0.06 2.40 -20.54
N THR A 604 0.09 3.04 -21.71
CA THR A 604 1.03 2.69 -22.79
C THR A 604 2.47 2.89 -22.32
N SER A 605 3.47 2.28 -22.96
CA SER A 605 4.90 2.40 -22.60
C SER A 605 5.76 2.66 -23.84
N ALA A 606 6.79 3.50 -23.72
CA ALA A 606 7.80 3.67 -24.77
C ALA A 606 8.79 2.50 -24.83
N PHE A 607 8.93 1.77 -23.72
CA PHE A 607 9.66 0.52 -23.63
C PHE A 607 8.71 -0.67 -23.83
N SER A 608 9.08 -1.61 -24.69
CA SER A 608 8.29 -2.84 -24.91
C SER A 608 8.96 -4.07 -24.29
N LEU A 609 8.49 -4.48 -23.11
CA LEU A 609 8.89 -5.75 -22.49
C LEU A 609 8.11 -6.93 -23.10
N SER A 610 8.84 -7.93 -23.61
CA SER A 610 8.25 -9.16 -24.12
C SER A 610 8.41 -10.29 -23.10
N THR A 611 7.34 -10.60 -22.36
CA THR A 611 7.32 -11.73 -21.41
C THR A 611 6.10 -12.62 -21.67
N GLY A 612 6.35 -13.86 -22.06
CA GLY A 612 5.33 -14.90 -22.25
C GLY A 612 5.78 -16.07 -23.13
N HIS A 613 5.07 -17.18 -23.03
CA HIS A 613 5.46 -18.49 -23.58
C HIS A 613 6.00 -18.44 -25.02
N ALA A 614 7.31 -18.61 -25.18
CA ALA A 614 8.01 -18.42 -26.46
C ALA A 614 8.31 -19.73 -27.20
N TYR A 615 8.50 -20.84 -26.47
CA TYR A 615 9.04 -22.09 -27.03
C TYR A 615 8.23 -22.63 -28.21
N GLY A 616 6.90 -22.61 -28.12
CA GLY A 616 6.04 -23.06 -29.21
C GLY A 616 6.21 -22.23 -30.50
N GLY A 617 6.45 -20.92 -30.38
CA GLY A 617 6.74 -20.05 -31.51
C GLY A 617 8.09 -20.37 -32.15
N ILE A 618 9.12 -20.57 -31.32
CA ILE A 618 10.48 -20.92 -31.74
C ILE A 618 10.48 -22.26 -32.49
N ILE A 619 9.77 -23.27 -31.97
CA ILE A 619 9.63 -24.58 -32.63
C ILE A 619 9.00 -24.41 -34.02
N ARG A 620 7.90 -23.66 -34.13
CA ARG A 620 7.22 -23.42 -35.41
C ARG A 620 8.12 -22.71 -36.42
N ALA A 621 8.84 -21.68 -35.98
CA ALA A 621 9.74 -20.92 -36.85
C ALA A 621 10.96 -21.73 -37.31
N ASN A 622 11.32 -22.81 -36.60
CA ASN A 622 12.47 -23.65 -36.90
C ASN A 622 12.07 -25.13 -37.11
N ALA A 623 10.86 -25.37 -37.62
CA ALA A 623 10.23 -26.70 -37.64
C ALA A 623 11.06 -27.78 -38.37
N GLU A 624 11.82 -27.43 -39.40
CA GLU A 624 12.73 -28.37 -40.08
C GLU A 624 13.87 -28.83 -39.18
N ALA A 625 14.52 -27.91 -38.47
CA ALA A 625 15.60 -28.25 -37.56
C ALA A 625 15.11 -29.12 -36.40
N PHE A 626 13.92 -28.84 -35.85
CA PHE A 626 13.30 -29.67 -34.82
C PHE A 626 12.84 -31.04 -35.34
N ARG A 627 12.41 -31.15 -36.60
CA ARG A 627 12.11 -32.46 -37.23
C ARG A 627 13.36 -33.32 -37.40
N ASN A 628 14.48 -32.70 -37.75
CA ASN A 628 15.74 -33.39 -37.99
C ASN A 628 16.51 -33.71 -36.68
N ASN A 629 16.16 -33.06 -35.57
CA ASN A 629 16.82 -33.23 -34.27
C ASN A 629 15.80 -33.48 -33.14
N PRO A 630 15.23 -34.69 -33.03
CA PRO A 630 14.27 -35.03 -31.96
C PRO A 630 14.82 -34.83 -30.54
N ASP A 631 16.14 -34.88 -30.36
CA ASP A 631 16.80 -34.66 -29.06
C ASP A 631 16.75 -33.22 -28.55
N PHE A 632 16.26 -32.28 -29.37
CA PHE A 632 15.94 -30.92 -28.93
C PHE A 632 14.73 -30.86 -28.00
N TYR A 633 13.84 -31.85 -28.08
CA TYR A 633 12.68 -31.94 -27.20
C TYR A 633 13.04 -32.54 -25.83
N ALA A 634 12.34 -32.11 -24.79
CA ALA A 634 12.49 -32.68 -23.46
C ALA A 634 12.26 -34.21 -23.46
N LEU A 635 13.14 -34.93 -22.77
CA LEU A 635 12.94 -36.34 -22.42
C LEU A 635 12.09 -36.40 -21.15
N VAL A 636 10.95 -37.07 -21.21
CA VAL A 636 10.01 -37.18 -20.08
C VAL A 636 9.50 -38.62 -20.06
N ASP A 637 9.64 -39.27 -18.91
CA ASP A 637 9.27 -40.68 -18.71
C ASP A 637 9.89 -41.63 -19.77
N GLY A 638 11.13 -41.32 -20.18
CA GLY A 638 11.88 -42.09 -21.18
C GLY A 638 11.53 -41.77 -22.64
N GLU A 639 10.60 -40.86 -22.91
CA GLU A 639 10.17 -40.49 -24.27
C GLU A 639 10.41 -39.00 -24.59
N ARG A 640 10.82 -38.71 -25.83
CA ARG A 640 10.96 -37.32 -26.32
C ARG A 640 9.58 -36.76 -26.66
N ARG A 641 9.10 -35.77 -25.90
CA ARG A 641 7.77 -35.17 -26.13
C ARG A 641 7.79 -34.17 -27.28
N MET A 642 7.44 -34.64 -28.48
CA MET A 642 7.47 -33.86 -29.72
C MET A 642 6.17 -33.10 -30.01
N ALA A 643 6.28 -31.95 -30.68
CA ALA A 643 5.14 -31.19 -31.19
C ALA A 643 4.34 -32.02 -32.22
N GLY A 644 3.06 -32.29 -31.92
CA GLY A 644 2.14 -33.02 -32.81
C GLY A 644 1.79 -34.45 -32.39
N ARG A 645 2.39 -35.01 -31.32
CA ARG A 645 1.98 -36.31 -30.72
C ARG A 645 1.26 -36.18 -29.37
N VAL A 646 1.22 -34.98 -28.80
CA VAL A 646 0.62 -34.69 -27.48
C VAL A 646 -0.45 -33.63 -27.65
N ASP A 647 -1.61 -33.86 -27.04
CA ASP A 647 -2.82 -33.05 -27.11
C ASP A 647 -2.52 -31.55 -26.93
N GLY A 648 -2.65 -30.77 -28.00
CA GLY A 648 -2.77 -29.31 -27.92
C GLY A 648 -1.48 -28.48 -27.76
N GLY A 649 -0.27 -29.06 -27.85
CA GLY A 649 0.99 -28.30 -28.05
C GLY A 649 1.42 -27.28 -26.97
N GLY A 650 0.63 -27.08 -25.92
CA GLY A 650 0.84 -26.05 -24.89
C GLY A 650 1.87 -26.38 -23.82
N ASP A 651 2.33 -27.63 -23.73
CA ASP A 651 3.17 -28.13 -22.62
C ASP A 651 4.44 -28.86 -23.11
N ILE A 652 5.08 -28.31 -24.16
CA ILE A 652 6.29 -28.88 -24.76
C ILE A 652 7.52 -28.12 -24.28
N LYS A 653 8.47 -28.80 -23.64
CA LYS A 653 9.73 -28.23 -23.14
C LYS A 653 10.93 -28.61 -24.01
N PHE A 654 12.01 -27.86 -23.83
CA PHE A 654 13.30 -28.04 -24.49
C PHE A 654 14.24 -28.92 -23.67
N CYS A 655 15.14 -29.62 -24.36
CA CYS A 655 16.32 -30.24 -23.76
C CYS A 655 17.45 -29.19 -23.72
N ILE A 656 17.45 -28.33 -22.70
CA ILE A 656 18.36 -27.15 -22.61
C ILE A 656 19.84 -27.56 -22.59
N SER A 657 20.17 -28.71 -22.03
CA SER A 657 21.56 -29.21 -22.01
C SER A 657 22.12 -29.51 -23.40
N HIS A 658 21.29 -29.60 -24.44
CA HIS A 658 21.73 -29.88 -25.80
C HIS A 658 22.34 -28.61 -26.45
N PRO A 659 23.66 -28.55 -26.71
CA PRO A 659 24.31 -27.33 -27.19
C PRO A 659 23.78 -26.87 -28.55
N GLY A 660 23.48 -27.81 -29.46
CA GLY A 660 22.88 -27.49 -30.77
C GLY A 660 21.49 -26.84 -30.67
N LEU A 661 20.72 -27.12 -29.62
CA LEU A 661 19.44 -26.46 -29.39
C LEU A 661 19.66 -25.01 -28.94
N ARG A 662 20.51 -24.80 -27.93
CA ARG A 662 20.82 -23.45 -27.44
C ARG A 662 21.37 -22.56 -28.56
N GLN A 663 22.28 -23.08 -29.38
CA GLN A 663 22.80 -22.37 -30.54
C GLN A 663 21.69 -22.02 -31.55
N LEU A 664 20.76 -22.92 -31.83
CA LEU A 664 19.63 -22.64 -32.71
C LEU A 664 18.73 -21.53 -32.16
N VAL A 665 18.44 -21.56 -30.85
CA VAL A 665 17.60 -20.55 -30.20
C VAL A 665 18.29 -19.18 -30.19
N VAL A 666 19.58 -19.14 -29.86
CA VAL A 666 20.41 -17.91 -29.96
C VAL A 666 20.38 -17.34 -31.38
N GLN A 667 20.57 -18.19 -32.39
CA GLN A 667 20.52 -17.75 -33.79
C GLN A 667 19.12 -17.27 -34.20
N HIS A 668 18.05 -17.87 -33.65
CA HIS A 668 16.70 -17.38 -33.86
C HIS A 668 16.49 -16.00 -33.23
N ALA A 669 16.98 -15.79 -32.00
CA ALA A 669 16.92 -14.51 -31.31
C ALA A 669 17.68 -13.40 -32.06
N ILE A 670 18.92 -13.67 -32.51
CA ILE A 670 19.70 -12.73 -33.33
C ILE A 670 18.91 -12.34 -34.58
N ARG A 671 18.33 -13.32 -35.30
CA ARG A 671 17.52 -13.01 -36.50
C ARG A 671 16.32 -12.09 -36.19
N LEU A 672 15.65 -12.29 -35.06
CA LEU A 672 14.52 -11.44 -34.66
C LEU A 672 14.96 -10.02 -34.34
N VAL A 673 16.00 -9.85 -33.52
CA VAL A 673 16.47 -8.53 -33.09
C VAL A 673 17.10 -7.77 -34.26
N THR A 674 17.88 -8.42 -35.12
CA THR A 674 18.45 -7.77 -36.31
C THR A 674 17.37 -7.38 -37.33
N ALA A 675 16.30 -8.18 -37.47
CA ALA A 675 15.19 -7.85 -38.36
C ALA A 675 14.33 -6.68 -37.83
N ASN A 676 14.35 -6.43 -36.51
CA ASN A 676 13.66 -5.32 -35.88
C ASN A 676 14.53 -4.63 -34.80
N PRO A 677 15.52 -3.82 -35.20
CA PRO A 677 16.47 -3.21 -34.26
C PRO A 677 15.83 -2.27 -33.23
N GLN A 678 14.61 -1.79 -33.48
CA GLN A 678 13.86 -0.93 -32.55
C GLN A 678 13.15 -1.72 -31.44
N GLN A 679 13.12 -3.05 -31.52
CA GLN A 679 12.57 -3.89 -30.47
C GLN A 679 13.47 -3.86 -29.23
N ASP A 680 12.91 -3.52 -28.07
CA ASP A 680 13.66 -3.47 -26.82
C ASP A 680 13.88 -4.86 -26.21
N SER A 681 12.88 -5.73 -26.36
CA SER A 681 12.88 -7.03 -25.70
C SER A 681 12.24 -8.15 -26.51
N ILE A 682 12.79 -9.36 -26.36
CA ILE A 682 12.22 -10.64 -26.80
C ILE A 682 11.93 -11.54 -25.59
N SER A 683 10.99 -12.46 -25.72
CA SER A 683 10.68 -13.42 -24.65
C SER A 683 11.46 -14.71 -24.83
N MET A 684 12.05 -15.23 -23.75
CA MET A 684 12.56 -16.60 -23.67
C MET A 684 11.79 -17.44 -22.65
N ASP A 685 10.60 -16.99 -22.25
CA ASP A 685 9.77 -17.71 -21.29
C ASP A 685 9.40 -19.12 -21.82
N PRO A 686 9.53 -20.17 -20.99
CA PRO A 686 9.14 -21.54 -21.34
C PRO A 686 7.67 -21.65 -21.75
N SER A 687 7.27 -22.77 -22.35
CA SER A 687 5.84 -23.09 -22.52
C SER A 687 5.16 -23.31 -21.17
N ASP A 688 3.83 -23.11 -21.10
CA ASP A 688 3.04 -23.36 -19.90
C ASP A 688 3.13 -24.84 -19.45
N GLY A 689 2.73 -25.14 -18.23
CA GLY A 689 2.72 -26.51 -17.70
C GLY A 689 4.08 -27.02 -17.21
N GLY A 690 4.21 -28.35 -17.11
CA GLY A 690 5.36 -29.05 -16.53
C GLY A 690 6.25 -29.71 -17.58
N HIS A 691 6.59 -30.98 -17.35
CA HIS A 691 7.30 -31.86 -18.30
C HIS A 691 8.68 -31.35 -18.76
N TRP A 692 9.44 -30.79 -17.82
CA TRP A 692 10.84 -30.44 -18.04
C TRP A 692 11.68 -31.66 -18.35
N CYS A 693 12.79 -31.45 -19.05
CA CYS A 693 13.65 -32.53 -19.50
C CYS A 693 14.31 -33.25 -18.32
N GLN A 694 14.11 -34.57 -18.25
CA GLN A 694 14.62 -35.46 -17.20
C GLN A 694 15.90 -36.19 -17.62
N CYS A 695 16.54 -35.81 -18.74
CA CYS A 695 17.80 -36.45 -19.13
C CYS A 695 18.92 -36.08 -18.15
N ASP A 696 19.87 -36.99 -17.92
CA ASP A 696 20.98 -36.78 -16.97
C ASP A 696 21.77 -35.49 -17.21
N ALA A 697 21.82 -35.02 -18.46
CA ALA A 697 22.53 -33.79 -18.80
C ALA A 697 21.76 -32.54 -18.35
N CYS A 698 20.43 -32.51 -18.46
CA CYS A 698 19.60 -31.43 -17.91
C CYS A 698 19.55 -31.47 -16.39
N ASP A 699 19.48 -32.66 -15.79
CA ASP A 699 19.51 -32.84 -14.33
C ASP A 699 20.80 -32.27 -13.71
N ARG A 700 21.95 -32.51 -14.36
CA ARG A 700 23.24 -31.91 -13.95
C ARG A 700 23.34 -30.39 -14.12
N MET A 701 22.44 -29.74 -14.85
CA MET A 701 22.42 -28.27 -14.95
C MET A 701 21.84 -27.61 -13.70
N GLY A 702 21.20 -28.39 -12.82
CA GLY A 702 20.56 -27.88 -11.61
C GLY A 702 19.04 -27.83 -11.74
N SER A 703 18.46 -26.87 -11.03
CA SER A 703 17.01 -26.68 -10.94
C SER A 703 16.38 -26.36 -12.30
N VAL A 704 15.06 -26.47 -12.37
CA VAL A 704 14.29 -26.03 -13.54
C VAL A 704 14.50 -24.53 -13.81
N SER A 705 14.68 -23.71 -12.76
CA SER A 705 15.05 -22.30 -12.89
C SER A 705 16.44 -22.12 -13.49
N ASP A 706 17.43 -22.93 -13.12
CA ASP A 706 18.78 -22.91 -13.73
C ASP A 706 18.73 -23.22 -15.22
N GLN A 707 17.89 -24.19 -15.61
CA GLN A 707 17.68 -24.52 -17.03
C GLN A 707 17.03 -23.35 -17.80
N ALA A 708 16.01 -22.70 -17.23
CA ALA A 708 15.35 -21.54 -17.85
C ALA A 708 16.32 -20.35 -18.00
N VAL A 709 17.02 -20.02 -16.92
CA VAL A 709 17.96 -18.89 -16.85
C VAL A 709 19.16 -19.12 -17.74
N THR A 710 19.68 -20.34 -17.85
CA THR A 710 20.80 -20.64 -18.77
C THR A 710 20.46 -20.24 -20.21
N LEU A 711 19.27 -20.61 -20.71
CA LEU A 711 18.87 -20.26 -22.06
C LEU A 711 18.64 -18.74 -22.22
N ALA A 712 18.03 -18.11 -21.22
CA ALA A 712 17.80 -16.66 -21.23
C ALA A 712 19.11 -15.87 -21.22
N ASN A 713 20.09 -16.28 -20.40
CA ASN A 713 21.42 -15.69 -20.32
C ASN A 713 22.18 -15.84 -21.64
N ASP A 714 22.21 -17.05 -22.24
CA ASP A 714 22.86 -17.29 -23.54
C ASP A 714 22.31 -16.37 -24.63
N VAL A 715 20.99 -16.15 -24.62
CA VAL A 715 20.32 -15.26 -25.58
C VAL A 715 20.62 -13.79 -25.28
N ALA A 716 20.54 -13.36 -24.01
CA ALA A 716 20.78 -11.99 -23.60
C ALA A 716 22.21 -11.54 -23.94
N GLU A 717 23.21 -12.37 -23.65
CA GLU A 717 24.61 -12.15 -24.03
C GLU A 717 24.74 -11.96 -25.54
N ALA A 718 24.19 -12.89 -26.32
CA ALA A 718 24.35 -12.89 -27.78
C ALA A 718 23.70 -11.69 -28.48
N ILE A 719 22.50 -11.26 -28.04
CA ILE A 719 21.81 -10.13 -28.68
C ILE A 719 22.43 -8.78 -28.31
N ASN A 720 23.06 -8.66 -27.14
CA ASN A 720 23.75 -7.43 -26.73
C ASN A 720 25.15 -7.29 -27.37
N GLY A 721 25.70 -8.37 -27.94
CA GLY A 721 26.89 -8.32 -28.79
C GLY A 721 26.67 -7.73 -30.20
N LEU A 722 25.45 -7.33 -30.57
CA LEU A 722 25.10 -6.86 -31.93
C LEU A 722 25.32 -5.37 -32.19
N GLU A 723 25.80 -4.60 -31.19
CA GLU A 723 25.96 -3.12 -31.28
C GLU A 723 24.65 -2.36 -31.60
N LEU A 724 23.49 -2.92 -31.23
CA LEU A 724 22.15 -2.34 -31.47
C LEU A 724 21.59 -1.56 -30.26
N GLY A 725 22.45 -1.18 -29.32
CA GLY A 725 22.06 -0.70 -27.99
C GLY A 725 21.54 -1.80 -27.07
N PRO A 726 21.22 -1.50 -25.80
CA PRO A 726 20.75 -2.49 -24.84
C PRO A 726 19.48 -3.22 -25.30
N LYS A 727 19.50 -4.55 -25.25
CA LYS A 727 18.37 -5.44 -25.57
C LYS A 727 18.08 -6.37 -24.41
N TYR A 728 16.80 -6.62 -24.15
CA TYR A 728 16.35 -7.33 -22.95
C TYR A 728 15.66 -8.65 -23.26
N VAL A 729 15.80 -9.62 -22.38
CA VAL A 729 15.09 -10.91 -22.45
C VAL A 729 14.08 -11.00 -21.32
N GLY A 730 12.80 -11.17 -21.64
CA GLY A 730 11.76 -11.38 -20.63
C GLY A 730 11.53 -12.86 -20.33
N ILE A 731 11.42 -13.21 -19.04
CA ILE A 731 10.94 -14.50 -18.55
C ILE A 731 9.98 -14.32 -17.36
N TYR A 732 9.07 -15.26 -17.11
CA TYR A 732 8.36 -15.32 -15.83
C TYR A 732 9.15 -16.14 -14.82
N ALA A 733 9.05 -15.81 -13.52
CA ALA A 733 9.29 -16.76 -12.45
C ALA A 733 7.94 -17.34 -12.02
N TYR A 734 7.56 -18.45 -12.66
CA TYR A 734 6.21 -19.00 -12.62
C TYR A 734 6.23 -20.54 -12.60
N ASN A 735 5.31 -21.16 -11.88
CA ASN A 735 5.19 -22.62 -11.80
C ASN A 735 6.53 -23.30 -11.44
N GLN A 736 6.98 -24.33 -12.16
CA GLN A 736 8.19 -25.11 -11.77
C GLN A 736 9.50 -24.30 -11.85
N HIS A 737 9.53 -23.20 -12.60
CA HIS A 737 10.63 -22.22 -12.62
C HIS A 737 10.30 -20.95 -11.84
N SER A 738 9.41 -21.03 -10.83
CA SER A 738 9.19 -19.92 -9.88
C SER A 738 10.29 -19.78 -8.82
N PRO A 739 10.88 -20.85 -8.25
CA PRO A 739 11.97 -20.70 -7.29
C PRO A 739 13.17 -19.95 -7.88
N PRO A 740 13.94 -19.19 -7.08
CA PRO A 740 15.18 -18.58 -7.56
C PRO A 740 16.18 -19.61 -8.10
N PRO A 741 16.99 -19.26 -9.11
CA PRO A 741 18.05 -20.13 -9.62
C PRO A 741 19.23 -20.18 -8.63
N SER A 742 20.13 -21.13 -8.84
CA SER A 742 21.44 -21.23 -8.19
C SER A 742 22.57 -20.59 -9.02
N ILE A 743 22.25 -20.05 -10.19
CA ILE A 743 23.17 -19.38 -11.10
C ILE A 743 22.80 -17.89 -11.24
N PRO A 744 23.79 -17.00 -11.50
CA PRO A 744 23.53 -15.59 -11.70
C PRO A 744 22.66 -15.35 -12.94
N VAL A 745 21.77 -14.37 -12.84
CA VAL A 745 20.91 -13.89 -13.92
C VAL A 745 21.63 -12.74 -14.63
N HIS A 746 21.65 -12.78 -15.96
CA HIS A 746 22.27 -11.73 -16.76
C HIS A 746 21.51 -10.39 -16.55
N PRO A 747 22.19 -9.22 -16.45
CA PRO A 747 21.56 -7.93 -16.12
C PRO A 747 20.51 -7.46 -17.13
N ASN A 748 20.54 -7.95 -18.37
CA ASN A 748 19.51 -7.69 -19.37
C ASN A 748 18.39 -8.75 -19.42
N VAL A 749 18.31 -9.66 -18.44
CA VAL A 749 17.17 -10.58 -18.29
C VAL A 749 16.20 -9.99 -17.27
N VAL A 750 14.99 -9.69 -17.71
CA VAL A 750 13.90 -9.18 -16.87
C VAL A 750 13.03 -10.34 -16.41
N VAL A 751 13.05 -10.61 -15.10
CA VAL A 751 12.31 -11.70 -14.47
C VAL A 751 11.03 -11.15 -13.86
N SER A 752 9.88 -11.54 -14.41
CA SER A 752 8.56 -11.16 -13.88
C SER A 752 8.08 -12.21 -12.88
N VAL A 753 8.18 -11.91 -11.58
CA VAL A 753 7.80 -12.81 -10.47
C VAL A 753 6.27 -12.96 -10.42
N ALA A 754 5.78 -14.19 -10.54
CA ALA A 754 4.35 -14.46 -10.52
C ALA A 754 3.79 -14.52 -9.09
N THR A 755 2.69 -13.82 -8.85
CA THR A 755 2.07 -13.75 -7.52
C THR A 755 1.16 -14.94 -7.19
N SER A 756 1.06 -15.90 -8.11
CA SER A 756 0.31 -17.14 -7.99
C SER A 756 1.06 -18.26 -8.71
N PHE A 757 0.65 -19.51 -8.47
CA PHE A 757 1.30 -20.71 -9.02
C PHE A 757 2.76 -20.89 -8.57
N ILE A 758 3.07 -20.43 -7.36
CA ILE A 758 4.38 -20.58 -6.71
C ILE A 758 4.62 -22.06 -6.36
N ARG A 759 5.85 -22.52 -6.57
CA ARG A 759 6.35 -23.86 -6.19
C ARG A 759 7.45 -23.72 -5.15
N GLY A 760 7.74 -24.81 -4.43
CA GLY A 760 8.82 -24.82 -3.43
C GLY A 760 8.49 -24.15 -2.09
N GLY A 761 7.25 -23.70 -1.89
CA GLY A 761 6.79 -23.18 -0.59
C GLY A 761 7.28 -21.77 -0.22
N TYR A 762 7.81 -21.03 -1.20
CA TYR A 762 8.24 -19.64 -1.05
C TYR A 762 7.06 -18.68 -0.86
N THR A 763 7.29 -17.60 -0.10
CA THR A 763 6.43 -16.42 -0.14
C THR A 763 6.80 -15.52 -1.33
N ILE A 764 6.02 -14.48 -1.61
CA ILE A 764 6.32 -13.55 -2.71
C ILE A 764 7.60 -12.78 -2.41
N GLU A 765 7.76 -12.35 -1.18
CA GLU A 765 8.90 -11.58 -0.68
C GLU A 765 10.18 -12.40 -0.86
N GLN A 766 10.15 -13.67 -0.44
CA GLN A 766 11.28 -14.60 -0.63
C GLN A 766 11.62 -14.86 -2.10
N LEU A 767 10.61 -14.85 -2.99
CA LEU A 767 10.88 -14.95 -4.43
C LEU A 767 11.55 -13.68 -4.95
N ILE A 768 11.00 -12.51 -4.64
CA ILE A 768 11.55 -11.22 -5.10
C ILE A 768 13.00 -11.07 -4.62
N GLU A 769 13.25 -11.27 -3.33
CA GLU A 769 14.60 -11.23 -2.74
C GLU A 769 15.51 -12.28 -3.37
N GLY A 770 15.09 -13.54 -3.44
CA GLY A 770 15.94 -14.61 -3.95
C GLY A 770 16.29 -14.43 -5.44
N TRP A 771 15.40 -13.88 -6.25
CA TRP A 771 15.71 -13.53 -7.65
C TRP A 771 16.61 -12.28 -7.73
N ALA A 772 16.40 -11.27 -6.86
CA ALA A 772 17.26 -10.10 -6.78
C ALA A 772 18.70 -10.47 -6.39
N ASP A 773 18.87 -11.38 -5.43
CA ASP A 773 20.18 -11.88 -4.96
C ASP A 773 20.99 -12.55 -6.08
N GLN A 774 20.33 -13.07 -7.11
CA GLN A 774 20.97 -13.63 -8.30
C GLN A 774 21.26 -12.58 -9.39
N GLY A 775 21.01 -11.29 -9.12
CA GLY A 775 21.25 -10.19 -10.05
C GLY A 775 20.14 -9.93 -11.07
N ALA A 776 18.93 -10.50 -10.86
CA ALA A 776 17.83 -10.32 -11.79
C ALA A 776 17.30 -8.88 -11.81
N VAL A 777 16.95 -8.37 -13.00
CA VAL A 777 16.10 -7.20 -13.11
C VAL A 777 14.65 -7.62 -12.90
N LEU A 778 13.98 -7.01 -11.93
CA LEU A 778 12.72 -7.51 -11.42
C LEU A 778 11.50 -6.85 -12.07
N GLY A 779 10.52 -7.69 -12.40
CA GLY A 779 9.14 -7.30 -12.63
C GLY A 779 8.16 -8.19 -11.85
N VAL A 780 6.88 -7.88 -11.96
CA VAL A 780 5.80 -8.64 -11.30
C VAL A 780 4.76 -9.09 -12.33
N ARG A 781 4.34 -10.35 -12.22
CA ARG A 781 3.19 -10.96 -12.90
C ARG A 781 2.08 -11.18 -11.88
N GLU A 782 1.16 -10.24 -11.78
CA GLU A 782 0.06 -10.28 -10.82
C GLU A 782 -1.22 -10.92 -11.41
N TYR A 783 -2.16 -11.30 -10.56
CA TYR A 783 -3.48 -11.83 -10.94
C TYR A 783 -4.56 -10.96 -10.28
N HIS A 784 -4.78 -9.77 -10.86
CA HIS A 784 -5.78 -8.83 -10.36
C HIS A 784 -7.19 -9.39 -10.53
N ASP A 785 -7.49 -10.06 -11.63
CA ASP A 785 -8.79 -10.70 -11.83
C ASP A 785 -8.72 -11.90 -12.79
N VAL A 786 -9.25 -13.02 -12.34
CA VAL A 786 -9.34 -14.26 -13.10
C VAL A 786 -10.78 -14.76 -12.94
N PHE A 787 -11.56 -14.74 -14.02
CA PHE A 787 -12.99 -15.06 -13.96
C PHE A 787 -13.34 -16.36 -13.22
N PRO A 788 -12.61 -17.49 -13.38
CA PRO A 788 -12.85 -18.69 -12.57
C PRO A 788 -12.73 -18.53 -11.05
N TRP A 789 -12.07 -17.47 -10.57
CA TRP A 789 -11.86 -17.17 -9.16
C TRP A 789 -12.85 -16.12 -8.66
N SER A 790 -13.12 -15.10 -9.47
CA SER A 790 -13.94 -13.95 -9.08
C SER A 790 -15.40 -14.06 -9.52
N HIS A 791 -15.64 -14.67 -10.68
CA HIS A 791 -16.92 -14.66 -11.39
C HIS A 791 -17.51 -13.26 -11.54
N ASP A 792 -16.66 -12.23 -11.71
CA ASP A 792 -17.05 -10.81 -11.72
C ASP A 792 -17.89 -10.36 -10.49
N MET A 793 -17.86 -11.12 -9.40
CA MET A 793 -18.61 -10.82 -8.19
C MET A 793 -17.90 -9.70 -7.39
N PRO A 794 -18.68 -8.85 -6.69
CA PRO A 794 -18.11 -7.80 -5.85
C PRO A 794 -17.21 -8.41 -4.76
N ARG A 795 -16.15 -7.69 -4.37
CA ARG A 795 -15.22 -8.04 -3.27
C ARG A 795 -14.40 -9.32 -3.47
N ARG A 796 -14.40 -9.92 -4.66
CA ARG A 796 -13.67 -11.18 -4.92
C ARG A 796 -12.28 -10.97 -5.51
N ALA A 797 -12.18 -10.14 -6.54
CA ALA A 797 -10.96 -9.93 -7.29
C ALA A 797 -10.04 -8.90 -6.61
N ARG A 798 -8.72 -9.14 -6.67
CA ARG A 798 -7.72 -8.23 -6.11
C ARG A 798 -7.69 -6.88 -6.83
N GLY A 799 -8.04 -6.86 -8.12
CA GLY A 799 -8.11 -5.65 -8.94
C GLY A 799 -9.19 -4.66 -8.51
N GLY A 800 -10.16 -5.09 -7.72
CA GLY A 800 -11.17 -4.23 -7.09
C GLY A 800 -10.90 -3.95 -5.61
N ASP A 801 -9.79 -4.45 -5.05
CA ASP A 801 -9.41 -4.24 -3.66
C ASP A 801 -8.43 -3.06 -3.56
N LEU A 802 -8.93 -1.87 -3.25
CA LEU A 802 -8.10 -0.66 -3.21
C LEU A 802 -7.02 -0.75 -2.13
N ALA A 803 -7.30 -1.38 -0.99
CA ALA A 803 -6.32 -1.55 0.09
C ALA A 803 -5.22 -2.54 -0.32
N TYR A 804 -5.54 -3.57 -1.10
CA TYR A 804 -4.54 -4.46 -1.69
C TYR A 804 -3.63 -3.69 -2.65
N LEU A 805 -4.20 -3.01 -3.66
CA LEU A 805 -3.43 -2.31 -4.70
C LEU A 805 -2.49 -1.25 -4.11
N SER A 806 -3.01 -0.45 -3.19
CA SER A 806 -2.27 0.65 -2.56
C SER A 806 -1.14 0.15 -1.65
N ARG A 807 -1.26 -1.07 -1.11
CA ARG A 807 -0.21 -1.69 -0.32
C ARG A 807 0.84 -2.38 -1.19
N THR A 808 0.41 -3.16 -2.19
CA THR A 808 1.33 -4.07 -2.90
C THR A 808 2.12 -3.40 -4.01
N ILE A 809 1.55 -2.44 -4.75
CA ILE A 809 2.26 -1.77 -5.85
C ILE A 809 3.50 -1.01 -5.34
N PRO A 810 3.41 -0.14 -4.30
CA PRO A 810 4.59 0.50 -3.74
C PRO A 810 5.56 -0.50 -3.12
N HIS A 811 5.06 -1.52 -2.41
CA HIS A 811 5.88 -2.56 -1.82
C HIS A 811 6.73 -3.29 -2.86
N PHE A 812 6.16 -3.69 -4.01
CA PHE A 812 6.93 -4.31 -5.08
C PHE A 812 8.00 -3.38 -5.64
N PHE A 813 7.70 -2.09 -5.77
CA PHE A 813 8.66 -1.09 -6.23
C PHE A 813 9.83 -0.91 -5.24
N GLU A 814 9.53 -0.84 -3.95
CA GLU A 814 10.54 -0.77 -2.88
C GLU A 814 11.49 -1.98 -2.90
N HIS A 815 10.99 -3.15 -3.28
CA HIS A 815 11.77 -4.39 -3.40
C HIS A 815 12.37 -4.60 -4.80
N GLY A 816 12.55 -3.51 -5.56
CA GLY A 816 13.33 -3.50 -6.80
C GLY A 816 12.55 -3.80 -8.08
N ALA A 817 11.25 -4.09 -8.02
CA ALA A 817 10.45 -4.28 -9.22
C ALA A 817 10.31 -2.95 -10.00
N ARG A 818 10.52 -3.00 -11.33
CA ARG A 818 10.36 -1.84 -12.23
C ARG A 818 9.43 -2.11 -13.41
N TYR A 819 8.93 -3.33 -13.52
CA TYR A 819 8.02 -3.76 -14.57
C TYR A 819 6.83 -4.46 -13.93
N MET A 820 5.61 -4.17 -14.38
CA MET A 820 4.46 -4.88 -13.87
C MET A 820 3.48 -5.19 -14.99
N ASN A 821 2.98 -6.43 -14.96
CA ASN A 821 1.78 -6.79 -15.69
C ASN A 821 0.84 -7.63 -14.82
N SER A 822 -0.43 -7.72 -15.19
CA SER A 822 -1.37 -8.56 -14.45
C SER A 822 -2.29 -9.40 -15.34
N GLU A 823 -2.91 -10.44 -14.81
CA GLU A 823 -4.06 -11.11 -15.43
C GLU A 823 -5.36 -10.45 -14.98
N ASN A 824 -6.28 -10.22 -15.93
CA ASN A 824 -7.53 -9.48 -15.70
C ASN A 824 -8.64 -10.03 -16.60
N SER A 825 -9.90 -9.79 -16.22
CA SER A 825 -11.09 -10.08 -17.04
C SER A 825 -11.88 -8.80 -17.35
N ASP A 826 -12.91 -8.88 -18.21
CA ASP A 826 -13.78 -7.74 -18.60
C ASP A 826 -14.78 -7.39 -17.49
N SER A 827 -14.28 -7.16 -16.27
CA SER A 827 -15.06 -7.08 -15.03
C SER A 827 -15.17 -5.65 -14.49
N TRP A 828 -15.39 -4.68 -15.38
CA TRP A 828 -15.34 -3.25 -15.04
C TRP A 828 -16.40 -2.82 -14.03
N GLY A 829 -17.52 -3.54 -13.92
CA GLY A 829 -18.52 -3.29 -12.87
C GLY A 829 -17.99 -3.59 -11.47
N ALA A 830 -17.19 -4.65 -11.31
CA ALA A 830 -16.62 -5.05 -10.02
C ALA A 830 -15.31 -4.33 -9.71
N ASN A 831 -14.45 -4.19 -10.73
CA ASN A 831 -13.04 -3.85 -10.57
C ASN A 831 -12.67 -2.52 -11.22
N GLY A 832 -13.60 -1.84 -11.92
CA GLY A 832 -13.27 -0.69 -12.75
C GLY A 832 -12.58 0.46 -12.02
N LEU A 833 -12.98 0.76 -10.77
CA LEU A 833 -12.33 1.79 -9.96
C LEU A 833 -10.87 1.44 -9.66
N GLY A 834 -10.59 0.20 -9.25
CA GLY A 834 -9.23 -0.26 -9.01
C GLY A 834 -8.41 -0.42 -10.29
N TYR A 835 -9.03 -0.80 -11.42
CA TYR A 835 -8.40 -0.82 -12.73
C TYR A 835 -7.98 0.58 -13.20
N TRP A 836 -8.80 1.61 -12.95
CA TRP A 836 -8.46 2.99 -13.23
C TRP A 836 -7.38 3.55 -12.29
N LEU A 837 -7.39 3.15 -11.02
CA LEU A 837 -6.38 3.55 -10.04
C LEU A 837 -5.01 2.90 -10.30
N SER A 838 -4.97 1.66 -10.77
CA SER A 838 -3.73 0.91 -11.00
C SER A 838 -2.69 1.66 -11.87
N PRO A 839 -3.01 2.20 -13.07
CA PRO A 839 -2.04 2.95 -13.86
C PRO A 839 -1.58 4.25 -13.21
N ILE A 840 -2.37 4.85 -12.30
CA ILE A 840 -1.95 6.02 -11.52
C ILE A 840 -0.87 5.61 -10.51
N LEU A 841 -1.11 4.53 -9.75
CA LEU A 841 -0.15 3.98 -8.78
C LEU A 841 1.13 3.48 -9.44
N LEU A 842 1.05 2.97 -10.66
CA LEU A 842 2.21 2.52 -11.43
C LEU A 842 2.98 3.69 -12.07
N TRP A 843 2.33 4.84 -12.23
CA TRP A 843 2.97 6.06 -12.70
C TRP A 843 3.75 6.74 -11.57
N ASP A 844 3.12 6.92 -10.41
CA ASP A 844 3.71 7.48 -9.19
C ASP A 844 3.32 6.60 -8.01
N VAL A 845 4.26 5.85 -7.44
CA VAL A 845 3.96 4.95 -6.31
C VAL A 845 3.55 5.71 -5.06
N ASN A 846 3.93 6.99 -4.93
CA ASN A 846 3.50 7.85 -3.83
C ASN A 846 2.02 8.25 -3.94
N ALA A 847 1.37 7.99 -5.09
CA ALA A 847 -0.07 8.15 -5.22
C ALA A 847 -0.85 7.23 -4.26
N ALA A 848 -0.23 6.16 -3.75
CA ALA A 848 -0.80 5.27 -2.75
C ALA A 848 -1.21 6.02 -1.46
N ASP A 849 -0.46 7.05 -1.06
CA ASP A 849 -0.76 7.88 0.12
C ASP A 849 -1.96 8.83 -0.10
N ARG A 850 -2.43 8.95 -1.35
CA ARG A 850 -3.50 9.87 -1.78
C ARG A 850 -4.67 9.14 -2.44
N VAL A 851 -4.82 7.83 -2.22
CA VAL A 851 -5.87 7.02 -2.85
C VAL A 851 -7.27 7.58 -2.59
N GLU A 852 -7.54 8.05 -1.37
CA GLU A 852 -8.81 8.69 -1.03
C GLU A 852 -9.10 9.92 -1.89
N HIS A 853 -8.08 10.72 -2.23
CA HIS A 853 -8.24 11.86 -3.14
C HIS A 853 -8.64 11.42 -4.56
N TYR A 854 -8.06 10.34 -5.08
CA TYR A 854 -8.45 9.83 -6.40
C TYR A 854 -9.83 9.19 -6.40
N VAL A 855 -10.23 8.53 -5.31
CA VAL A 855 -11.60 8.01 -5.14
C VAL A 855 -12.60 9.16 -5.08
N GLU A 856 -12.27 10.24 -4.37
CA GLU A 856 -13.10 11.44 -4.30
C GLU A 856 -13.23 12.12 -5.69
N ASP A 857 -12.13 12.26 -6.43
CA ASP A 857 -12.12 12.77 -7.81
C ASP A 857 -13.00 11.91 -8.73
N PHE A 858 -12.90 10.58 -8.62
CA PHE A 858 -13.77 9.66 -9.33
C PHE A 858 -15.25 9.89 -8.99
N LEU A 859 -15.59 9.94 -7.70
CA LEU A 859 -16.98 10.06 -7.27
C LEU A 859 -17.59 11.41 -7.67
N GLU A 860 -16.83 12.50 -7.49
CA GLU A 860 -17.25 13.86 -7.84
C GLU A 860 -17.51 13.99 -9.35
N LEU A 861 -16.53 13.60 -10.17
CA LEU A 861 -16.60 13.78 -11.61
C LEU A 861 -17.53 12.76 -12.30
N ALA A 862 -17.65 11.54 -11.77
CA ALA A 862 -18.48 10.52 -12.38
C ALA A 862 -19.97 10.67 -12.02
N PHE A 863 -20.30 11.19 -10.82
CA PHE A 863 -21.66 11.13 -10.29
C PHE A 863 -22.25 12.47 -9.83
N GLU A 864 -21.48 13.55 -9.73
CA GLU A 864 -21.98 14.88 -9.38
C GLU A 864 -22.84 14.85 -8.09
N SER A 865 -24.10 15.34 -8.14
CA SER A 865 -25.04 15.31 -7.01
C SER A 865 -25.37 13.90 -6.50
N ALA A 866 -25.18 12.86 -7.31
CA ALA A 866 -25.37 11.48 -6.93
C ALA A 866 -24.15 10.87 -6.20
N LYS A 867 -23.10 11.65 -5.95
CA LYS A 867 -21.89 11.22 -5.24
C LYS A 867 -22.17 10.52 -3.90
N PRO A 868 -22.98 11.03 -2.97
CA PRO A 868 -23.15 10.39 -1.65
C PRO A 868 -23.64 8.93 -1.73
N PRO A 869 -24.76 8.60 -2.41
CA PRO A 869 -25.18 7.21 -2.53
C PRO A 869 -24.21 6.35 -3.36
N MET A 870 -23.47 6.96 -4.29
CA MET A 870 -22.43 6.24 -5.04
C MET A 870 -21.16 5.97 -4.21
N ALA A 871 -20.85 6.80 -3.23
CA ALA A 871 -19.80 6.52 -2.25
C ALA A 871 -20.13 5.23 -1.47
N ASP A 872 -21.40 5.09 -1.03
CA ASP A 872 -21.87 3.85 -0.38
C ASP A 872 -21.78 2.64 -1.30
N PHE A 873 -22.15 2.79 -2.58
CA PHE A 873 -22.06 1.73 -3.58
C PHE A 873 -20.61 1.25 -3.77
N TYR A 874 -19.66 2.17 -4.01
CA TYR A 874 -18.26 1.80 -4.23
C TYR A 874 -17.54 1.36 -2.95
N HIS A 875 -17.90 1.91 -1.79
CA HIS A 875 -17.45 1.37 -0.50
C HIS A 875 -17.89 -0.09 -0.37
N LEU A 876 -19.14 -0.41 -0.67
CA LEU A 876 -19.67 -1.77 -0.65
C LEU A 876 -18.94 -2.72 -1.61
N LEU A 877 -18.51 -2.25 -2.78
CA LEU A 877 -17.81 -3.08 -3.78
C LEU A 877 -16.32 -3.29 -3.43
N ASN A 878 -15.64 -2.22 -3.03
CA ASN A 878 -14.18 -2.17 -3.05
C ASN A 878 -13.53 -2.12 -1.67
N GLN A 879 -14.25 -1.70 -0.62
CA GLN A 879 -13.69 -1.46 0.71
C GLN A 879 -14.35 -2.31 1.80
N ASP A 880 -15.65 -2.56 1.72
CA ASP A 880 -16.38 -3.34 2.72
C ASP A 880 -15.92 -4.80 2.72
N ARG A 881 -15.44 -5.25 3.89
CA ARG A 881 -15.05 -6.65 4.17
C ARG A 881 -15.94 -7.32 5.21
N SER A 882 -17.01 -6.66 5.64
CA SER A 882 -17.97 -7.22 6.60
C SER A 882 -18.69 -8.45 6.03
N THR A 883 -18.99 -9.41 6.90
CA THR A 883 -19.73 -10.62 6.54
C THR A 883 -21.20 -10.24 6.27
N ARG A 884 -21.60 -10.35 5.01
CA ARG A 884 -22.96 -10.05 4.53
C ARG A 884 -23.48 -11.19 3.67
N THR A 885 -24.79 -11.39 3.67
CA THR A 885 -25.40 -12.30 2.69
C THR A 885 -25.35 -11.66 1.30
N PRO A 886 -25.34 -12.46 0.23
CA PRO A 886 -25.47 -11.97 -1.14
C PRO A 886 -26.62 -10.97 -1.33
N GLU A 887 -27.79 -11.24 -0.73
CA GLU A 887 -28.98 -10.41 -0.88
C GLU A 887 -28.86 -9.09 -0.14
N ASP A 888 -28.17 -9.03 1.01
CA ASP A 888 -27.92 -7.76 1.68
C ASP A 888 -27.01 -6.86 0.82
N VAL A 889 -25.98 -7.46 0.20
CA VAL A 889 -25.09 -6.73 -0.72
C VAL A 889 -25.88 -6.24 -1.93
N VAL A 890 -26.56 -7.12 -2.66
CA VAL A 890 -27.37 -6.75 -3.84
C VAL A 890 -28.47 -5.75 -3.49
N GLY A 891 -29.16 -5.95 -2.37
CA GLY A 891 -30.22 -5.08 -1.90
C GLY A 891 -29.72 -3.67 -1.56
N ARG A 892 -28.51 -3.53 -0.99
CA ARG A 892 -27.88 -2.23 -0.75
C ARG A 892 -27.43 -1.58 -2.05
N MET A 893 -26.84 -2.35 -2.97
CA MET A 893 -26.47 -1.86 -4.31
C MET A 893 -27.67 -1.24 -5.03
N TYR A 894 -28.81 -1.93 -5.07
CA TYR A 894 -30.03 -1.40 -5.70
C TYR A 894 -30.57 -0.15 -5.02
N ARG A 895 -30.51 -0.07 -3.69
CA ARG A 895 -30.98 1.12 -2.94
C ARG A 895 -30.06 2.32 -3.18
N SER A 896 -28.75 2.14 -3.12
CA SER A 896 -27.78 3.18 -3.50
C SER A 896 -28.03 3.66 -4.94
N LEU A 897 -28.29 2.75 -5.88
CA LEU A 897 -28.62 3.13 -7.26
C LEU A 897 -29.97 3.84 -7.38
N SER A 898 -30.98 3.46 -6.59
CA SER A 898 -32.26 4.16 -6.54
C SER A 898 -32.07 5.61 -6.08
N ASP A 899 -31.40 5.80 -4.94
CA ASP A 899 -31.13 7.11 -4.36
C ASP A 899 -30.27 7.98 -5.30
N ALA A 900 -29.23 7.39 -5.90
CA ALA A 900 -28.38 8.05 -6.89
C ALA A 900 -29.18 8.54 -8.10
N ARG A 901 -30.14 7.75 -8.60
CA ARG A 901 -30.99 8.13 -9.74
C ARG A 901 -31.97 9.23 -9.40
N GLU A 902 -32.43 9.33 -8.16
CA GLU A 902 -33.28 10.45 -7.73
C GLU A 902 -32.50 11.76 -7.65
N LEU A 903 -31.23 11.70 -7.26
CA LEU A 903 -30.35 12.87 -7.14
C LEU A 903 -29.70 13.31 -8.46
N ALA A 904 -29.46 12.38 -9.38
CA ALA A 904 -28.80 12.66 -10.64
C ALA A 904 -29.66 13.59 -11.54
N SER A 905 -29.06 14.67 -12.04
CA SER A 905 -29.70 15.59 -12.98
C SER A 905 -29.21 15.45 -14.42
N SER A 906 -28.04 14.84 -14.62
CA SER A 906 -27.35 14.76 -15.91
C SER A 906 -27.65 13.44 -16.65
N PRO A 907 -27.97 13.48 -17.97
CA PRO A 907 -28.14 12.26 -18.77
C PRO A 907 -26.90 11.35 -18.77
N GLN A 908 -25.70 11.92 -18.69
CA GLN A 908 -24.44 11.19 -18.64
C GLN A 908 -24.29 10.43 -17.32
N VAL A 909 -24.65 11.06 -16.20
CA VAL A 909 -24.68 10.39 -14.89
C VAL A 909 -25.70 9.25 -14.90
N HIS A 910 -26.91 9.48 -15.44
CA HIS A 910 -27.90 8.40 -15.60
C HIS A 910 -27.38 7.22 -16.43
N ALA A 911 -26.64 7.47 -17.51
CA ALA A 911 -26.08 6.39 -18.33
C ALA A 911 -25.04 5.54 -17.57
N ARG A 912 -24.20 6.15 -16.71
CA ARG A 912 -23.28 5.41 -15.82
C ARG A 912 -24.04 4.61 -14.78
N LEU A 913 -25.09 5.19 -14.20
CA LEU A 913 -25.97 4.49 -13.26
C LEU A 913 -26.69 3.31 -13.94
N ASP A 914 -27.11 3.45 -15.21
CA ASP A 914 -27.72 2.36 -15.99
C ASP A 914 -26.74 1.18 -16.17
N ASP A 915 -25.47 1.44 -16.48
CA ASP A 915 -24.43 0.40 -16.56
C ASP A 915 -24.26 -0.33 -15.21
N LEU A 916 -24.31 0.40 -14.09
CA LEU A 916 -24.21 -0.18 -12.74
C LEU A 916 -25.49 -0.93 -12.30
N VAL A 917 -26.67 -0.53 -12.78
CA VAL A 917 -27.93 -1.30 -12.61
C VAL A 917 -27.80 -2.66 -13.30
N LEU A 918 -27.27 -2.69 -14.53
CA LEU A 918 -27.04 -3.93 -15.27
C LEU A 918 -26.01 -4.82 -14.59
N TYR A 919 -24.93 -4.24 -14.06
CA TYR A 919 -23.96 -4.97 -13.24
C TYR A 919 -24.62 -5.55 -11.98
N THR A 920 -25.41 -4.76 -11.25
CA THR A 920 -26.13 -5.23 -10.05
C THR A 920 -27.09 -6.37 -10.38
N ARG A 921 -27.80 -6.27 -11.51
CA ARG A 921 -28.70 -7.32 -12.00
C ARG A 921 -27.95 -8.59 -12.39
N TYR A 922 -26.74 -8.45 -12.92
CA TYR A 922 -25.87 -9.60 -13.16
C TYR A 922 -25.49 -10.31 -11.85
N VAL A 923 -25.09 -9.56 -10.82
CA VAL A 923 -24.74 -10.13 -9.51
C VAL A 923 -25.93 -10.92 -8.95
N GLU A 924 -27.12 -10.36 -8.98
CA GLU A 924 -28.37 -11.03 -8.58
C GLU A 924 -28.62 -12.33 -9.38
N CYS A 925 -28.66 -12.24 -10.72
CA CYS A 925 -28.90 -13.41 -11.58
C CYS A 925 -27.83 -14.49 -11.44
N TYR A 926 -26.57 -14.11 -11.16
CA TYR A 926 -25.50 -15.07 -10.91
C TYR A 926 -25.75 -15.80 -9.59
N HIS A 927 -26.17 -15.10 -8.53
CA HIS A 927 -26.55 -15.73 -7.26
C HIS A 927 -27.73 -16.70 -7.43
N ASP A 928 -28.78 -16.30 -8.17
CA ASP A 928 -29.91 -17.17 -8.48
C ASP A 928 -29.48 -18.45 -9.22
N TYR A 929 -28.65 -18.28 -10.25
CA TYR A 929 -28.05 -19.40 -10.99
C TYR A 929 -27.27 -20.32 -10.05
N ARG A 930 -26.45 -19.78 -9.15
CA ARG A 930 -25.63 -20.59 -8.23
C ARG A 930 -26.45 -21.28 -7.16
N ALA A 931 -27.54 -20.69 -6.68
CA ALA A 931 -28.42 -21.25 -5.65
C ALA A 931 -29.36 -22.34 -6.20
N ALA A 932 -29.82 -22.21 -7.45
CA ALA A 932 -30.77 -23.13 -8.07
C ALA A 932 -30.17 -24.51 -8.40
N LYS A 933 -31.05 -25.53 -8.54
CA LYS A 933 -30.71 -26.91 -8.91
C LYS A 933 -31.63 -27.43 -10.02
N GLY A 934 -31.17 -28.44 -10.78
CA GLY A 934 -31.99 -29.09 -11.82
C GLY A 934 -32.47 -28.13 -12.91
N GLU A 935 -33.73 -28.28 -13.34
CA GLU A 935 -34.34 -27.44 -14.39
C GLU A 935 -34.36 -25.95 -14.01
N ALA A 936 -34.58 -25.61 -12.74
CA ALA A 936 -34.54 -24.23 -12.27
C ALA A 936 -33.15 -23.59 -12.44
N ARG A 937 -32.07 -24.39 -12.28
CA ARG A 937 -30.69 -23.93 -12.51
C ARG A 937 -30.44 -23.62 -13.98
N GLN A 938 -30.92 -24.50 -14.87
CA GLN A 938 -30.80 -24.30 -16.31
C GLN A 938 -31.56 -23.04 -16.76
N ALA A 939 -32.77 -22.81 -16.23
CA ALA A 939 -33.55 -21.60 -16.52
C ALA A 939 -32.86 -20.33 -16.02
N ALA A 940 -32.34 -20.33 -14.77
CA ALA A 940 -31.58 -19.21 -14.22
C ALA A 940 -30.29 -18.93 -15.01
N PHE A 941 -29.59 -19.99 -15.46
CA PHE A 941 -28.44 -19.85 -16.35
C PHE A 941 -28.82 -19.24 -17.70
N GLU A 942 -29.93 -19.63 -18.31
CA GLU A 942 -30.41 -19.02 -19.55
C GLU A 942 -30.72 -17.53 -19.36
N THR A 943 -31.36 -17.15 -18.24
CA THR A 943 -31.60 -15.73 -17.90
C THR A 943 -30.28 -14.96 -17.77
N LEU A 944 -29.33 -15.50 -17.02
CA LEU A 944 -27.99 -14.92 -16.85
C LEU A 944 -27.28 -14.76 -18.21
N TRP A 945 -27.29 -15.80 -19.04
CA TRP A 945 -26.64 -15.80 -20.34
C TRP A 945 -27.21 -14.72 -21.26
N ARG A 946 -28.55 -14.61 -21.32
CA ARG A 946 -29.26 -13.60 -22.14
C ARG A 946 -28.94 -12.17 -21.68
N LEU A 947 -28.94 -11.93 -20.37
CA LEU A 947 -28.58 -10.63 -19.79
C LEU A 947 -27.14 -10.26 -20.18
N VAL A 948 -26.20 -11.16 -19.91
CA VAL A 948 -24.77 -10.96 -20.16
C VAL A 948 -24.47 -10.69 -21.64
N TYR A 949 -25.08 -11.46 -22.56
CA TYR A 949 -24.92 -11.21 -23.98
C TYR A 949 -25.49 -9.84 -24.40
N ARG A 950 -26.66 -9.46 -23.87
CA ARG A 950 -27.33 -8.20 -24.25
C ARG A 950 -26.57 -6.97 -23.78
N MET A 951 -25.86 -7.03 -22.65
CA MET A 951 -25.07 -5.92 -22.12
C MET A 951 -23.56 -5.97 -22.47
N ARG A 952 -23.15 -6.88 -23.36
CA ARG A 952 -21.74 -7.14 -23.68
C ARG A 952 -20.94 -5.91 -24.16
N ASP A 953 -21.61 -4.95 -24.76
CA ASP A 953 -21.03 -3.69 -25.25
C ASP A 953 -20.70 -2.70 -24.12
N ARG A 954 -21.19 -2.96 -22.90
CA ARG A 954 -20.94 -2.15 -21.70
C ARG A 954 -19.66 -2.50 -20.97
N MET A 955 -19.07 -3.66 -21.26
CA MET A 955 -17.84 -4.16 -20.62
C MET A 955 -17.96 -4.36 -19.10
N MET A 956 -19.16 -4.39 -18.52
CA MET A 956 -19.30 -4.51 -17.06
C MET A 956 -18.93 -5.91 -16.53
N VAL A 957 -19.04 -6.95 -17.37
CA VAL A 957 -18.78 -8.36 -17.02
C VAL A 957 -18.11 -9.14 -18.15
N SER A 958 -17.47 -10.24 -17.79
CA SER A 958 -16.72 -11.16 -18.64
C SER A 958 -17.62 -12.01 -19.53
N THR A 959 -18.21 -11.37 -20.54
CA THR A 959 -19.23 -11.97 -21.43
C THR A 959 -18.74 -13.26 -22.09
N VAL A 960 -17.53 -13.28 -22.65
CA VAL A 960 -16.99 -14.47 -23.33
C VAL A 960 -16.84 -15.64 -22.36
N ALA A 961 -16.49 -15.37 -21.11
CA ALA A 961 -16.32 -16.43 -20.11
C ALA A 961 -17.63 -17.17 -19.86
N ILE A 962 -18.76 -16.45 -19.82
CA ILE A 962 -20.08 -17.02 -19.62
C ILE A 962 -20.67 -17.54 -20.94
N CYS A 963 -20.55 -16.81 -22.04
CA CYS A 963 -21.31 -17.10 -23.25
C CYS A 963 -20.60 -18.02 -24.25
N ASP A 964 -19.27 -18.10 -24.24
CA ASP A 964 -18.47 -18.90 -25.19
C ASP A 964 -17.68 -20.05 -24.54
N ARG A 965 -17.18 -19.89 -23.31
CA ARG A 965 -16.21 -20.83 -22.72
C ARG A 965 -16.85 -21.86 -21.79
N ASP A 966 -17.12 -23.06 -22.31
CA ASP A 966 -17.69 -24.17 -21.52
C ASP A 966 -16.88 -24.51 -20.25
N ARG A 967 -15.55 -24.39 -20.30
CA ARG A 967 -14.67 -24.69 -19.15
C ARG A 967 -14.91 -23.79 -17.93
N PHE A 968 -15.58 -22.64 -18.11
CA PHE A 968 -15.87 -21.68 -17.05
C PHE A 968 -17.30 -21.79 -16.51
N ARG A 969 -18.09 -22.73 -17.04
CA ARG A 969 -19.40 -23.11 -16.52
C ARG A 969 -19.30 -24.42 -15.78
N ASP A 970 -20.19 -24.65 -14.83
CA ASP A 970 -20.31 -25.99 -14.25
C ASP A 970 -21.01 -26.94 -15.23
N ARG A 971 -20.73 -28.25 -15.11
CA ARG A 971 -21.20 -29.28 -16.06
C ARG A 971 -22.70 -29.59 -15.96
N SER A 972 -23.45 -28.97 -15.04
CA SER A 972 -24.89 -29.22 -14.86
C SER A 972 -25.79 -28.36 -15.74
N VAL A 973 -25.21 -27.40 -16.47
CA VAL A 973 -25.92 -26.55 -17.44
C VAL A 973 -25.32 -26.71 -18.83
N SER A 974 -26.15 -26.49 -19.86
CA SER A 974 -25.75 -26.58 -21.27
C SER A 974 -26.28 -25.40 -22.08
N VAL A 975 -25.55 -25.01 -23.12
CA VAL A 975 -26.03 -24.11 -24.18
C VAL A 975 -26.44 -24.99 -25.36
N PRO A 976 -27.70 -24.96 -25.83
CA PRO A 976 -28.12 -25.70 -27.01
C PRO A 976 -27.35 -25.28 -28.26
N ASP A 977 -27.18 -26.18 -29.23
CA ASP A 977 -26.45 -25.90 -30.48
C ASP A 977 -27.00 -24.65 -31.22
N ALA A 978 -28.32 -24.49 -31.26
CA ALA A 978 -28.97 -23.32 -31.87
C ALA A 978 -28.67 -22.01 -31.12
N ALA A 979 -28.27 -22.07 -29.86
CA ALA A 979 -27.92 -20.94 -29.02
C ALA A 979 -26.41 -20.74 -28.86
N ALA A 980 -25.57 -21.55 -29.53
CA ALA A 980 -24.12 -21.49 -29.41
C ALA A 980 -23.54 -20.11 -29.78
N TRP A 981 -22.40 -19.77 -29.19
CA TRP A 981 -21.74 -18.46 -29.34
C TRP A 981 -21.44 -18.08 -30.80
N ASN A 982 -21.14 -19.05 -31.66
CA ASN A 982 -20.85 -18.83 -33.07
C ASN A 982 -22.11 -18.71 -33.95
N VAL A 983 -23.31 -19.02 -33.45
CA VAL A 983 -24.56 -18.84 -34.21
C VAL A 983 -24.89 -17.34 -34.29
N PRO A 984 -25.12 -16.77 -35.49
CA PRO A 984 -25.49 -15.36 -35.66
C PRO A 984 -26.78 -15.01 -34.90
N GLU A 985 -26.89 -13.76 -34.44
CA GLU A 985 -28.03 -13.31 -33.63
C GLU A 985 -29.40 -13.55 -34.28
N GLY A 986 -29.54 -13.36 -35.58
CA GLY A 986 -30.81 -13.58 -36.29
C GLY A 986 -31.31 -15.05 -36.31
N GLU A 987 -30.43 -16.00 -36.01
CA GLU A 987 -30.74 -17.44 -35.95
C GLU A 987 -30.64 -17.99 -34.51
N ASN A 988 -30.13 -17.19 -33.58
CA ASN A 988 -29.86 -17.61 -32.20
C ASN A 988 -31.01 -17.15 -31.29
N PRO A 989 -31.77 -18.07 -30.67
CA PRO A 989 -32.94 -17.72 -29.86
C PRO A 989 -32.58 -17.05 -28.54
N TRP A 990 -31.30 -17.06 -28.14
CA TRP A 990 -30.81 -16.50 -26.87
C TRP A 990 -30.18 -15.12 -27.04
N LYS A 991 -29.70 -14.77 -28.24
CA LYS A 991 -29.03 -13.51 -28.51
C LYS A 991 -30.02 -12.38 -28.78
N SER A 992 -29.76 -11.22 -28.21
CA SER A 992 -30.45 -9.97 -28.52
C SER A 992 -29.51 -8.79 -28.24
N SER A 993 -29.43 -7.87 -29.19
CA SER A 993 -28.73 -6.58 -29.08
C SER A 993 -29.69 -5.41 -28.92
N GLN A 994 -30.95 -5.67 -28.58
CA GLN A 994 -31.92 -4.62 -28.29
C GLN A 994 -31.41 -3.79 -27.10
N PRO A 995 -31.35 -2.45 -27.18
CA PRO A 995 -30.97 -1.61 -26.04
C PRO A 995 -31.92 -1.81 -24.86
N PHE A 996 -31.41 -1.65 -23.64
CA PHE A 996 -32.25 -1.58 -22.44
C PHE A 996 -32.96 -0.23 -22.42
N ASP A 997 -34.28 -0.23 -22.28
CA ASP A 997 -35.03 1.01 -22.14
C ASP A 997 -35.12 1.44 -20.67
N ARG A 998 -35.43 2.72 -20.46
CA ARG A 998 -35.51 3.32 -19.12
C ARG A 998 -36.56 2.64 -18.23
N THR A 999 -37.69 2.22 -18.79
CA THR A 999 -38.77 1.58 -18.01
C THR A 999 -38.32 0.21 -17.53
N GLU A 1000 -37.60 -0.53 -18.37
CA GLU A 1000 -37.00 -1.81 -18.04
C GLU A 1000 -35.98 -1.68 -16.89
N LEU A 1001 -35.08 -0.70 -16.96
CA LEU A 1001 -34.05 -0.46 -15.94
C LEU A 1001 -34.64 0.00 -14.61
N GLU A 1002 -35.61 0.92 -14.63
CA GLU A 1002 -36.33 1.33 -13.41
C GLU A 1002 -37.10 0.18 -12.77
N ARG A 1003 -37.65 -0.74 -13.60
CA ARG A 1003 -38.30 -1.95 -13.11
C ARG A 1003 -37.28 -2.91 -12.49
N MET A 1004 -36.10 -3.09 -13.08
CA MET A 1004 -35.03 -3.90 -12.49
C MET A 1004 -34.62 -3.39 -11.10
N VAL A 1005 -34.50 -2.07 -10.92
CA VAL A 1005 -34.18 -1.49 -9.60
C VAL A 1005 -35.26 -1.79 -8.58
N ARG A 1006 -36.54 -1.52 -8.92
CA ARG A 1006 -37.66 -1.77 -7.99
C ARG A 1006 -37.81 -3.24 -7.64
N GLU A 1007 -37.88 -4.11 -8.64
CA GLU A 1007 -38.03 -5.56 -8.44
C GLU A 1007 -36.81 -6.13 -7.69
N GLY A 1008 -35.61 -5.63 -7.97
CA GLY A 1008 -34.39 -6.01 -7.27
C GLY A 1008 -34.39 -5.62 -5.79
N MET A 1009 -34.88 -4.42 -5.45
CA MET A 1009 -35.04 -4.00 -4.04
C MET A 1009 -36.05 -4.85 -3.28
N ASP A 1010 -37.15 -5.24 -3.94
CA ASP A 1010 -38.20 -6.08 -3.37
C ASP A 1010 -37.73 -7.53 -3.18
N ALA A 1011 -36.97 -8.07 -4.14
CA ALA A 1011 -36.42 -9.42 -4.09
C ALA A 1011 -35.25 -9.56 -3.10
N ASN A 1012 -34.52 -8.48 -2.83
CA ASN A 1012 -33.32 -8.45 -2.00
C ASN A 1012 -33.50 -7.52 -0.78
N PRO A 1013 -34.17 -7.98 0.29
CA PRO A 1013 -34.35 -7.20 1.51
C PRO A 1013 -32.99 -6.99 2.21
N ILE A 1014 -32.78 -5.79 2.78
CA ILE A 1014 -31.64 -5.55 3.67
C ILE A 1014 -31.77 -6.48 4.87
N MET A 1015 -30.71 -7.22 5.18
CA MET A 1015 -30.73 -8.09 6.33
C MET A 1015 -30.54 -7.25 7.60
N GLN A 1016 -31.54 -7.26 8.48
CA GLN A 1016 -31.46 -6.65 9.80
C GLN A 1016 -31.05 -7.71 10.83
N MET A 1017 -30.03 -7.43 11.61
CA MET A 1017 -29.74 -8.20 12.81
C MET A 1017 -30.76 -7.82 13.88
N ASP A 1018 -31.55 -8.78 14.33
CA ASP A 1018 -32.55 -8.60 15.39
C ASP A 1018 -31.99 -8.92 16.80
N PHE A 1019 -30.68 -9.06 16.91
CA PHE A 1019 -29.95 -9.19 18.15
C PHE A 1019 -28.72 -8.28 18.17
N GLN A 1020 -28.26 -7.94 19.37
CA GLN A 1020 -27.04 -7.17 19.58
C GLN A 1020 -25.87 -8.13 19.88
N PRO A 1021 -24.77 -8.08 19.11
CA PRO A 1021 -23.57 -8.84 19.40
C PRO A 1021 -23.01 -8.51 20.79
N VAL A 1022 -22.32 -9.47 21.38
CA VAL A 1022 -21.62 -9.33 22.66
C VAL A 1022 -20.12 -9.53 22.40
N GLU A 1023 -19.32 -8.55 22.79
CA GLU A 1023 -17.87 -8.67 22.76
C GLU A 1023 -17.37 -9.50 23.95
N PHE A 1024 -16.39 -10.36 23.69
CA PHE A 1024 -15.72 -11.19 24.67
C PHE A 1024 -14.21 -10.93 24.61
N SER A 1025 -13.52 -11.05 25.75
CA SER A 1025 -12.08 -10.91 25.80
C SER A 1025 -11.35 -12.14 25.22
N ASP A 1026 -10.14 -11.92 24.72
CA ASP A 1026 -9.27 -12.97 24.20
C ASP A 1026 -8.45 -13.67 25.29
N ARG A 1027 -8.73 -13.40 26.58
CA ARG A 1027 -8.06 -14.09 27.69
C ARG A 1027 -8.77 -15.41 27.96
N LEU A 1028 -8.26 -16.49 27.41
CA LEU A 1028 -8.93 -17.79 27.48
C LEU A 1028 -8.46 -18.64 28.66
N ALA A 1029 -9.37 -19.44 29.21
CA ALA A 1029 -9.09 -20.48 30.18
C ALA A 1029 -9.94 -21.74 29.91
N PRO A 1030 -9.54 -22.92 30.41
CA PRO A 1030 -10.31 -24.15 30.24
C PRO A 1030 -11.69 -24.08 30.89
N ALA A 1031 -12.72 -24.47 30.14
CA ALA A 1031 -14.11 -24.52 30.61
C ALA A 1031 -14.35 -25.60 31.69
N SER A 1032 -13.38 -26.48 31.94
CA SER A 1032 -13.43 -27.47 33.03
C SER A 1032 -13.61 -26.83 34.42
N ARG A 1033 -13.32 -25.53 34.57
CA ARG A 1033 -13.56 -24.75 35.80
C ARG A 1033 -15.05 -24.46 36.08
N LEU A 1034 -15.95 -24.67 35.12
CA LEU A 1034 -17.39 -24.38 35.23
C LEU A 1034 -18.24 -25.58 35.74
N ASP A 1035 -17.61 -26.68 36.15
CA ASP A 1035 -18.29 -27.92 36.60
C ASP A 1035 -19.43 -28.38 35.65
N LEU A 1036 -19.11 -28.41 34.36
CA LEU A 1036 -20.08 -28.73 33.31
C LEU A 1036 -20.34 -30.24 33.23
N PRO A 1037 -21.58 -30.68 32.94
CA PRO A 1037 -21.88 -32.09 32.74
C PRO A 1037 -21.01 -32.75 31.66
N VAL A 1038 -20.60 -34.00 31.89
CA VAL A 1038 -19.89 -34.79 30.88
C VAL A 1038 -20.84 -35.13 29.73
N VAL A 1039 -20.44 -34.77 28.52
CA VAL A 1039 -21.20 -35.00 27.28
C VAL A 1039 -20.43 -35.90 26.32
N PRO A 1040 -21.11 -36.65 25.43
CA PRO A 1040 -20.45 -37.43 24.39
C PRO A 1040 -19.55 -36.56 23.51
N ARG A 1041 -18.37 -37.09 23.16
CA ARG A 1041 -17.43 -36.41 22.27
C ARG A 1041 -18.04 -36.21 20.89
N GLY A 1042 -18.03 -34.97 20.42
CA GLY A 1042 -18.39 -34.58 19.07
C GLY A 1042 -17.32 -34.95 18.03
N THR A 1043 -17.60 -34.66 16.76
CA THR A 1043 -16.75 -35.02 15.62
C THR A 1043 -16.13 -33.78 15.00
N LEU A 1044 -14.81 -33.77 14.83
CA LEU A 1044 -14.08 -32.75 14.07
C LEU A 1044 -12.95 -33.44 13.31
N SER A 1045 -12.92 -33.23 12.00
CA SER A 1045 -11.80 -33.67 11.16
C SER A 1045 -10.68 -32.63 11.26
N LEU A 1046 -9.49 -33.06 11.66
CA LEU A 1046 -8.27 -32.23 11.59
C LEU A 1046 -7.50 -32.43 10.29
N ARG A 1047 -8.10 -33.18 9.36
CA ARG A 1047 -7.70 -33.26 7.97
C ARG A 1047 -8.34 -32.10 7.20
N GLY A 1048 -7.51 -31.25 6.59
CA GLY A 1048 -7.95 -30.04 5.89
C GLY A 1048 -6.85 -29.47 4.98
N ARG A 1049 -7.15 -28.36 4.29
CA ARG A 1049 -6.26 -27.68 3.34
C ARG A 1049 -6.04 -26.22 3.73
N GLY A 1050 -4.90 -25.67 3.34
CA GLY A 1050 -4.54 -24.27 3.56
C GLY A 1050 -4.24 -23.97 5.02
N THR A 1051 -4.17 -22.68 5.33
CA THR A 1051 -3.92 -22.18 6.69
C THR A 1051 -5.12 -22.48 7.59
N ARG A 1052 -4.86 -23.13 8.73
CA ARG A 1052 -5.83 -23.47 9.77
C ARG A 1052 -5.27 -23.09 11.12
N ARG A 1053 -6.13 -22.58 12.00
CA ARG A 1053 -5.75 -22.19 13.37
C ARG A 1053 -6.61 -22.94 14.36
N TYR A 1054 -5.97 -23.46 15.41
CA TYR A 1054 -6.62 -24.10 16.53
C TYR A 1054 -6.07 -23.53 17.83
N LEU A 1055 -6.94 -23.38 18.83
CA LEU A 1055 -6.56 -22.98 20.17
C LEU A 1055 -6.31 -24.22 21.02
N VAL A 1056 -5.12 -24.31 21.59
CA VAL A 1056 -4.68 -25.42 22.45
C VAL A 1056 -4.29 -24.90 23.83
N TRP A 1057 -4.16 -25.78 24.82
CA TRP A 1057 -3.81 -25.40 26.19
C TRP A 1057 -2.70 -26.26 26.76
N LEU A 1058 -1.71 -25.60 27.36
CA LEU A 1058 -0.64 -26.22 28.14
C LEU A 1058 -0.86 -25.93 29.63
N GLN A 1059 -0.88 -26.98 30.46
CA GLN A 1059 -1.05 -26.80 31.91
C GLN A 1059 0.20 -26.24 32.59
N GLN A 1060 1.36 -26.47 31.98
CA GLN A 1060 2.67 -25.98 32.40
C GLN A 1060 3.53 -25.85 31.13
N PRO A 1061 4.60 -25.05 31.15
CA PRO A 1061 5.56 -25.00 30.03
C PRO A 1061 6.01 -26.39 29.61
N GLY A 1062 6.10 -26.65 28.30
CA GLY A 1062 6.36 -27.99 27.79
C GLY A 1062 6.16 -28.14 26.29
N SER A 1063 6.18 -29.38 25.81
CA SER A 1063 6.02 -29.70 24.39
C SER A 1063 4.62 -30.22 24.05
N ILE A 1064 4.15 -29.86 22.87
CA ILE A 1064 3.00 -30.45 22.21
C ILE A 1064 3.52 -31.48 21.20
N GLU A 1065 3.20 -32.76 21.44
CA GLU A 1065 3.53 -33.85 20.53
C GLU A 1065 2.39 -34.07 19.54
N LEU A 1066 2.69 -33.93 18.25
CA LEU A 1066 1.75 -34.04 17.14
C LEU A 1066 2.17 -35.20 16.24
N ARG A 1067 1.20 -35.92 15.67
CA ARG A 1067 1.45 -36.68 14.44
C ARG A 1067 0.86 -35.95 13.25
N VAL A 1068 1.65 -35.80 12.21
CA VAL A 1068 1.37 -34.91 11.08
C VAL A 1068 1.60 -35.68 9.79
N THR A 1069 0.62 -35.64 8.89
CA THR A 1069 0.71 -36.24 7.56
C THR A 1069 0.46 -35.15 6.51
N GLY A 1070 1.49 -34.74 5.77
CA GLY A 1070 1.40 -33.76 4.69
C GLY A 1070 1.15 -34.41 3.31
N GLY A 1071 0.76 -33.62 2.30
CA GLY A 1071 0.69 -34.11 0.91
C GLY A 1071 -0.36 -35.20 0.65
N LEU A 1072 -1.53 -35.11 1.28
CA LEU A 1072 -2.62 -36.06 1.04
C LEU A 1072 -3.25 -35.93 -0.35
N ILE A 1073 -2.94 -34.87 -1.10
CA ILE A 1073 -3.25 -34.71 -2.52
C ILE A 1073 -1.98 -34.87 -3.36
N ALA A 1074 -1.85 -36.00 -4.05
CA ALA A 1074 -0.62 -36.39 -4.76
C ALA A 1074 -0.07 -35.34 -5.75
N HIS A 1075 -0.94 -34.63 -6.46
CA HIS A 1075 -0.55 -33.65 -7.48
C HIS A 1075 -0.23 -32.24 -6.92
N TYR A 1076 -0.29 -32.05 -5.59
CA TYR A 1076 0.09 -30.80 -4.91
C TYR A 1076 1.30 -30.95 -3.98
N ARG A 1077 1.96 -32.11 -4.00
CA ARG A 1077 3.12 -32.43 -3.14
C ARG A 1077 4.38 -31.62 -3.44
N ASP A 1078 4.37 -30.79 -4.46
CA ASP A 1078 5.46 -29.92 -4.87
C ASP A 1078 5.35 -28.50 -4.28
N ARG A 1079 4.47 -28.30 -3.29
CA ARG A 1079 4.18 -27.00 -2.67
C ARG A 1079 4.96 -26.72 -1.38
N GLY A 1080 5.89 -27.61 -1.02
CA GLY A 1080 6.74 -27.49 0.17
C GLY A 1080 6.23 -28.30 1.36
N ASN A 1081 7.02 -28.29 2.44
CA ASN A 1081 6.70 -28.99 3.68
C ASN A 1081 5.53 -28.34 4.42
N VAL A 1082 4.89 -29.11 5.31
CA VAL A 1082 3.90 -28.58 6.24
C VAL A 1082 4.61 -27.63 7.21
N LYS A 1083 4.09 -26.41 7.33
CA LYS A 1083 4.57 -25.40 8.26
C LYS A 1083 3.67 -25.37 9.48
N LEU A 1084 4.23 -25.66 10.64
CA LEU A 1084 3.58 -25.65 11.94
C LEU A 1084 4.15 -24.50 12.76
N ARG A 1085 3.28 -23.66 13.31
CA ARG A 1085 3.67 -22.54 14.16
C ARG A 1085 2.80 -22.52 15.40
N LEU A 1086 3.43 -22.40 16.55
CA LEU A 1086 2.77 -22.29 17.84
C LEU A 1086 3.00 -20.86 18.35
N TYR A 1087 1.92 -20.14 18.63
CA TYR A 1087 1.96 -18.79 19.17
C TYR A 1087 1.42 -18.80 20.60
N SER A 1088 2.00 -17.97 21.47
CA SER A 1088 1.49 -17.72 22.81
C SER A 1088 1.13 -16.25 22.94
N PRO A 1089 0.00 -15.88 23.57
CA PRO A 1089 -0.26 -14.49 23.94
C PRO A 1089 0.73 -13.94 24.96
N ALA A 1090 1.44 -14.82 25.67
CA ALA A 1090 2.49 -14.45 26.61
C ALA A 1090 3.81 -14.11 25.90
N GLU A 1091 3.93 -14.44 24.60
CA GLU A 1091 5.08 -14.07 23.78
C GLU A 1091 4.95 -12.62 23.32
N ALA A 1092 5.85 -11.78 23.79
CA ALA A 1092 5.78 -10.33 23.61
C ALA A 1092 6.16 -9.90 22.18
N THR A 1093 6.97 -10.70 21.48
CA THR A 1093 7.43 -10.40 20.10
C THR A 1093 6.39 -10.68 19.02
N LEU A 1094 5.28 -11.37 19.36
CA LEU A 1094 4.29 -11.90 18.41
C LEU A 1094 4.83 -12.97 17.44
N GLU A 1095 6.11 -13.33 17.56
CA GLU A 1095 6.71 -14.46 16.85
C GLU A 1095 6.19 -15.80 17.39
N PRO A 1096 6.26 -16.89 16.60
CA PRO A 1096 5.91 -18.21 17.11
C PRO A 1096 6.90 -18.65 18.19
N VAL A 1097 6.37 -19.10 19.33
CA VAL A 1097 7.15 -19.69 20.43
C VAL A 1097 7.77 -21.04 20.07
N ALA A 1098 7.23 -21.70 19.05
CA ALA A 1098 7.83 -22.86 18.40
C ALA A 1098 7.37 -22.94 16.94
N GLN A 1099 8.25 -23.43 16.06
CA GLN A 1099 7.91 -23.71 14.68
C GLN A 1099 8.58 -24.99 14.19
N ASP A 1100 7.93 -25.67 13.25
CA ASP A 1100 8.44 -26.86 12.59
C ASP A 1100 8.05 -26.85 11.11
N GLU A 1101 9.01 -27.13 10.24
CA GLU A 1101 8.80 -27.32 8.80
C GLU A 1101 9.41 -28.65 8.33
N SER A 1102 9.49 -29.65 9.21
CA SER A 1102 10.22 -30.90 8.95
C SER A 1102 9.39 -31.95 8.22
N VAL A 1103 8.07 -31.74 8.10
CA VAL A 1103 7.13 -32.76 7.58
C VAL A 1103 6.99 -32.62 6.06
N PRO A 1104 7.55 -33.55 5.27
CA PRO A 1104 7.43 -33.50 3.83
C PRO A 1104 6.02 -33.83 3.36
N PRO A 1105 5.63 -33.35 2.17
CA PRO A 1105 4.31 -33.61 1.60
C PRO A 1105 4.26 -34.97 0.86
N ASP A 1106 4.65 -36.07 1.50
CA ASP A 1106 4.77 -37.39 0.84
C ASP A 1106 3.61 -38.36 1.17
N GLY A 1107 2.65 -37.93 2.00
CA GLY A 1107 1.55 -38.72 2.50
C GLY A 1107 1.92 -39.69 3.63
N GLN A 1108 3.14 -39.63 4.16
CA GLN A 1108 3.55 -40.39 5.33
C GLN A 1108 3.32 -39.58 6.62
N GLN A 1109 3.17 -40.31 7.74
CA GLN A 1109 2.95 -39.71 9.05
C GLN A 1109 4.28 -39.52 9.78
N TYR A 1110 4.51 -38.30 10.28
CA TYR A 1110 5.68 -37.89 11.03
C TYR A 1110 5.29 -37.45 12.45
N SER A 1111 6.23 -37.53 13.39
CA SER A 1111 6.05 -36.98 14.74
C SER A 1111 6.75 -35.64 14.84
N VAL A 1112 6.06 -34.63 15.39
CA VAL A 1112 6.57 -33.28 15.57
C VAL A 1112 6.37 -32.85 17.02
N SER A 1113 7.39 -32.22 17.60
CA SER A 1113 7.36 -31.69 18.97
C SER A 1113 7.50 -30.17 18.93
N LEU A 1114 6.46 -29.45 19.36
CA LEU A 1114 6.48 -27.99 19.46
C LEU A 1114 6.59 -27.58 20.93
N ARG A 1115 7.75 -27.04 21.33
CA ARG A 1115 8.04 -26.69 22.72
C ARG A 1115 7.72 -25.24 23.03
N SER A 1116 6.81 -24.98 23.97
CA SER A 1116 6.55 -23.64 24.50
C SER A 1116 7.19 -23.43 25.88
N PRO A 1117 7.81 -22.28 26.14
CA PRO A 1117 8.24 -21.87 27.49
C PRO A 1117 7.08 -21.33 28.33
N TYR A 1118 5.88 -21.18 27.77
CA TYR A 1118 4.70 -20.63 28.44
C TYR A 1118 3.65 -21.72 28.67
N ASP A 1119 2.91 -21.59 29.78
CA ASP A 1119 1.66 -22.29 30.01
C ASP A 1119 0.48 -21.48 29.45
N GLY A 1120 -0.72 -22.03 29.60
CA GLY A 1120 -1.95 -21.37 29.15
C GLY A 1120 -2.31 -21.65 27.69
N TRP A 1121 -3.14 -20.78 27.13
CA TRP A 1121 -3.67 -20.97 25.78
C TRP A 1121 -2.63 -20.57 24.72
N HIS A 1122 -2.63 -21.30 23.62
CA HIS A 1122 -1.75 -21.10 22.49
C HIS A 1122 -2.53 -21.22 21.18
N THR A 1123 -2.10 -20.53 20.13
CA THR A 1123 -2.61 -20.73 18.77
C THR A 1123 -1.67 -21.65 18.01
N LEU A 1124 -2.16 -22.82 17.63
CA LEU A 1124 -1.50 -23.72 16.68
C LEU A 1124 -1.97 -23.36 15.27
N GLU A 1125 -1.07 -22.78 14.48
CA GLU A 1125 -1.25 -22.53 13.05
C GLU A 1125 -0.61 -23.64 12.23
N VAL A 1126 -1.34 -24.12 11.23
CA VAL A 1126 -0.89 -25.13 10.26
C VAL A 1126 -1.11 -24.62 8.85
N SER A 1127 -0.03 -24.56 8.05
CA SER A 1127 -0.05 -24.16 6.64
C SER A 1127 0.60 -25.24 5.78
N ASP A 1128 0.01 -25.57 4.64
CA ASP A 1128 0.38 -26.73 3.82
C ASP A 1128 0.39 -26.45 2.31
N GLY A 1129 0.45 -25.17 1.91
CA GLY A 1129 0.34 -24.79 0.50
C GLY A 1129 -0.96 -25.27 -0.18
N SER A 1130 -1.99 -25.65 0.59
CA SER A 1130 -3.24 -26.27 0.13
C SER A 1130 -3.10 -27.70 -0.45
N ASP A 1131 -2.06 -28.45 -0.10
CA ASP A 1131 -1.84 -29.85 -0.53
C ASP A 1131 -2.56 -30.90 0.35
N MET A 1132 -3.20 -30.45 1.42
CA MET A 1132 -3.93 -31.21 2.44
C MET A 1132 -3.04 -31.91 3.47
N THR A 1133 -3.22 -31.52 4.73
CA THR A 1133 -2.58 -32.10 5.92
C THR A 1133 -3.59 -32.71 6.88
N GLU A 1134 -3.23 -33.83 7.51
CA GLU A 1134 -3.93 -34.42 8.67
C GLU A 1134 -3.10 -34.28 9.95
N LEU A 1135 -3.76 -33.89 11.04
CA LEU A 1135 -3.16 -33.75 12.37
C LEU A 1135 -3.78 -34.76 13.34
N VAL A 1136 -2.94 -35.37 14.18
CA VAL A 1136 -3.35 -36.17 15.34
C VAL A 1136 -2.72 -35.56 16.58
N LEU A 1137 -3.56 -35.01 17.45
CA LEU A 1137 -3.17 -34.47 18.75
C LEU A 1137 -3.35 -35.52 19.86
N PRO A 1138 -2.71 -35.33 21.03
CA PRO A 1138 -2.98 -36.14 22.22
C PRO A 1138 -4.48 -36.11 22.58
N GLU A 1139 -5.01 -37.24 23.02
CA GLU A 1139 -6.46 -37.40 23.20
C GLU A 1139 -7.07 -36.39 24.17
N ASP A 1140 -6.35 -36.10 25.27
CA ASP A 1140 -6.77 -35.21 26.34
C ASP A 1140 -6.41 -33.74 26.13
N MET A 1141 -5.74 -33.39 25.02
CA MET A 1141 -5.35 -32.01 24.74
C MET A 1141 -6.59 -31.16 24.45
N PRO A 1142 -6.77 -30.02 25.16
CA PRO A 1142 -7.79 -29.06 24.79
C PRO A 1142 -7.55 -28.56 23.37
N LEU A 1143 -8.61 -28.55 22.58
CA LEU A 1143 -8.59 -28.17 21.17
C LEU A 1143 -9.90 -27.45 20.87
N THR A 1144 -9.80 -26.14 20.73
CA THR A 1144 -10.91 -25.23 20.49
C THR A 1144 -10.74 -24.53 19.15
N VAL A 1145 -11.83 -24.37 18.42
CA VAL A 1145 -11.90 -23.58 17.20
C VAL A 1145 -12.59 -22.27 17.53
N ARG A 1146 -11.94 -21.14 17.24
CA ARG A 1146 -12.58 -19.83 17.31
C ARG A 1146 -13.53 -19.67 16.12
N SER A 1147 -14.72 -19.16 16.38
CA SER A 1147 -15.80 -19.04 15.40
C SER A 1147 -16.54 -17.72 15.57
N SER A 1148 -15.81 -16.61 15.43
CA SER A 1148 -16.31 -15.22 15.53
C SER A 1148 -16.41 -14.55 14.17
N ILE A 1149 -17.13 -13.43 14.07
CA ILE A 1149 -17.24 -12.67 12.83
C ILE A 1149 -15.91 -11.99 12.42
N ASP A 1150 -15.11 -11.56 13.40
CA ASP A 1150 -13.84 -10.85 13.16
C ASP A 1150 -12.66 -11.79 12.91
N ASP A 1151 -12.79 -13.04 13.34
CA ASP A 1151 -11.79 -14.10 13.14
C ASP A 1151 -12.54 -15.40 12.82
N PRO A 1152 -13.05 -15.54 11.59
CA PRO A 1152 -13.80 -16.72 11.18
C PRO A 1152 -12.87 -17.94 11.17
N PRO A 1153 -13.41 -19.15 11.43
CA PRO A 1153 -12.60 -20.36 11.56
C PRO A 1153 -11.89 -20.78 10.27
N GLY A 1154 -12.16 -20.11 9.14
CA GLY A 1154 -11.55 -20.42 7.85
C GLY A 1154 -11.73 -21.89 7.47
N ASN A 1155 -10.63 -22.56 7.18
CA ASN A 1155 -10.59 -23.99 6.85
C ASN A 1155 -10.49 -24.92 8.09
N ALA A 1156 -10.53 -24.40 9.33
CA ALA A 1156 -10.44 -25.21 10.54
C ALA A 1156 -11.68 -26.11 10.75
N LEU A 1157 -12.83 -25.75 10.17
CA LEU A 1157 -14.07 -26.53 10.17
C LEU A 1157 -14.26 -27.31 8.86
N ALA A 1158 -13.25 -28.10 8.47
CA ALA A 1158 -13.30 -28.89 7.25
C ALA A 1158 -14.22 -30.12 7.38
N GLY A 1159 -14.98 -30.41 6.32
CA GLY A 1159 -15.88 -31.55 6.26
C GLY A 1159 -17.12 -31.41 7.14
N ARG A 1160 -17.67 -32.55 7.56
CA ARG A 1160 -18.85 -32.60 8.45
C ARG A 1160 -18.40 -32.72 9.90
N TRP A 1161 -18.96 -31.90 10.77
CA TRP A 1161 -18.56 -31.80 12.17
C TRP A 1161 -19.77 -31.72 13.13
N THR A 1162 -19.51 -32.03 14.39
CA THR A 1162 -20.43 -31.91 15.53
C THR A 1162 -19.63 -31.36 16.69
N LEU A 1163 -19.92 -30.13 17.12
CA LEU A 1163 -19.13 -29.41 18.13
C LEU A 1163 -20.05 -28.75 19.16
N TYR A 1164 -19.52 -28.54 20.35
CA TYR A 1164 -20.17 -27.92 21.49
C TYR A 1164 -19.67 -26.49 21.71
N PHE A 1165 -20.54 -25.64 22.20
CA PHE A 1165 -20.25 -24.28 22.67
C PHE A 1165 -20.98 -24.04 24.00
N TYR A 1166 -20.55 -23.01 24.73
CA TYR A 1166 -21.14 -22.66 26.02
C TYR A 1166 -22.14 -21.51 25.87
N VAL A 1167 -23.32 -21.66 26.48
CA VAL A 1167 -24.33 -20.61 26.59
C VAL A 1167 -24.27 -20.06 28.02
N PRO A 1168 -23.74 -18.84 28.26
CA PRO A 1168 -23.62 -18.30 29.62
C PRO A 1168 -24.98 -18.05 30.29
N ARG A 1169 -25.03 -18.03 31.63
CA ARG A 1169 -26.28 -17.71 32.34
C ARG A 1169 -26.75 -16.29 32.03
N GLY A 1170 -28.05 -16.11 31.91
CA GLY A 1170 -28.68 -14.85 31.52
C GLY A 1170 -28.74 -14.62 30.00
N THR A 1171 -28.22 -15.54 29.19
CA THR A 1171 -28.38 -15.48 27.73
C THR A 1171 -29.82 -15.69 27.36
N ARG A 1172 -30.40 -14.72 26.63
CA ARG A 1172 -31.78 -14.80 26.13
C ARG A 1172 -31.87 -15.29 24.70
N ILE A 1173 -30.85 -14.99 23.90
CA ILE A 1173 -30.80 -15.30 22.47
C ILE A 1173 -29.40 -15.80 22.14
N VAL A 1174 -29.31 -16.92 21.44
CA VAL A 1174 -28.10 -17.35 20.72
C VAL A 1174 -28.22 -16.82 19.28
N GLY A 1175 -27.47 -15.77 18.98
CA GLY A 1175 -27.41 -15.13 17.67
C GLY A 1175 -26.07 -15.39 16.98
N GLY A 1176 -26.11 -15.54 15.67
CA GLY A 1176 -24.92 -15.80 14.87
C GLY A 1176 -25.15 -15.72 13.36
N PHE A 1177 -24.15 -16.14 12.59
CA PHE A 1177 -24.17 -16.21 11.14
C PHE A 1177 -23.75 -17.61 10.65
N THR A 1178 -24.35 -18.08 9.56
CA THR A 1178 -23.98 -19.32 8.89
C THR A 1178 -23.81 -19.14 7.39
N ASP A 1179 -22.80 -19.78 6.81
CA ASP A 1179 -22.58 -19.86 5.36
C ASP A 1179 -23.20 -21.13 4.72
N GLN A 1180 -23.87 -21.96 5.52
CA GLN A 1180 -24.51 -23.20 5.09
C GLN A 1180 -25.87 -23.42 5.79
N THR A 1181 -26.80 -24.10 5.12
CA THR A 1181 -28.14 -24.44 5.64
C THR A 1181 -28.25 -25.92 6.02
N ASN A 1182 -27.21 -26.50 6.63
CA ASN A 1182 -27.24 -27.90 7.07
C ASN A 1182 -26.81 -28.05 8.53
N GLY A 1183 -27.19 -29.19 9.13
CA GLY A 1183 -26.96 -29.47 10.54
C GLY A 1183 -28.08 -28.94 11.44
N ARG A 1184 -27.97 -29.23 12.73
CA ARG A 1184 -28.97 -28.84 13.75
C ARG A 1184 -28.29 -28.28 14.98
N MET A 1185 -28.83 -27.20 15.55
CA MET A 1185 -28.47 -26.73 16.88
C MET A 1185 -29.35 -27.42 17.92
N ARG A 1186 -28.73 -27.96 18.95
CA ARG A 1186 -29.41 -28.60 20.08
C ARG A 1186 -29.01 -27.97 21.40
N ALA A 1187 -30.01 -27.81 22.26
CA ALA A 1187 -29.82 -27.43 23.64
C ALA A 1187 -29.28 -28.60 24.49
N ALA A 1188 -29.05 -28.37 25.77
CA ALA A 1188 -28.38 -29.34 26.66
C ALA A 1188 -29.24 -30.57 26.97
N ASP A 1189 -30.57 -30.47 26.84
CA ASP A 1189 -31.53 -31.57 26.94
C ASP A 1189 -31.71 -32.36 25.62
N ASP A 1190 -30.85 -32.07 24.63
CA ASP A 1190 -30.86 -32.64 23.28
C ASP A 1190 -32.08 -32.25 22.43
N SER A 1191 -32.91 -31.29 22.88
CA SER A 1191 -33.97 -30.70 22.06
C SER A 1191 -33.37 -29.93 20.87
N VAL A 1192 -33.99 -30.06 19.69
CA VAL A 1192 -33.59 -29.25 18.51
C VAL A 1192 -34.18 -27.86 18.69
N VAL A 1193 -33.31 -26.88 18.81
CA VAL A 1193 -33.68 -25.46 18.96
C VAL A 1193 -33.57 -24.69 17.65
N LEU A 1194 -32.77 -25.20 16.70
CA LEU A 1194 -32.73 -24.71 15.33
C LEU A 1194 -32.34 -25.86 14.39
N ASP A 1195 -33.13 -26.07 13.33
CA ASP A 1195 -32.72 -26.87 12.19
C ASP A 1195 -32.23 -25.92 11.09
N PHE A 1196 -30.93 -25.95 10.78
CA PHE A 1196 -30.38 -25.06 9.75
C PHE A 1196 -30.92 -25.40 8.35
N ALA A 1197 -31.43 -26.62 8.14
CA ALA A 1197 -32.09 -27.00 6.88
C ALA A 1197 -33.47 -26.38 6.71
N ALA A 1198 -34.07 -25.85 7.78
CA ALA A 1198 -35.30 -25.07 7.71
C ALA A 1198 -35.05 -23.60 7.31
N MET A 1199 -33.79 -23.14 7.34
CA MET A 1199 -33.44 -21.83 6.80
C MET A 1199 -33.52 -21.89 5.27
N GLU A 1200 -34.25 -20.95 4.67
CA GLU A 1200 -34.34 -20.85 3.21
C GLU A 1200 -32.97 -20.65 2.55
N ARG A 1201 -32.06 -19.94 3.23
CA ARG A 1201 -30.74 -19.56 2.74
C ARG A 1201 -29.73 -19.36 3.89
N PRO A 1202 -28.41 -19.40 3.62
CA PRO A 1202 -27.40 -19.01 4.59
C PRO A 1202 -27.58 -17.55 5.04
N GLY A 1203 -27.17 -17.21 6.27
CA GLY A 1203 -27.32 -15.87 6.81
C GLY A 1203 -27.28 -15.81 8.33
N TYR A 1204 -27.79 -14.69 8.88
CA TYR A 1204 -27.96 -14.54 10.32
C TYR A 1204 -29.04 -15.49 10.85
N PHE A 1205 -28.81 -16.01 12.05
CA PHE A 1205 -29.79 -16.79 12.81
C PHE A 1205 -29.88 -16.25 14.23
N HIS A 1206 -31.05 -16.39 14.83
CA HIS A 1206 -31.25 -16.17 16.26
C HIS A 1206 -32.11 -17.30 16.82
N VAL A 1207 -31.81 -17.71 18.04
CA VAL A 1207 -32.51 -18.80 18.72
C VAL A 1207 -32.81 -18.35 20.15
N PRO A 1208 -34.08 -18.24 20.56
CA PRO A 1208 -34.42 -18.00 21.95
C PRO A 1208 -33.83 -19.11 22.83
N VAL A 1209 -33.22 -18.73 23.95
CA VAL A 1209 -32.71 -19.69 24.94
C VAL A 1209 -33.88 -20.13 25.83
N PRO A 1210 -34.29 -21.42 25.80
CA PRO A 1210 -35.38 -21.89 26.65
C PRO A 1210 -35.02 -21.80 28.15
N ASP A 1211 -36.04 -21.69 29.00
CA ASP A 1211 -35.84 -21.62 30.45
C ASP A 1211 -35.00 -22.80 30.97
N GLY A 1212 -33.94 -22.50 31.73
CA GLY A 1212 -33.03 -23.49 32.30
C GLY A 1212 -31.98 -24.06 31.34
N GLN A 1213 -31.94 -23.60 30.08
CA GLN A 1213 -30.93 -23.99 29.09
C GLN A 1213 -29.73 -23.04 29.03
N ASP A 1214 -29.74 -21.95 29.79
CA ASP A 1214 -28.59 -21.07 30.01
C ASP A 1214 -27.64 -21.64 31.07
N GLY A 1215 -26.37 -21.27 31.00
CA GLY A 1215 -25.30 -21.87 31.81
C GLY A 1215 -24.96 -23.32 31.45
N ARG A 1216 -25.28 -23.77 30.23
CA ARG A 1216 -25.11 -25.16 29.77
C ARG A 1216 -24.31 -25.24 28.46
N LEU A 1217 -23.85 -26.45 28.14
CA LEU A 1217 -23.26 -26.76 26.83
C LEU A 1217 -24.36 -27.07 25.83
N TRP A 1218 -24.34 -26.36 24.70
CA TRP A 1218 -25.15 -26.64 23.53
C TRP A 1218 -24.26 -27.26 22.45
N LYS A 1219 -24.86 -27.90 21.45
CA LYS A 1219 -24.11 -28.43 20.30
C LYS A 1219 -24.72 -28.04 18.97
N ILE A 1220 -23.87 -27.93 17.96
CA ILE A 1220 -24.25 -27.92 16.56
C ILE A 1220 -23.81 -29.26 15.99
N GLU A 1221 -24.76 -30.04 15.48
CA GLU A 1221 -24.53 -31.40 14.99
C GLU A 1221 -24.66 -31.51 13.47
N GLN A 1222 -23.85 -32.39 12.89
CA GLN A 1222 -23.87 -32.75 11.46
C GLN A 1222 -23.78 -31.54 10.51
N ALA A 1223 -23.10 -30.48 10.93
CA ALA A 1223 -22.92 -29.27 10.15
C ALA A 1223 -21.69 -29.35 9.24
N THR A 1224 -21.72 -28.59 8.15
CA THR A 1224 -20.57 -28.23 7.31
C THR A 1224 -20.47 -26.71 7.22
N GLY A 1225 -19.31 -26.20 6.82
CA GLY A 1225 -19.06 -24.76 6.75
C GLY A 1225 -18.91 -24.14 8.14
N GLN A 1226 -19.00 -22.82 8.19
CA GLN A 1226 -18.74 -22.01 9.37
C GLN A 1226 -20.03 -21.66 10.12
N ARG A 1227 -19.94 -21.51 11.45
CA ARG A 1227 -21.03 -21.05 12.32
C ARG A 1227 -20.50 -19.97 13.24
N LEU A 1228 -20.63 -18.72 12.84
CA LEU A 1228 -20.08 -17.59 13.57
C LEU A 1228 -21.04 -17.24 14.71
N LEU A 1229 -20.58 -17.33 15.96
CA LEU A 1229 -21.38 -17.02 17.14
C LEU A 1229 -21.15 -15.57 17.56
N MET A 1230 -22.22 -14.87 17.93
CA MET A 1230 -22.16 -13.41 18.13
C MET A 1230 -22.73 -12.95 19.47
N THR A 1231 -23.63 -13.71 20.11
CA THR A 1231 -24.20 -13.34 21.43
C THR A 1231 -23.71 -14.24 22.57
N VAL A 1232 -22.90 -15.25 22.24
CA VAL A 1232 -22.29 -16.21 23.16
C VAL A 1232 -20.80 -16.33 22.83
N PRO A 1233 -19.97 -16.84 23.76
CA PRO A 1233 -18.54 -16.98 23.52
C PRO A 1233 -18.28 -17.78 22.22
N PRO A 1234 -17.50 -17.23 21.27
CA PRO A 1234 -17.37 -17.78 19.92
C PRO A 1234 -16.35 -18.92 19.84
N TYR A 1235 -16.51 -19.94 20.68
CA TYR A 1235 -15.57 -21.04 20.81
C TYR A 1235 -16.30 -22.38 20.70
N LEU A 1236 -15.80 -23.23 19.80
CA LEU A 1236 -16.34 -24.54 19.48
C LEU A 1236 -15.32 -25.64 19.83
N ALA A 1237 -15.75 -26.69 20.53
CA ALA A 1237 -14.89 -27.83 20.86
C ALA A 1237 -15.66 -29.15 20.84
N ARG A 1238 -14.96 -30.30 20.81
CA ARG A 1238 -15.62 -31.63 20.76
C ARG A 1238 -16.38 -31.98 22.04
N ASN A 1239 -16.10 -31.32 23.16
CA ASN A 1239 -16.82 -31.44 24.42
C ASN A 1239 -16.39 -30.29 25.34
N GLY A 1240 -16.97 -30.19 26.55
CA GLY A 1240 -16.61 -29.17 27.53
C GLY A 1240 -15.19 -29.26 28.11
N GLN A 1241 -14.56 -30.44 28.10
CA GLN A 1241 -13.19 -30.62 28.60
C GLN A 1241 -12.14 -30.01 27.64
N GLN A 1242 -12.45 -30.02 26.33
CA GLN A 1242 -11.57 -29.45 25.31
C GLN A 1242 -11.85 -27.97 25.01
N LEU A 1243 -12.90 -27.40 25.62
CA LEU A 1243 -13.36 -26.05 25.36
C LEU A 1243 -12.56 -25.02 26.16
N LEU A 1244 -12.06 -24.00 25.46
CA LEU A 1244 -11.49 -22.79 26.04
C LEU A 1244 -12.52 -21.67 25.94
N LEU A 1245 -12.69 -20.90 27.02
CA LEU A 1245 -13.64 -19.81 27.11
C LEU A 1245 -12.96 -18.55 27.66
N PRO A 1246 -13.51 -17.35 27.36
CA PRO A 1246 -13.07 -16.11 27.98
C PRO A 1246 -13.11 -16.23 29.51
N GLN A 1247 -12.04 -15.77 30.15
CA GLN A 1247 -11.83 -15.91 31.59
C GLN A 1247 -12.96 -15.24 32.37
N GLU A 1248 -13.47 -14.09 31.91
CA GLU A 1248 -14.58 -13.39 32.53
C GLU A 1248 -15.89 -14.19 32.50
N VAL A 1249 -16.10 -15.04 31.49
CA VAL A 1249 -17.27 -15.92 31.41
C VAL A 1249 -17.17 -17.04 32.44
N ILE A 1250 -15.96 -17.56 32.66
CA ILE A 1250 -15.67 -18.59 33.66
C ILE A 1250 -15.82 -18.02 35.08
N GLU A 1251 -15.29 -16.83 35.33
CA GLU A 1251 -15.29 -16.18 36.65
C GLU A 1251 -16.68 -15.68 37.06
N ALA A 1252 -17.43 -15.07 36.14
CA ALA A 1252 -18.74 -14.52 36.44
C ALA A 1252 -19.86 -15.58 36.43
N GLY A 1253 -19.71 -16.63 35.62
CA GLY A 1253 -20.76 -17.62 35.39
C GLY A 1253 -22.05 -17.07 34.76
N VAL A 1254 -22.05 -15.80 34.31
CA VAL A 1254 -23.18 -15.07 33.71
C VAL A 1254 -22.67 -14.22 32.54
N LEU A 1255 -23.57 -13.80 31.63
CA LEU A 1255 -23.24 -12.85 30.55
C LEU A 1255 -22.65 -11.54 31.11
N PRO A 1256 -21.56 -11.01 30.55
CA PRO A 1256 -21.01 -9.72 30.95
C PRO A 1256 -22.02 -8.59 30.65
N ARG A 1257 -22.28 -7.72 31.63
CA ARG A 1257 -23.08 -6.50 31.44
C ARG A 1257 -22.16 -5.35 31.09
N PHE A 1258 -21.98 -5.05 29.80
CA PHE A 1258 -21.32 -3.82 29.37
C PHE A 1258 -22.36 -2.74 29.05
N PRO A 1259 -22.13 -1.46 29.45
CA PRO A 1259 -22.92 -0.35 28.96
C PRO A 1259 -22.67 -0.17 27.46
N SER A 1260 -23.75 -0.13 26.67
CA SER A 1260 -23.69 0.01 25.21
C SER A 1260 -22.92 1.25 24.78
N ARG A 1261 -21.80 1.07 24.07
CA ARG A 1261 -21.32 2.09 23.12
C ARG A 1261 -22.05 1.84 21.80
N ASN A 1262 -22.50 2.93 21.18
CA ASN A 1262 -23.24 3.02 19.91
C ASN A 1262 -24.76 2.81 20.01
N ALA A 1263 -25.41 3.84 20.53
CA ALA A 1263 -26.74 4.24 20.06
C ALA A 1263 -26.75 5.77 19.87
N LYS A 1264 -26.39 6.22 18.67
CA LYS A 1264 -27.02 7.38 18.04
C LYS A 1264 -27.25 7.07 16.56
N PRO A 1265 -28.41 7.45 16.01
CA PRO A 1265 -28.91 7.05 14.70
C PRO A 1265 -28.09 7.61 13.54
#